data_AF-A0AAI9TFE6-F1
#
_entry.id   AF-A0AAI9TFE6-F1
#
_cell.length_a   1.000
_cell.length_b   1.000
_cell.length_c   1.000
_cell.angle_alpha   90.00
_cell.angle_beta   90.00
_cell.angle_gamma   90.00
#
_symmetry.space_group_name_H-M   'P 1'
#
loop_
_entity.id
_entity.type
_entity.pdbx_description
1 polymer ?
#
loop_
_entity_poly.entity_id
_entity_poly.type
_entity_poly.pdbx_seq_one_letter_code
_entity_poly.pdbx_strand_id
1 'polypeptide(L)'
;MVFKPFTHLARQSFTKAFTHGYAQSVVAASQSYASTTPFNPLAQPAKFSRTTQLQNAFSNASSSSGAGAKTSQGGSGNGDLGLAAYYAAWQNAQQTGDDSDWTQFEFKRRIGWKPTEETENVDDDRAASDLSPPHPTKAAVNEDVSAQVEEAVAREIQIQEEQAQAEEAALGAEAIVEPTVEDVAVSEVSEANHIASDRIVQLANSNKFAEIPAAFETLLREGYTPTVVAYNALLVAAIRLHPDASQAIPKALDVYSDMLRRRVIPDEDTYETLVQLLVTRAHDIIKAKEALEQERVRFGGMEEPGKFMLQSSELERDLLAEDTSLSIAVTLFDTATARHNRLVFPGDMYRHLIIACAKEGKVEDMIRIYAHMESQKMTPHATIFPSMITAFASTGDLRSAVECYNEYRGLAVSDDSGVFSIVQRQDGQVYAALIRAYLSCGKEEGATQFLDRIRSSFDEVTEGRQDRWSAVEAVIVEAALVQHSLNTGDHSKALDQAKNELHDEARNQAISRICIAAADAGDLPTASAAYDSLPTAPDVRQNPAISLLALQVRRGNVSAARSLWIMLNTVGQATPDLVQPTAMYAVALLKSGNVEEGLHQARHMFKRIRNATQDQHAALAREQITESLHLFGRVLMQSAVILSPQSSMTLLWSMLENGGLVSPLAEHAVANLGPLGISQLKAADLTLALQVQAGMLVSSGSMLFDVAHPVRFAHMLDVALSSALPLDLYTTGLVDQAVGKLFVSRPDVVKKWQDYLEAGSQTSVSPSQMFLSSDRQSPVSMAETSITTPSAAPESFDPYAHATDFRGSAIIAEELENTSGRIETHLNEALTRLNNMRRIGRHPRYITYAKLITAAAKAGRMTLAHNIHNMARADVPLDMNFSVVKYGWVSILDAMVAACLTLGDRQLAAQYHQELLTLGSAPSANTFGLYITTLKESTKTFDEATEALKVFHRAVAEGVEPTSFLYNALIGKLGKARRIDDCLAYFAEMRANNVRPTSVTYGTIVNALCRVSDERFAEEMFEEMESMPNYKPRPAPYNSMIQYFLNTKRDISKVLAYYERMQTRNIKPTLHTYKLLIDAHASLEPVNMAAAEAVLESMKAAGHQPDAVHYASLVHAKGCVLHDLAGARKVFDAVVSDRRVRLQPCLYQALFESMVANHRVADTEEVVQNMFARRVDMTAYIANTLIHGWAAEGNVSKAKAIYDSIGIQKREPSTYEAMTRAFLSAEDRTSAATIVQEMMSRGYPPAVAGKIVDLIGGASASL
;
A
#
# COMPACT_ATOMS: atom_id res chain seq x y z
N MET A 1 -50.59 31.87 1.98
CA MET A 1 -50.81 30.65 1.17
C MET A 1 -50.05 29.52 1.83
N VAL A 2 -50.68 28.36 1.99
CA VAL A 2 -50.12 27.19 2.69
C VAL A 2 -49.04 26.57 1.79
N PHE A 3 -47.78 26.70 2.19
CA PHE A 3 -46.67 25.96 1.58
C PHE A 3 -46.96 24.46 1.74
N LYS A 4 -46.99 23.72 0.64
CA LYS A 4 -46.98 22.25 0.70
C LYS A 4 -45.55 21.85 1.08
N PRO A 5 -45.32 21.12 2.17
CA PRO A 5 -43.96 20.78 2.62
C PRO A 5 -43.30 19.75 1.69
N PHE A 6 -41.97 19.82 1.57
CA PHE A 6 -41.03 18.92 0.82
C PHE A 6 -41.20 17.41 1.15
N THR A 7 -42.07 17.08 2.10
CA THR A 7 -42.53 15.73 2.50
C THR A 7 -43.02 14.81 1.38
N HIS A 8 -43.27 15.33 0.17
CA HIS A 8 -43.70 14.50 -0.96
C HIS A 8 -42.53 13.72 -1.61
N LEU A 9 -41.30 14.24 -1.49
CA LEU A 9 -40.08 13.60 -2.01
C LEU A 9 -39.66 12.43 -1.11
N ALA A 10 -39.69 12.64 0.21
CA ALA A 10 -39.52 11.58 1.22
C ALA A 10 -40.61 10.49 1.15
N ARG A 11 -41.80 10.77 0.58
CA ARG A 11 -42.84 9.74 0.38
C ARG A 11 -42.73 9.01 -0.96
N GLN A 12 -42.11 9.58 -1.98
CA GLN A 12 -41.93 8.91 -3.28
C GLN A 12 -40.66 8.05 -3.32
N SER A 13 -39.56 8.48 -2.71
CA SER A 13 -38.33 7.67 -2.58
C SER A 13 -38.56 6.41 -1.74
N PHE A 14 -39.43 6.49 -0.72
CA PHE A 14 -39.81 5.34 0.12
C PHE A 14 -40.66 4.25 -0.60
N THR A 15 -41.20 4.50 -1.80
CA THR A 15 -42.12 3.54 -2.46
C THR A 15 -41.46 2.56 -3.44
N LYS A 16 -40.12 2.52 -3.52
CA LYS A 16 -39.42 1.54 -4.38
C LYS A 16 -38.45 0.59 -3.68
N ALA A 17 -38.38 0.59 -2.36
CA ALA A 17 -37.49 -0.32 -1.63
C ALA A 17 -38.11 -0.82 -0.31
N PHE A 18 -39.20 -1.59 -0.38
CA PHE A 18 -39.59 -2.46 0.74
C PHE A 18 -40.39 -3.68 0.24
N THR A 19 -39.70 -4.82 0.16
CA THR A 19 -40.29 -6.13 0.50
C THR A 19 -39.33 -6.90 1.38
N HIS A 20 -39.75 -7.06 2.64
CA HIS A 20 -39.32 -7.98 3.70
C HIS A 20 -37.97 -7.72 4.38
N GLY A 21 -37.88 -7.53 5.70
CA GLY A 21 -38.90 -7.46 6.75
C GLY A 21 -38.28 -7.69 8.12
N TYR A 22 -38.56 -6.83 9.10
CA TYR A 22 -38.52 -7.15 10.53
C TYR A 22 -39.48 -6.19 11.24
N ALA A 23 -40.42 -6.74 12.00
CA ALA A 23 -41.29 -6.00 12.91
C ALA A 23 -41.31 -6.73 14.25
N GLN A 24 -40.95 -6.02 15.31
CA GLN A 24 -41.21 -6.38 16.71
C GLN A 24 -42.67 -6.09 17.06
N SER A 25 -43.25 -6.87 17.96
CA SER A 25 -44.05 -6.32 19.06
C SER A 25 -44.28 -7.36 20.16
N VAL A 26 -44.45 -6.81 21.36
CA VAL A 26 -44.35 -7.39 22.69
C VAL A 26 -45.74 -7.85 23.19
N VAL A 27 -45.76 -8.67 24.26
CA VAL A 27 -46.77 -8.77 25.34
C VAL A 27 -47.53 -10.12 25.49
N ALA A 28 -47.16 -10.81 26.58
CA ALA A 28 -47.95 -11.60 27.55
C ALA A 28 -48.52 -13.01 27.27
N ALA A 29 -48.43 -13.79 28.37
CA ALA A 29 -49.36 -14.79 28.90
C ALA A 29 -49.03 -16.30 28.75
N SER A 30 -48.46 -16.84 29.83
CA SER A 30 -48.97 -17.96 30.67
C SER A 30 -49.13 -19.40 30.13
N GLN A 31 -48.74 -20.34 31.01
CA GLN A 31 -49.05 -21.79 31.12
C GLN A 31 -48.21 -22.74 30.21
N SER A 32 -47.41 -23.69 30.72
CA SER A 32 -47.59 -24.83 31.66
C SER A 32 -48.36 -26.03 31.08
N TYR A 33 -47.87 -27.24 31.42
CA TYR A 33 -48.25 -28.64 31.05
C TYR A 33 -47.46 -29.21 29.85
N ALA A 34 -46.45 -30.10 29.98
CA ALA A 34 -46.22 -31.35 30.74
C ALA A 34 -46.48 -32.63 29.92
N SER A 35 -45.39 -33.39 29.73
CA SER A 35 -45.23 -34.86 29.66
C SER A 35 -45.98 -35.62 28.54
N THR A 36 -45.41 -36.66 27.90
CA THR A 36 -44.99 -37.93 28.51
C THR A 36 -44.01 -38.75 27.64
N THR A 37 -42.88 -39.14 28.24
CA THR A 37 -42.10 -40.40 28.04
C THR A 37 -42.98 -41.64 28.36
N PRO A 38 -42.59 -42.95 28.19
CA PRO A 38 -41.25 -43.59 28.34
C PRO A 38 -40.99 -44.73 27.28
N PHE A 39 -39.84 -45.41 27.16
CA PHE A 39 -39.20 -46.33 28.11
C PHE A 39 -37.79 -46.71 27.60
N ASN A 40 -36.82 -46.64 28.52
CA ASN A 40 -35.53 -47.34 28.54
C ASN A 40 -35.70 -48.57 29.46
N PRO A 41 -34.93 -49.69 29.37
CA PRO A 41 -33.91 -49.92 30.43
C PRO A 41 -32.77 -50.90 30.01
N LEU A 42 -31.47 -50.67 30.30
CA LEU A 42 -30.63 -51.10 31.46
C LEU A 42 -29.18 -51.14 30.88
N ALA A 43 -28.09 -50.66 31.49
CA ALA A 43 -27.70 -50.65 32.91
C ALA A 43 -26.74 -49.49 33.27
N GLN A 44 -26.85 -49.08 34.53
CA GLN A 44 -26.07 -48.13 35.37
C GLN A 44 -25.47 -48.94 36.56
N PRO A 45 -24.71 -48.42 37.56
CA PRO A 45 -24.63 -47.05 38.16
C PRO A 45 -23.16 -46.59 38.44
N ALA A 46 -22.75 -45.51 39.14
CA ALA A 46 -23.30 -44.68 40.21
C ALA A 46 -22.55 -43.31 40.34
N LYS A 47 -23.14 -42.41 41.15
CA LYS A 47 -22.88 -40.98 41.40
C LYS A 47 -21.76 -40.71 42.45
N PHE A 48 -21.15 -39.51 42.46
CA PHE A 48 -21.31 -38.44 43.48
C PHE A 48 -20.33 -37.26 43.34
N SER A 49 -20.76 -36.12 43.91
CA SER A 49 -20.25 -34.74 43.86
C SER A 49 -19.23 -34.40 44.98
N ARG A 50 -18.36 -33.39 44.75
CA ARG A 50 -17.89 -32.33 45.70
C ARG A 50 -16.70 -31.57 45.07
N THR A 51 -16.86 -30.29 44.72
CA THR A 51 -16.39 -29.08 45.46
C THR A 51 -14.92 -29.08 45.91
N THR A 52 -14.22 -28.01 45.51
CA THR A 52 -13.10 -27.33 46.20
C THR A 52 -11.76 -28.07 46.41
N GLN A 53 -10.67 -27.31 46.21
CA GLN A 53 -9.26 -27.62 46.53
C GLN A 53 -8.49 -28.47 45.51
N LEU A 54 -7.91 -27.81 44.51
CA LEU A 54 -6.50 -28.01 44.12
C LEU A 54 -5.90 -26.68 43.62
N GLN A 55 -6.22 -25.62 44.36
CA GLN A 55 -5.33 -24.49 44.58
C GLN A 55 -4.44 -24.91 45.76
N ASN A 56 -3.13 -24.71 45.66
CA ASN A 56 -2.08 -25.06 46.62
C ASN A 56 -1.36 -26.40 46.39
N ALA A 57 -0.48 -26.41 45.39
CA ALA A 57 0.74 -27.20 45.45
C ALA A 57 1.90 -26.52 44.71
N PHE A 58 2.10 -25.20 44.91
CA PHE A 58 3.42 -24.56 44.82
C PHE A 58 3.46 -23.32 45.74
N SER A 59 3.30 -23.55 47.04
CA SER A 59 3.73 -22.60 48.08
C SER A 59 4.13 -23.37 49.35
N ASN A 60 5.45 -23.39 49.59
CA ASN A 60 6.23 -23.69 50.81
C ASN A 60 7.49 -24.45 50.34
N ALA A 61 8.70 -23.90 50.41
CA ALA A 61 9.30 -23.33 51.61
C ALA A 61 10.27 -22.17 51.32
N SER A 62 10.17 -21.18 52.20
CA SER A 62 11.07 -20.07 52.48
C SER A 62 12.28 -20.48 53.32
N SER A 63 13.49 -20.04 52.95
CA SER A 63 14.65 -19.68 53.80
C SER A 63 15.85 -19.43 52.86
N SER A 64 16.68 -18.39 52.90
CA SER A 64 16.97 -17.36 53.90
C SER A 64 17.97 -16.35 53.30
N SER A 65 17.85 -15.06 53.71
CA SER A 65 18.87 -13.97 53.72
C SER A 65 19.54 -13.54 52.41
N GLY A 66 19.69 -12.25 52.03
CA GLY A 66 19.44 -10.95 52.66
C GLY A 66 20.21 -9.86 51.89
N ALA A 67 19.75 -8.60 52.00
CA ALA A 67 20.28 -7.33 51.43
C ALA A 67 20.05 -7.14 49.91
N GLY A 68 19.53 -6.03 49.36
CA GLY A 68 19.35 -4.67 49.86
C GLY A 68 20.10 -3.67 48.96
N ALA A 69 19.48 -3.15 47.87
CA ALA A 69 19.82 -1.90 47.16
C ALA A 69 18.84 -1.70 45.97
N LYS A 70 17.88 -0.77 46.03
CA LYS A 70 17.93 0.60 45.46
C LYS A 70 18.15 0.69 43.93
N THR A 71 17.04 0.82 43.21
CA THR A 71 16.71 1.85 42.19
C THR A 71 17.81 2.53 41.37
N SER A 72 17.71 2.46 40.04
CA SER A 72 17.81 3.63 39.14
C SER A 72 17.18 3.35 37.76
N GLN A 73 16.44 4.35 37.27
CA GLN A 73 15.59 4.40 36.08
C GLN A 73 16.32 4.43 34.73
N GLY A 74 15.54 4.13 33.68
CA GLY A 74 15.64 4.67 32.31
C GLY A 74 15.27 3.61 31.25
N GLY A 75 14.27 3.72 30.37
CA GLY A 75 13.27 4.74 30.09
C GLY A 75 12.37 4.26 28.93
N SER A 76 11.15 4.80 28.87
CA SER A 76 10.19 4.81 27.74
C SER A 76 9.52 3.50 27.28
N GLY A 77 8.29 3.29 27.75
CA GLY A 77 7.32 2.33 27.21
C GLY A 77 6.03 2.34 28.03
N ASN A 78 5.23 3.41 27.94
CA ASN A 78 4.13 3.67 28.88
C ASN A 78 2.76 3.87 28.19
N GLY A 79 2.45 3.04 27.19
CA GLY A 79 1.14 3.04 26.49
C GLY A 79 0.26 1.85 26.86
N ASP A 80 0.77 0.62 26.72
CA ASP A 80 -0.14 -0.53 26.56
C ASP A 80 -0.39 -1.38 27.82
N LEU A 81 0.37 -1.16 28.89
CA LEU A 81 0.18 -1.89 30.15
C LEU A 81 -1.00 -1.37 31.00
N GLY A 82 -1.43 -0.12 30.77
CA GLY A 82 -2.52 0.50 31.53
C GLY A 82 -3.91 0.04 31.09
N LEU A 83 -4.12 -0.15 29.79
CA LEU A 83 -5.44 -0.51 29.23
C LEU A 83 -5.84 -1.94 29.60
N ALA A 84 -4.89 -2.88 29.60
CA ALA A 84 -5.12 -4.26 30.00
C ALA A 84 -5.45 -4.39 31.50
N ALA A 85 -4.79 -3.58 32.34
CA ALA A 85 -5.08 -3.52 33.77
C ALA A 85 -6.45 -2.88 34.05
N TYR A 86 -6.85 -1.88 33.26
CA TYR A 86 -8.18 -1.26 33.31
C TYR A 86 -9.30 -2.25 32.98
N TYR A 87 -9.21 -3.00 31.88
CA TYR A 87 -10.23 -4.00 31.53
C TYR A 87 -10.31 -5.12 32.55
N ALA A 88 -9.18 -5.56 33.10
CA ALA A 88 -9.16 -6.56 34.16
C ALA A 88 -9.86 -6.04 35.44
N ALA A 89 -9.62 -4.79 35.85
CA ALA A 89 -10.25 -4.20 37.03
C ALA A 89 -11.76 -3.96 36.82
N TRP A 90 -12.17 -3.47 35.65
CA TRP A 90 -13.57 -3.26 35.29
C TRP A 90 -14.37 -4.56 35.25
N GLN A 91 -13.79 -5.62 34.68
CA GLN A 91 -14.42 -6.93 34.60
C GLN A 91 -14.53 -7.60 35.98
N ASN A 92 -13.60 -7.31 36.88
CA ASN A 92 -13.64 -7.78 38.27
C ASN A 92 -14.70 -7.03 39.09
N ALA A 93 -14.88 -5.72 38.87
CA ALA A 93 -15.93 -4.92 39.51
C ALA A 93 -17.34 -5.38 39.11
N GLN A 94 -17.57 -5.72 37.84
CA GLN A 94 -18.84 -6.31 37.38
C GLN A 94 -19.15 -7.67 38.02
N GLN A 95 -18.13 -8.44 38.40
CA GLN A 95 -18.32 -9.77 38.99
C GLN A 95 -18.46 -9.74 40.52
N THR A 96 -17.88 -8.73 41.17
CA THR A 96 -17.76 -8.69 42.65
C THR A 96 -18.60 -7.58 43.31
N GLY A 97 -18.99 -6.55 42.56
CA GLY A 97 -19.72 -5.39 43.08
C GLY A 97 -18.91 -4.46 43.97
N ASP A 98 -17.58 -4.59 43.97
CA ASP A 98 -16.65 -3.77 44.78
C ASP A 98 -15.96 -2.72 43.89
N ASP A 99 -16.28 -1.43 44.10
CA ASP A 99 -15.86 -0.30 43.24
C ASP A 99 -14.48 0.30 43.60
N SER A 100 -13.77 -0.27 44.58
CA SER A 100 -12.55 0.33 45.15
C SER A 100 -11.34 0.35 44.21
N ASP A 101 -11.27 -0.57 43.25
CA ASP A 101 -10.06 -0.78 42.44
C ASP A 101 -10.07 0.00 41.11
N TRP A 102 -11.25 0.29 40.54
CA TRP A 102 -11.34 1.04 39.29
C TRP A 102 -11.27 2.56 39.49
N THR A 103 -11.70 3.07 40.65
CA THR A 103 -11.60 4.49 41.04
C THR A 103 -10.15 4.98 41.13
N GLN A 104 -9.17 4.08 41.28
CA GLN A 104 -7.74 4.42 41.22
C GLN A 104 -7.28 4.86 39.82
N PHE A 105 -8.05 4.56 38.77
CA PHE A 105 -7.77 4.97 37.39
C PHE A 105 -8.54 6.24 36.95
N GLU A 106 -9.33 6.87 37.84
CA GLU A 106 -10.21 8.02 37.51
C GLU A 106 -9.52 9.40 37.35
N PHE A 107 -8.19 9.54 37.54
CA PHE A 107 -7.51 10.85 37.38
C PHE A 107 -6.06 10.68 36.84
N LYS A 108 -5.48 11.40 35.86
CA LYS A 108 -5.82 12.55 34.99
C LYS A 108 -5.09 12.35 33.63
N ARG A 109 -5.76 12.37 32.48
CA ARG A 109 -5.13 12.90 31.24
C ARG A 109 -5.23 14.42 31.34
N ARG A 110 -4.08 15.11 31.46
CA ARG A 110 -4.05 16.58 31.43
C ARG A 110 -4.37 17.02 30.00
N ILE A 111 -5.30 17.96 29.82
CA ILE A 111 -5.44 18.68 28.56
C ILE A 111 -4.13 19.44 28.36
N GLY A 112 -3.28 18.99 27.45
CA GLY A 112 -1.93 19.52 27.28
C GLY A 112 -1.94 20.85 26.54
N TRP A 113 -2.10 21.96 27.26
CA TRP A 113 -1.87 23.30 26.71
C TRP A 113 -0.42 23.70 26.97
N LYS A 114 0.44 23.56 25.96
CA LYS A 114 1.77 24.19 25.98
C LYS A 114 1.65 25.58 25.36
N PRO A 115 1.84 26.68 26.11
CA PRO A 115 2.00 27.99 25.51
C PRO A 115 3.31 28.01 24.73
N THR A 116 3.25 28.36 23.45
CA THR A 116 4.42 28.80 22.69
C THR A 116 4.77 30.20 23.17
N GLU A 117 5.62 30.30 24.19
CA GLU A 117 6.31 31.54 24.49
C GLU A 117 7.37 31.77 23.41
N GLU A 118 7.06 32.66 22.47
CA GLU A 118 8.05 33.36 21.69
C GLU A 118 8.83 34.28 22.63
N THR A 119 9.97 33.81 23.14
CA THR A 119 11.04 34.70 23.60
C THR A 119 12.25 34.47 22.72
N GLU A 120 12.46 35.39 21.79
CA GLU A 120 13.76 35.62 21.17
C GLU A 120 14.82 35.80 22.26
N ASN A 121 15.76 34.88 22.34
CA ASN A 121 17.10 35.15 22.81
C ASN A 121 18.06 34.40 21.88
N VAL A 122 18.67 35.20 21.01
CA VAL A 122 19.81 34.84 20.17
C VAL A 122 20.99 34.58 21.10
N ASP A 123 21.55 33.37 21.05
CA ASP A 123 22.99 33.16 21.16
C ASP A 123 23.37 31.82 20.48
N ASP A 124 24.41 31.92 19.67
CA ASP A 124 24.96 30.91 18.75
C ASP A 124 25.45 29.64 19.44
N ASP A 125 25.09 28.48 18.89
CA ASP A 125 26.06 27.41 18.57
C ASP A 125 25.40 26.35 17.66
N ARG A 126 25.75 26.41 16.37
CA ARG A 126 25.35 25.42 15.35
C ARG A 126 26.32 24.25 15.32
N ALA A 127 25.87 23.09 15.82
CA ALA A 127 26.39 21.78 15.41
C ALA A 127 25.22 20.95 14.88
N ALA A 128 25.17 20.79 13.55
CA ALA A 128 24.20 19.97 12.85
C ALA A 128 24.54 18.48 13.02
N SER A 129 23.58 17.70 13.52
CA SER A 129 23.48 16.28 13.25
C SER A 129 22.01 15.94 13.01
N ASP A 130 21.68 15.76 11.74
CA ASP A 130 20.37 15.33 11.25
C ASP A 130 19.94 14.01 11.92
N LEU A 131 19.00 14.13 12.84
CA LEU A 131 18.05 13.09 13.18
C LEU A 131 16.68 13.66 12.90
N SER A 132 16.11 13.31 11.75
CA SER A 132 14.67 13.41 11.51
C SER A 132 14.04 12.04 11.78
N PRO A 133 13.49 11.77 12.98
CA PRO A 133 12.41 10.82 13.12
C PRO A 133 11.09 11.42 12.63
N PRO A 134 10.13 10.56 12.26
CA PRO A 134 9.13 10.84 11.24
C PRO A 134 8.01 11.73 11.77
N HIS A 135 7.33 12.41 10.83
CA HIS A 135 6.01 12.98 11.07
C HIS A 135 5.14 11.92 11.78
N PRO A 136 4.63 12.20 12.98
CA PRO A 136 3.69 11.29 13.62
C PRO A 136 2.48 11.14 12.69
N THR A 137 2.07 9.89 12.51
CA THR A 137 0.92 9.45 11.70
C THR A 137 -0.33 10.24 12.08
N LYS A 138 -0.62 11.32 11.33
CA LYS A 138 -1.85 12.11 11.46
C LYS A 138 -3.12 11.28 11.23
N ALA A 139 -3.01 10.15 10.54
CA ALA A 139 -4.04 9.13 10.36
C ALA A 139 -4.58 8.57 11.69
N ALA A 140 -3.68 8.20 12.61
CA ALA A 140 -4.05 7.66 13.92
C ALA A 140 -4.83 8.68 14.77
N VAL A 141 -4.55 9.97 14.59
CA VAL A 141 -5.25 11.05 15.30
C VAL A 141 -6.71 11.16 14.82
N ASN A 142 -7.00 10.94 13.53
CA ASN A 142 -8.37 11.04 13.01
C ASN A 142 -9.25 9.82 13.38
N GLU A 143 -8.69 8.61 13.37
CA GLU A 143 -9.41 7.40 13.84
C GLU A 143 -9.72 7.48 15.34
N ASP A 144 -8.74 7.88 16.16
CA ASP A 144 -8.93 8.13 17.59
C ASP A 144 -10.00 9.19 17.84
N VAL A 145 -10.04 10.25 17.03
CA VAL A 145 -11.02 11.34 17.14
C VAL A 145 -12.43 10.88 16.75
N SER A 146 -12.59 10.06 15.70
CA SER A 146 -13.90 9.49 15.32
C SER A 146 -14.43 8.58 16.42
N ALA A 147 -13.58 7.70 16.96
CA ALA A 147 -13.94 6.81 18.07
C ALA A 147 -14.32 7.59 19.33
N GLN A 148 -13.61 8.69 19.62
CA GLN A 148 -13.93 9.58 20.74
C GLN A 148 -15.29 10.27 20.58
N VAL A 149 -15.66 10.67 19.35
CA VAL A 149 -16.98 11.25 19.08
C VAL A 149 -18.07 10.19 19.18
N GLU A 150 -17.86 8.97 18.66
CA GLU A 150 -18.82 7.88 18.83
C GLU A 150 -19.03 7.50 20.30
N GLU A 151 -17.95 7.44 21.09
CA GLU A 151 -18.00 7.22 22.53
C GLU A 151 -18.73 8.37 23.24
N ALA A 152 -18.45 9.62 22.86
CA ALA A 152 -19.10 10.81 23.40
C ALA A 152 -20.61 10.80 23.09
N VAL A 153 -21.00 10.51 21.85
CA VAL A 153 -22.40 10.42 21.41
C VAL A 153 -23.11 9.24 22.10
N ALA A 154 -22.45 8.08 22.27
CA ALA A 154 -23.03 6.95 22.99
C ALA A 154 -23.27 7.25 24.47
N ARG A 155 -22.32 7.91 25.14
CA ARG A 155 -22.49 8.40 26.52
C ARG A 155 -23.62 9.42 26.60
N GLU A 156 -23.75 10.26 25.58
CA GLU A 156 -24.79 11.28 25.52
C GLU A 156 -26.19 10.68 25.37
N ILE A 157 -26.35 9.61 24.57
CA ILE A 157 -27.57 8.81 24.49
C ILE A 157 -27.88 8.15 25.84
N GLN A 158 -26.87 7.60 26.52
CA GLN A 158 -27.06 6.99 27.84
C GLN A 158 -27.53 8.01 28.89
N ILE A 159 -26.97 9.24 28.88
CA ILE A 159 -27.44 10.33 29.76
C ILE A 159 -28.90 10.68 29.46
N GLN A 160 -29.35 10.62 28.20
CA GLN A 160 -30.75 10.85 27.84
C GLN A 160 -31.68 9.78 28.41
N GLU A 161 -31.30 8.50 28.30
CA GLU A 161 -32.09 7.40 28.86
C GLU A 161 -32.20 7.48 30.38
N GLU A 162 -31.10 7.81 31.07
CA GLU A 162 -31.06 8.00 32.52
C GLU A 162 -31.94 9.20 32.96
N GLN A 163 -31.91 10.32 32.22
CA GLN A 163 -32.73 11.49 32.51
C GLN A 163 -34.23 11.26 32.25
N ALA A 164 -34.57 10.59 31.15
CA ALA A 164 -35.95 10.22 30.85
C ALA A 164 -36.53 9.28 31.93
N GLN A 165 -35.73 8.33 32.41
CA GLN A 165 -36.11 7.45 33.53
C GLN A 165 -36.25 8.21 34.86
N ALA A 166 -35.39 9.20 35.11
CA ALA A 166 -35.48 10.04 36.30
C ALA A 166 -36.69 10.98 36.29
N GLU A 167 -37.07 11.54 35.13
CA GLU A 167 -38.27 12.35 34.97
C GLU A 167 -39.56 11.51 35.08
N GLU A 168 -39.59 10.29 34.53
CA GLU A 168 -40.68 9.34 34.77
C GLU A 168 -40.79 8.95 36.26
N ALA A 169 -39.67 8.81 36.96
CA ALA A 169 -39.64 8.54 38.39
C ALA A 169 -40.10 9.75 39.24
N ALA A 170 -39.78 10.98 38.81
CA ALA A 170 -40.18 12.21 39.49
C ALA A 170 -41.68 12.52 39.30
N LEU A 171 -42.24 12.25 38.12
CA LEU A 171 -43.68 12.37 37.85
C LEU A 171 -44.54 11.32 38.61
N GLY A 172 -43.92 10.25 39.11
CA GLY A 172 -44.55 9.27 40.01
C GLY A 172 -44.58 9.68 41.49
N ALA A 173 -43.94 10.80 41.87
CA ALA A 173 -43.73 11.20 43.25
C ALA A 173 -44.22 12.63 43.56
N GLU A 174 -45.43 13.00 43.12
CA GLU A 174 -46.17 14.10 43.76
C GLU A 174 -46.91 13.57 45.01
N ALA A 175 -46.20 13.49 46.15
CA ALA A 175 -46.81 13.59 47.48
C ALA A 175 -45.77 13.78 48.60
N ILE A 176 -45.77 15.00 49.16
CA ILE A 176 -45.42 15.36 50.55
C ILE A 176 -43.90 15.38 50.87
N VAL A 177 -43.35 16.57 51.14
CA VAL A 177 -42.77 17.02 52.42
C VAL A 177 -42.22 18.46 52.27
N GLU A 178 -42.53 19.32 53.25
CA GLU A 178 -42.04 20.70 53.44
C GLU A 178 -40.55 20.78 53.86
N PRO A 179 -39.88 21.95 53.74
CA PRO A 179 -38.42 22.07 53.65
C PRO A 179 -37.73 22.01 55.01
N THR A 180 -36.62 21.27 55.12
CA THR A 180 -35.74 21.28 56.30
C THR A 180 -34.28 21.55 55.95
N VAL A 181 -33.85 22.78 56.24
CA VAL A 181 -32.56 23.24 56.84
C VAL A 181 -31.20 22.85 56.22
N GLU A 182 -31.11 22.04 55.16
CA GLU A 182 -29.80 21.75 54.49
C GLU A 182 -29.48 22.65 53.28
N ASP A 183 -30.36 23.58 52.91
CA ASP A 183 -30.19 24.46 51.73
C ASP A 183 -29.15 25.60 51.90
N VAL A 184 -28.57 25.80 53.09
CA VAL A 184 -27.68 26.95 53.35
C VAL A 184 -26.20 26.63 53.06
N ALA A 185 -25.78 25.36 53.08
CA ALA A 185 -24.38 24.99 52.78
C ALA A 185 -24.12 24.75 51.29
N VAL A 186 -25.15 24.48 50.50
CA VAL A 186 -25.06 24.27 49.05
C VAL A 186 -25.02 25.62 48.28
N SER A 187 -25.54 26.70 48.87
CA SER A 187 -25.56 28.03 48.24
C SER A 187 -24.19 28.72 48.20
N GLU A 188 -23.37 28.60 49.25
CA GLU A 188 -22.04 29.25 49.30
C GLU A 188 -21.03 28.61 48.34
N VAL A 189 -21.11 27.30 48.09
CA VAL A 189 -20.25 26.58 47.12
C VAL A 189 -20.70 26.87 45.67
N SER A 190 -21.99 27.10 45.45
CA SER A 190 -22.55 27.49 44.14
C SER A 190 -22.12 28.91 43.73
N GLU A 191 -22.11 29.88 44.65
CA GLU A 191 -21.68 31.26 44.34
C GLU A 191 -20.19 31.35 43.97
N ALA A 192 -19.30 30.61 44.67
CA ALA A 192 -17.88 30.57 44.34
C ALA A 192 -17.60 29.93 42.97
N ASN A 193 -18.34 28.89 42.60
CA ASN A 193 -18.30 28.25 41.27
C ASN A 193 -18.67 29.24 40.15
N HIS A 194 -19.72 30.04 40.36
CA HIS A 194 -20.17 31.04 39.38
C HIS A 194 -19.14 32.16 39.21
N ILE A 195 -18.55 32.68 40.30
CA ILE A 195 -17.55 33.76 40.24
C ILE A 195 -16.27 33.31 39.51
N ALA A 196 -15.79 32.08 39.76
CA ALA A 196 -14.61 31.53 39.09
C ALA A 196 -14.85 31.31 37.59
N SER A 197 -16.07 30.87 37.23
CA SER A 197 -16.51 30.72 35.85
C SER A 197 -16.67 32.07 35.14
N ASP A 198 -17.22 33.08 35.81
CA ASP A 198 -17.42 34.43 35.26
C ASP A 198 -16.09 35.11 34.90
N ARG A 199 -15.01 34.80 35.64
CA ARG A 199 -13.66 35.28 35.32
C ARG A 199 -13.17 34.75 33.96
N ILE A 200 -13.48 33.49 33.62
CA ILE A 200 -13.12 32.89 32.32
C ILE A 200 -13.93 33.54 31.19
N VAL A 201 -15.20 33.82 31.43
CA VAL A 201 -16.08 34.54 30.49
C VAL A 201 -15.60 35.98 30.26
N GLN A 202 -15.17 36.68 31.31
CA GLN A 202 -14.57 38.01 31.19
C GLN A 202 -13.27 37.99 30.36
N LEU A 203 -12.44 36.95 30.50
CA LEU A 203 -11.23 36.78 29.69
C LEU A 203 -11.59 36.58 28.21
N ALA A 204 -12.60 35.76 27.90
CA ALA A 204 -13.11 35.58 26.54
C ALA A 204 -13.63 36.90 25.94
N ASN A 205 -14.44 37.66 26.69
CA ASN A 205 -14.95 38.96 26.26
C ASN A 205 -13.84 40.00 26.06
N SER A 206 -12.73 39.88 26.78
CA SER A 206 -11.54 40.72 26.63
C SER A 206 -10.58 40.29 25.49
N ASN A 207 -10.94 39.26 24.72
CA ASN A 207 -10.13 38.65 23.64
C ASN A 207 -8.75 38.09 24.10
N LYS A 208 -8.59 37.74 25.38
CA LYS A 208 -7.34 37.19 25.93
C LYS A 208 -7.33 35.66 25.90
N PHE A 209 -7.32 35.07 24.69
CA PHE A 209 -7.51 33.63 24.52
C PHE A 209 -6.38 32.76 25.06
N ALA A 210 -5.14 33.27 25.14
CA ALA A 210 -4.00 32.53 25.67
C ALA A 210 -4.07 32.28 27.20
N GLU A 211 -4.76 33.16 27.94
CA GLU A 211 -4.88 33.07 29.41
C GLU A 211 -6.04 32.13 29.83
N ILE A 212 -6.97 31.81 28.91
CA ILE A 212 -8.19 31.03 29.16
C ILE A 212 -7.88 29.58 29.55
N PRO A 213 -7.03 28.81 28.83
CA PRO A 213 -6.72 27.44 29.23
C PRO A 213 -6.07 27.34 30.61
N ALA A 214 -5.18 28.29 30.95
CA ALA A 214 -4.54 28.34 32.25
C ALA A 214 -5.55 28.64 33.38
N ALA A 215 -6.47 29.58 33.16
CA ALA A 215 -7.55 29.89 34.10
C ALA A 215 -8.53 28.70 34.28
N PHE A 216 -8.82 27.98 33.20
CA PHE A 216 -9.65 26.78 33.24
C PHE A 216 -8.96 25.63 34.00
N GLU A 217 -7.67 25.42 33.81
CA GLU A 217 -6.88 24.46 34.59
C GLU A 217 -6.83 24.79 36.08
N THR A 218 -6.79 26.08 36.44
CA THR A 218 -6.86 26.48 37.86
C THR A 218 -8.22 26.16 38.48
N LEU A 219 -9.31 26.37 37.74
CA LEU A 219 -10.67 26.02 38.17
C LEU A 219 -10.79 24.51 38.42
N LEU A 220 -10.26 23.68 37.50
CA LEU A 220 -10.24 22.22 37.66
C LEU A 220 -9.34 21.74 38.81
N ARG A 221 -8.31 22.51 39.18
CA ARG A 221 -7.41 22.18 40.30
C ARG A 221 -8.06 22.44 41.65
N GLU A 222 -8.95 23.43 41.71
CA GLU A 222 -9.68 23.83 42.92
C GLU A 222 -10.91 22.94 43.18
N GLY A 223 -11.24 22.02 42.27
CA GLY A 223 -12.30 21.02 42.46
C GLY A 223 -13.70 21.49 42.07
N TYR A 224 -13.81 22.67 41.45
CA TYR A 224 -15.06 23.26 41.00
C TYR A 224 -15.58 22.61 39.71
N THR A 225 -16.90 22.47 39.57
CA THR A 225 -17.54 22.01 38.33
C THR A 225 -17.62 23.18 37.33
N PRO A 226 -16.96 23.11 36.16
CA PRO A 226 -17.00 24.21 35.21
C PRO A 226 -18.40 24.36 34.60
N THR A 227 -18.83 25.61 34.36
CA THR A 227 -20.09 25.88 33.68
C THR A 227 -19.96 25.67 32.17
N VAL A 228 -21.10 25.50 31.49
CA VAL A 228 -21.19 25.39 30.03
C VAL A 228 -20.53 26.58 29.33
N VAL A 229 -20.75 27.80 29.82
CA VAL A 229 -20.19 29.03 29.24
C VAL A 229 -18.66 29.07 29.35
N ALA A 230 -18.08 28.51 30.42
CA ALA A 230 -16.62 28.38 30.54
C ALA A 230 -16.04 27.35 29.55
N TYR A 231 -16.77 26.26 29.27
CA TYR A 231 -16.41 25.30 28.22
C TYR A 231 -16.47 25.91 26.83
N ASN A 232 -17.51 26.70 26.53
CA ASN A 232 -17.63 27.43 25.26
C ASN A 232 -16.50 28.44 25.06
N ALA A 233 -16.14 29.18 26.12
CA ALA A 233 -14.97 30.07 26.09
C ALA A 233 -13.67 29.31 25.81
N LEU A 234 -13.51 28.10 26.36
CA LEU A 234 -12.35 27.24 26.11
C LEU A 234 -12.34 26.68 24.67
N LEU A 235 -13.50 26.29 24.13
CA LEU A 235 -13.65 25.86 22.73
C LEU A 235 -13.27 26.97 21.76
N VAL A 236 -13.79 28.18 21.96
CA VAL A 236 -13.45 29.35 21.13
C VAL A 236 -11.97 29.70 21.26
N ALA A 237 -11.39 29.60 22.46
CA ALA A 237 -9.95 29.77 22.66
C ALA A 237 -9.14 28.71 21.90
N ALA A 238 -9.58 27.45 21.89
CA ALA A 238 -8.92 26.38 21.15
C ALA A 238 -8.87 26.64 19.65
N ILE A 239 -9.95 27.16 19.08
CA ILE A 239 -10.03 27.50 17.67
C ILE A 239 -9.12 28.69 17.34
N ARG A 240 -9.14 29.75 18.17
CA ARG A 240 -8.36 30.97 17.89
C ARG A 240 -6.87 30.84 18.12
N LEU A 241 -6.45 29.97 19.05
CA LEU A 241 -5.03 29.70 19.31
C LEU A 241 -4.38 28.81 18.25
N HIS A 242 -5.18 28.08 17.46
CA HIS A 242 -4.69 27.19 16.41
C HIS A 242 -5.23 27.61 15.04
N PRO A 243 -4.48 28.42 14.26
CA PRO A 243 -4.93 28.86 12.93
C PRO A 243 -5.08 27.67 11.96
N ASP A 244 -4.30 26.61 12.16
CA ASP A 244 -4.47 25.36 11.41
C ASP A 244 -5.66 24.56 11.97
N ALA A 245 -6.75 24.51 11.20
CA ALA A 245 -7.96 23.73 11.52
C ALA A 245 -7.65 22.23 11.79
N SER A 246 -6.53 21.72 11.24
CA SER A 246 -6.05 20.36 11.49
C SER A 246 -5.68 20.09 12.95
N GLN A 247 -5.15 21.10 13.65
CA GLN A 247 -4.74 21.00 15.06
C GLN A 247 -5.83 21.46 16.02
N ALA A 248 -6.71 22.36 15.56
CA ALA A 248 -7.83 22.87 16.35
C ALA A 248 -8.89 21.79 16.63
N ILE A 249 -9.20 20.93 15.64
CA ILE A 249 -10.30 19.97 15.75
C ILE A 249 -10.09 18.88 16.81
N PRO A 250 -8.94 18.19 16.89
CA PRO A 250 -8.72 17.20 17.95
C PRO A 250 -8.86 17.82 19.34
N LYS A 251 -8.35 19.05 19.53
CA LYS A 251 -8.45 19.77 20.81
C LYS A 251 -9.87 20.23 21.13
N ALA A 252 -10.62 20.67 20.13
CA ALA A 252 -12.03 21.04 20.31
C ALA A 252 -12.88 19.82 20.69
N LEU A 253 -12.62 18.67 20.06
CA LEU A 253 -13.31 17.42 20.38
C LEU A 253 -12.87 16.82 21.72
N ASP A 254 -11.61 17.00 22.12
CA ASP A 254 -11.15 16.69 23.48
C ASP A 254 -11.94 17.47 24.53
N VAL A 255 -12.14 18.78 24.32
CA VAL A 255 -12.92 19.64 25.22
C VAL A 255 -14.39 19.20 25.26
N TYR A 256 -14.99 18.86 24.13
CA TYR A 256 -16.34 18.30 24.05
C TYR A 256 -16.46 16.96 24.81
N SER A 257 -15.48 16.06 24.64
CA SER A 257 -15.46 14.77 25.35
C SER A 257 -15.31 14.93 26.87
N ASP A 258 -14.51 15.90 27.32
CA ASP A 258 -14.35 16.21 28.75
C ASP A 258 -15.62 16.80 29.35
N MET A 259 -16.32 17.67 28.60
CA MET A 259 -17.62 18.22 28.99
C MET A 259 -18.65 17.11 29.27
N LEU A 260 -18.76 16.12 28.38
CA LEU A 260 -19.66 14.98 28.53
C LEU A 260 -19.22 14.01 29.64
N ARG A 261 -17.91 13.76 29.79
CA ARG A 261 -17.37 12.92 30.88
C ARG A 261 -17.74 13.47 32.26
N ARG A 262 -17.85 14.80 32.39
CA ARG A 262 -18.21 15.49 33.63
C ARG A 262 -19.71 15.73 33.77
N ARG A 263 -20.54 15.11 32.91
CA ARG A 263 -22.00 15.25 32.88
C ARG A 263 -22.48 16.70 32.69
N VAL A 264 -21.67 17.55 32.06
CA VAL A 264 -22.09 18.90 31.66
C VAL A 264 -22.80 18.79 30.31
N ILE A 265 -24.03 19.30 30.23
CA ILE A 265 -24.86 19.19 29.03
C ILE A 265 -24.44 20.27 28.01
N PRO A 266 -24.10 19.89 26.77
CA PRO A 266 -23.82 20.85 25.69
C PRO A 266 -25.01 21.79 25.42
N ASP A 267 -24.72 23.06 25.19
CA ASP A 267 -25.72 24.05 24.77
C ASP A 267 -25.70 24.31 23.26
N GLU A 268 -26.60 25.18 22.81
CA GLU A 268 -26.72 25.60 21.40
C GLU A 268 -25.40 26.16 20.85
N ASP A 269 -24.73 27.02 21.62
CA ASP A 269 -23.45 27.63 21.27
C ASP A 269 -22.32 26.57 21.12
N THR A 270 -22.33 25.51 21.95
CA THR A 270 -21.38 24.38 21.87
C THR A 270 -21.51 23.68 20.51
N TYR A 271 -22.73 23.28 20.15
CA TYR A 271 -22.99 22.58 18.89
C TYR A 271 -22.76 23.48 17.68
N GLU A 272 -23.14 24.75 17.75
CA GLU A 272 -22.90 25.72 16.69
C GLU A 272 -21.40 25.85 16.39
N THR A 273 -20.59 26.03 17.42
CA THR A 273 -19.15 26.22 17.30
C THR A 273 -18.46 24.99 16.70
N LEU A 274 -18.82 23.79 17.16
CA LEU A 274 -18.24 22.53 16.69
C LEU A 274 -18.66 22.18 15.25
N VAL A 275 -19.95 22.28 14.93
CA VAL A 275 -20.45 21.99 13.58
C VAL A 275 -19.87 22.99 12.57
N GLN A 276 -19.81 24.28 12.90
CA GLN A 276 -19.23 25.29 12.03
C GLN A 276 -17.74 25.03 11.74
N LEU A 277 -16.96 24.63 12.76
CA LEU A 277 -15.54 24.27 12.60
C LEU A 277 -15.35 23.06 11.68
N LEU A 278 -16.15 22.01 11.86
CA LEU A 278 -16.05 20.78 11.06
C LEU A 278 -16.51 20.99 9.61
N VAL A 279 -17.58 21.75 9.41
CA VAL A 279 -18.14 22.01 8.08
C VAL A 279 -17.24 22.92 7.25
N THR A 280 -16.64 23.96 7.85
CA THR A 280 -15.66 24.82 7.15
C THR A 280 -14.46 24.01 6.68
N ARG A 281 -13.92 23.14 7.53
CA ARG A 281 -12.87 22.19 7.13
C ARG A 281 -13.32 21.24 6.03
N ALA A 282 -14.51 20.64 6.14
CA ALA A 282 -15.03 19.75 5.10
C ALA A 282 -15.10 20.44 3.73
N HIS A 283 -15.55 21.69 3.69
CA HIS A 283 -15.58 22.48 2.45
C HIS A 283 -14.19 22.75 1.87
N ASP A 284 -13.21 23.07 2.71
CA ASP A 284 -11.84 23.31 2.25
C ASP A 284 -11.14 22.01 1.80
N ILE A 285 -11.45 20.87 2.43
CA ILE A 285 -10.99 19.54 1.99
C ILE A 285 -11.55 19.21 0.62
N ILE A 286 -12.84 19.46 0.38
CA ILE A 286 -13.46 19.18 -0.92
C ILE A 286 -12.76 19.99 -2.02
N LYS A 287 -12.48 21.28 -1.77
CA LYS A 287 -11.71 22.12 -2.72
C LYS A 287 -10.29 21.59 -2.92
N ALA A 288 -9.60 21.19 -1.86
CA ALA A 288 -8.24 20.66 -1.94
C ALA A 288 -8.20 19.34 -2.73
N LYS A 289 -9.16 18.43 -2.52
CA LYS A 289 -9.33 17.20 -3.28
C LYS A 289 -9.56 17.48 -4.78
N GLU A 290 -10.45 18.43 -5.10
CA GLU A 290 -10.70 18.86 -6.47
C GLU A 290 -9.41 19.41 -7.14
N ALA A 291 -8.62 20.21 -6.42
CA ALA A 291 -7.36 20.77 -6.91
C ALA A 291 -6.30 19.69 -7.15
N LEU A 292 -6.10 18.77 -6.20
CA LEU A 292 -5.16 17.65 -6.33
C LEU A 292 -5.53 16.72 -7.48
N GLU A 293 -6.82 16.46 -7.71
CA GLU A 293 -7.25 15.63 -8.84
C GLU A 293 -6.94 16.31 -10.19
N GLN A 294 -7.09 17.64 -10.28
CA GLN A 294 -6.67 18.39 -11.47
C GLN A 294 -5.15 18.32 -11.68
N GLU A 295 -4.35 18.46 -10.62
CA GLU A 295 -2.89 18.30 -10.70
C GLU A 295 -2.50 16.89 -11.14
N ARG A 296 -3.20 15.85 -10.64
CA ARG A 296 -2.99 14.45 -11.01
C ARG A 296 -3.20 14.22 -12.50
N VAL A 297 -4.32 14.71 -13.03
CA VAL A 297 -4.63 14.56 -14.46
C VAL A 297 -3.62 15.34 -15.31
N ARG A 298 -3.23 16.53 -14.88
CA ARG A 298 -2.38 17.44 -15.64
C ARG A 298 -0.92 17.00 -15.68
N PHE A 299 -0.32 16.74 -14.52
CA PHE A 299 1.12 16.49 -14.37
C PHE A 299 1.47 15.03 -14.07
N GLY A 300 0.48 14.21 -13.71
CA GLY A 300 0.69 12.79 -13.44
C GLY A 300 1.04 11.97 -14.68
N GLY A 301 1.41 10.71 -14.46
CA GLY A 301 1.67 9.78 -15.56
C GLY A 301 3.10 9.76 -16.12
N MET A 302 4.04 10.53 -15.55
CA MET A 302 5.40 10.66 -16.07
C MET A 302 6.31 9.47 -15.76
N GLU A 303 6.17 8.85 -14.59
CA GLU A 303 6.84 7.58 -14.23
C GLU A 303 5.88 6.39 -14.46
N GLU A 304 4.68 6.47 -13.88
CA GLU A 304 3.63 5.46 -13.98
C GLU A 304 2.28 6.13 -14.28
N PRO A 305 1.46 5.58 -15.19
CA PRO A 305 0.18 6.18 -15.56
C PRO A 305 -0.75 6.29 -14.34
N GLY A 306 -1.32 7.48 -14.11
CA GLY A 306 -2.29 7.74 -13.04
C GLY A 306 -1.69 8.08 -11.67
N LYS A 307 -0.35 8.06 -11.54
CA LYS A 307 0.36 8.49 -10.33
C LYS A 307 0.73 9.97 -10.39
N PHE A 308 0.71 10.65 -9.24
CA PHE A 308 1.22 12.02 -9.09
C PHE A 308 2.71 12.09 -9.44
N MET A 309 3.16 13.27 -9.88
CA MET A 309 4.58 13.54 -10.12
C MET A 309 5.35 13.73 -8.80
N LEU A 310 4.72 14.36 -7.81
CA LEU A 310 5.28 14.59 -6.48
C LEU A 310 4.60 13.64 -5.48
N GLN A 311 5.39 13.03 -4.60
CA GLN A 311 4.94 12.17 -3.49
C GLN A 311 4.26 12.98 -2.40
N SER A 312 4.63 14.25 -2.20
CA SER A 312 3.93 15.16 -1.27
C SER A 312 2.45 15.28 -1.61
N SER A 313 2.11 15.50 -2.89
CA SER A 313 0.72 15.57 -3.37
C SER A 313 -0.04 14.22 -3.23
N GLU A 314 0.66 13.09 -3.39
CA GLU A 314 0.07 11.76 -3.18
C GLU A 314 -0.29 11.55 -1.70
N LEU A 315 0.65 11.88 -0.81
CA LEU A 315 0.46 11.80 0.64
C LEU A 315 -0.61 12.78 1.12
N GLU A 316 -0.66 13.99 0.58
CA GLU A 316 -1.71 14.97 0.89
C GLU A 316 -3.10 14.44 0.49
N ARG A 317 -3.23 13.86 -0.71
CA ARG A 317 -4.48 13.23 -1.14
C ARG A 317 -4.89 12.08 -0.21
N ASP A 318 -3.95 11.24 0.19
CA ASP A 318 -4.21 10.11 1.09
C ASP A 318 -4.67 10.62 2.46
N LEU A 319 -4.02 11.64 3.01
CA LEU A 319 -4.43 12.30 4.26
C LEU A 319 -5.83 12.91 4.18
N LEU A 320 -6.16 13.57 3.07
CA LEU A 320 -7.49 14.16 2.86
C LEU A 320 -8.57 13.09 2.65
N ALA A 321 -8.22 11.90 2.13
CA ALA A 321 -9.14 10.79 1.93
C ALA A 321 -9.59 10.16 3.27
N GLU A 322 -8.73 10.18 4.29
CA GLU A 322 -8.99 9.67 5.64
C GLU A 322 -9.78 10.64 6.53
N ASP A 323 -10.07 11.85 6.07
CA ASP A 323 -10.76 12.85 6.88
C ASP A 323 -12.27 12.58 6.99
N THR A 324 -12.76 12.38 8.23
CA THR A 324 -14.15 12.07 8.58
C THR A 324 -14.93 13.29 9.10
N SER A 325 -14.41 14.51 8.95
CA SER A 325 -15.02 15.74 9.48
C SER A 325 -16.47 15.97 9.04
N LEU A 326 -16.85 15.67 7.79
CA LEU A 326 -18.24 15.84 7.35
C LEU A 326 -19.19 14.85 8.03
N SER A 327 -18.79 13.57 8.16
CA SER A 327 -19.62 12.58 8.87
C SER A 327 -19.80 12.95 10.34
N ILE A 328 -18.73 13.42 10.99
CA ILE A 328 -18.78 13.89 12.39
C ILE A 328 -19.70 15.13 12.51
N ALA A 329 -19.65 16.05 11.55
CA ALA A 329 -20.54 17.21 11.55
C ALA A 329 -22.02 16.82 11.43
N VAL A 330 -22.33 15.82 10.58
CA VAL A 330 -23.70 15.32 10.39
C VAL A 330 -24.21 14.60 11.64
N THR A 331 -23.39 13.79 12.30
CA THR A 331 -23.79 13.12 13.56
C THR A 331 -23.99 14.12 14.71
N LEU A 332 -23.13 15.14 14.83
CA LEU A 332 -23.32 16.23 15.79
C LEU A 332 -24.58 17.06 15.48
N PHE A 333 -24.90 17.27 14.20
CA PHE A 333 -26.15 17.91 13.80
C PHE A 333 -27.38 17.07 14.19
N ASP A 334 -27.34 15.75 13.96
CA ASP A 334 -28.43 14.84 14.31
C ASP A 334 -28.66 14.76 15.82
N THR A 335 -27.58 14.72 16.60
CA THR A 335 -27.65 14.69 18.07
C THR A 335 -28.21 15.99 18.63
N ALA A 336 -27.76 17.14 18.11
CA ALA A 336 -28.26 18.45 18.50
C ALA A 336 -29.77 18.61 18.20
N THR A 337 -30.21 18.20 17.01
CA THR A 337 -31.64 18.27 16.61
C THR A 337 -32.53 17.29 17.40
N ALA A 338 -32.00 16.14 17.81
CA ALA A 338 -32.72 15.21 18.69
C ALA A 338 -32.93 15.75 20.11
N ARG A 339 -31.91 16.44 20.68
CA ARG A 339 -31.99 17.02 22.04
C ARG A 339 -32.82 18.29 22.10
N HIS A 340 -32.61 19.18 21.13
CA HIS A 340 -33.16 20.51 21.14
C HIS A 340 -34.08 20.70 19.93
N ASN A 341 -35.34 20.29 20.07
CA ASN A 341 -36.34 20.37 19.01
C ASN A 341 -36.68 21.83 18.58
N ARG A 342 -36.19 22.83 19.32
CA ARG A 342 -36.30 24.27 19.03
C ARG A 342 -34.98 24.90 18.57
N LEU A 343 -33.90 24.13 18.44
CA LEU A 343 -32.58 24.65 18.07
C LEU A 343 -32.59 25.15 16.64
N VAL A 344 -32.09 26.36 16.43
CA VAL A 344 -32.05 26.97 15.09
C VAL A 344 -30.62 27.35 14.79
N PHE A 345 -29.94 26.49 14.05
CA PHE A 345 -28.62 26.81 13.53
C PHE A 345 -28.64 28.04 12.61
N PRO A 346 -27.55 28.84 12.57
CA PRO A 346 -27.39 29.93 11.61
C PRO A 346 -27.57 29.46 10.15
N GLY A 347 -28.14 30.34 9.32
CA GLY A 347 -28.40 30.04 7.90
C GLY A 347 -27.13 29.71 7.11
N ASP A 348 -25.99 30.30 7.48
CA ASP A 348 -24.69 29.99 6.87
C ASP A 348 -24.23 28.56 7.17
N MET A 349 -24.56 28.00 8.34
CA MET A 349 -24.19 26.63 8.68
C MET A 349 -24.97 25.63 7.81
N TYR A 350 -26.30 25.80 7.71
CA TYR A 350 -27.13 25.01 6.78
C TYR A 350 -26.60 25.10 5.35
N ARG A 351 -26.22 26.30 4.90
CA ARG A 351 -25.64 26.50 3.57
C ARG A 351 -24.39 25.67 3.37
N HIS A 352 -23.40 25.78 4.25
CA HIS A 352 -22.13 25.05 4.06
C HIS A 352 -22.31 23.54 4.21
N LEU A 353 -23.17 23.09 5.14
CA LEU A 353 -23.42 21.67 5.38
C LEU A 353 -24.15 21.03 4.19
N ILE A 354 -25.20 21.69 3.66
CA ILE A 354 -25.91 21.22 2.46
C ILE A 354 -24.99 21.22 1.24
N ILE A 355 -24.17 22.26 1.04
CA ILE A 355 -23.21 22.31 -0.08
C ILE A 355 -22.17 21.18 0.03
N ALA A 356 -21.64 20.92 1.22
CA ALA A 356 -20.67 19.84 1.45
C ALA A 356 -21.31 18.46 1.19
N CYS A 357 -22.51 18.20 1.72
CA CYS A 357 -23.25 16.97 1.46
C CYS A 357 -23.58 16.79 -0.03
N ALA A 358 -24.00 17.86 -0.71
CA ALA A 358 -24.31 17.84 -2.14
C ALA A 358 -23.07 17.53 -3.00
N LYS A 359 -21.91 18.09 -2.66
CA LYS A 359 -20.65 17.85 -3.36
C LYS A 359 -20.08 16.44 -3.13
N GLU A 360 -20.20 15.90 -1.91
CA GLU A 360 -19.79 14.52 -1.62
C GLU A 360 -20.78 13.46 -2.12
N GLY A 361 -21.98 13.86 -2.56
CA GLY A 361 -23.02 12.95 -3.04
C GLY A 361 -23.87 12.29 -1.94
N LYS A 362 -23.85 12.83 -0.70
CA LYS A 362 -24.69 12.37 0.42
C LYS A 362 -26.09 12.98 0.32
N VAL A 363 -26.87 12.50 -0.65
CA VAL A 363 -28.19 13.07 -1.01
C VAL A 363 -29.24 12.88 0.11
N GLU A 364 -29.22 11.77 0.84
CA GLU A 364 -30.17 11.52 1.94
C GLU A 364 -29.98 12.51 3.10
N ASP A 365 -28.73 12.69 3.54
CA ASP A 365 -28.37 13.65 4.59
C ASP A 365 -28.75 15.07 4.16
N MET A 366 -28.45 15.43 2.91
CA MET A 366 -28.81 16.72 2.31
C MET A 366 -30.31 17.00 2.38
N ILE A 367 -31.17 16.03 2.02
CA ILE A 367 -32.63 16.18 2.07
C ILE A 367 -33.10 16.35 3.51
N ARG A 368 -32.57 15.54 4.44
CA ARG A 368 -32.94 15.59 5.86
C ARG A 368 -32.61 16.94 6.49
N ILE A 369 -31.41 17.45 6.23
CA ILE A 369 -30.94 18.76 6.74
C ILE A 369 -31.76 19.90 6.13
N TYR A 370 -32.07 19.83 4.83
CA TYR A 370 -32.93 20.81 4.17
C TYR A 370 -34.37 20.77 4.73
N ALA A 371 -34.93 19.58 4.98
CA ALA A 371 -36.25 19.43 5.59
C ALA A 371 -36.31 20.00 7.01
N HIS A 372 -35.23 19.84 7.79
CA HIS A 372 -35.11 20.47 9.11
C HIS A 372 -35.12 22.00 8.99
N MET A 373 -34.35 22.57 8.06
CA MET A 373 -34.33 24.02 7.78
C MET A 373 -35.73 24.57 7.42
N GLU A 374 -36.49 23.86 6.58
CA GLU A 374 -37.86 24.26 6.24
C GLU A 374 -38.83 24.19 7.42
N SER A 375 -38.72 23.15 8.26
CA SER A 375 -39.58 22.98 9.43
C SER A 375 -39.46 24.16 10.40
N GLN A 376 -38.27 24.75 10.48
CA GLN A 376 -37.96 25.93 11.30
C GLN A 376 -38.27 27.27 10.61
N LYS A 377 -38.80 27.26 9.38
CA LYS A 377 -39.15 28.45 8.57
C LYS A 377 -37.97 29.40 8.31
N MET A 378 -36.76 28.84 8.22
CA MET A 378 -35.56 29.59 7.84
C MET A 378 -35.60 29.97 6.36
N THR A 379 -35.10 31.16 6.02
CA THR A 379 -34.94 31.56 4.62
C THR A 379 -33.73 30.85 4.00
N PRO A 380 -33.90 30.02 2.95
CA PRO A 380 -32.79 29.33 2.31
C PRO A 380 -31.90 30.30 1.54
N HIS A 381 -30.59 30.05 1.56
CA HIS A 381 -29.63 30.78 0.75
C HIS A 381 -29.68 30.31 -0.71
N ALA A 382 -29.67 31.22 -1.69
CA ALA A 382 -29.84 30.86 -3.11
C ALA A 382 -28.76 29.90 -3.63
N THR A 383 -27.53 29.97 -3.10
CA THR A 383 -26.39 29.12 -3.50
C THR A 383 -26.57 27.64 -3.20
N ILE A 384 -27.54 27.27 -2.35
CA ILE A 384 -27.82 25.88 -1.98
C ILE A 384 -28.47 25.15 -3.16
N PHE A 385 -29.38 25.82 -3.88
CA PHE A 385 -30.17 25.20 -4.95
C PHE A 385 -29.35 24.70 -6.14
N PRO A 386 -28.35 25.44 -6.69
CA PRO A 386 -27.49 24.91 -7.75
C PRO A 386 -26.78 23.62 -7.35
N SER A 387 -26.24 23.54 -6.12
CA SER A 387 -25.54 22.36 -5.60
C SER A 387 -26.50 21.18 -5.39
N MET A 388 -27.69 21.40 -4.85
CA MET A 388 -28.73 20.37 -4.70
C MET A 388 -29.18 19.83 -6.06
N ILE A 389 -29.46 20.71 -7.02
CA ILE A 389 -29.87 20.33 -8.38
C ILE A 389 -28.78 19.48 -9.04
N THR A 390 -27.49 19.84 -8.89
CA THR A 390 -26.39 19.02 -9.41
C THR A 390 -26.28 17.66 -8.72
N ALA A 391 -26.50 17.58 -7.41
CA ALA A 391 -26.46 16.33 -6.67
C ALA A 391 -27.57 15.38 -7.16
N PHE A 392 -28.81 15.86 -7.29
CA PHE A 392 -29.92 15.09 -7.85
C PHE A 392 -29.70 14.70 -9.31
N ALA A 393 -29.11 15.59 -10.12
CA ALA A 393 -28.76 15.28 -11.50
C ALA A 393 -27.73 14.15 -11.60
N SER A 394 -26.73 14.13 -10.70
CA SER A 394 -25.68 13.12 -10.67
C SER A 394 -26.20 11.73 -10.29
N THR A 395 -27.23 11.66 -9.45
CA THR A 395 -27.94 10.40 -9.11
C THR A 395 -28.99 10.00 -10.14
N GLY A 396 -29.23 10.84 -11.16
CA GLY A 396 -30.21 10.62 -12.23
C GLY A 396 -31.65 10.97 -11.87
N ASP A 397 -31.90 11.62 -10.72
CA ASP A 397 -33.23 12.02 -10.28
C ASP A 397 -33.61 13.41 -10.77
N LEU A 398 -34.05 13.47 -12.02
CA LEU A 398 -34.51 14.72 -12.64
C LEU A 398 -35.78 15.28 -11.99
N ARG A 399 -36.64 14.45 -11.38
CA ARG A 399 -37.91 14.95 -10.81
C ARG A 399 -37.63 15.83 -9.60
N SER A 400 -36.79 15.32 -8.70
CA SER A 400 -36.32 16.04 -7.51
C SER A 400 -35.57 17.32 -7.88
N ALA A 401 -34.76 17.30 -8.94
CA ALA A 401 -34.09 18.50 -9.46
C ALA A 401 -35.08 19.58 -9.93
N VAL A 402 -36.16 19.20 -10.63
CA VAL A 402 -37.21 20.12 -11.09
C VAL A 402 -38.05 20.65 -9.92
N GLU A 403 -38.30 19.82 -8.91
CA GLU A 403 -38.99 20.23 -7.69
C GLU A 403 -38.19 21.28 -6.92
N CYS A 404 -36.88 21.07 -6.74
CA CYS A 404 -35.97 22.07 -6.15
C CYS A 404 -36.02 23.41 -6.90
N TYR A 405 -36.08 23.38 -8.23
CA TYR A 405 -36.23 24.58 -9.04
C TYR A 405 -37.58 25.28 -8.83
N ASN A 406 -38.68 24.53 -8.78
CA ASN A 406 -40.01 25.10 -8.60
C ASN A 406 -40.15 25.79 -7.24
N GLU A 407 -39.46 25.28 -6.22
CA GLU A 407 -39.41 25.92 -4.91
C GLU A 407 -38.59 27.19 -4.91
N TYR A 408 -37.39 27.17 -5.51
CA TYR A 408 -36.62 28.39 -5.72
C TYR A 408 -37.44 29.43 -6.48
N ARG A 409 -38.16 29.02 -7.53
CA ARG A 409 -39.05 29.90 -8.30
C ARG A 409 -40.18 30.45 -7.42
N GLY A 410 -40.80 29.63 -6.57
CA GLY A 410 -41.83 30.06 -5.64
C GLY A 410 -41.32 31.11 -4.67
N LEU A 411 -40.10 30.93 -4.15
CA LEU A 411 -39.41 31.88 -3.30
C LEU A 411 -39.09 33.18 -4.06
N ALA A 412 -38.60 33.09 -5.30
CA ALA A 412 -38.26 34.26 -6.11
C ALA A 412 -39.50 35.11 -6.44
N VAL A 413 -40.63 34.48 -6.73
CA VAL A 413 -41.92 35.18 -6.92
C VAL A 413 -42.41 35.83 -5.62
N SER A 414 -42.13 35.21 -4.47
CA SER A 414 -42.45 35.80 -3.16
C SER A 414 -41.56 36.99 -2.80
N ASP A 415 -40.33 37.03 -3.32
CA ASP A 415 -39.39 38.15 -3.24
C ASP A 415 -39.80 39.31 -4.14
N ASP A 416 -40.19 39.02 -5.38
CA ASP A 416 -40.73 40.02 -6.32
C ASP A 416 -42.04 40.66 -5.81
N SER A 417 -42.81 39.95 -4.99
CA SER A 417 -44.03 40.46 -4.33
C SER A 417 -43.78 41.11 -2.96
N GLY A 418 -42.52 41.16 -2.50
CA GLY A 418 -42.12 41.81 -1.25
C GLY A 418 -42.53 41.07 0.04
N VAL A 419 -42.89 39.78 -0.06
CA VAL A 419 -43.39 38.97 1.06
C VAL A 419 -42.24 38.25 1.80
N PHE A 420 -41.17 37.85 1.09
CA PHE A 420 -39.98 37.19 1.63
C PHE A 420 -38.72 37.68 0.92
N SER A 421 -37.64 38.00 1.64
CA SER A 421 -36.38 38.40 1.02
C SER A 421 -35.44 37.20 0.78
N ILE A 422 -35.04 36.92 -0.46
CA ILE A 422 -33.99 35.93 -0.75
C ILE A 422 -32.61 36.52 -0.46
N VAL A 423 -31.77 35.77 0.27
CA VAL A 423 -30.37 36.12 0.49
C VAL A 423 -29.55 35.78 -0.75
N GLN A 424 -28.99 36.81 -1.42
CA GLN A 424 -28.14 36.72 -2.62
C GLN A 424 -28.79 35.98 -3.82
N ARG A 425 -29.84 36.55 -4.42
CA ARG A 425 -30.53 36.00 -5.60
C ARG A 425 -29.59 35.67 -6.77
N GLN A 426 -29.66 34.43 -7.29
CA GLN A 426 -28.77 33.88 -8.33
C GLN A 426 -29.53 33.11 -9.42
N ASP A 427 -30.53 33.77 -10.03
CA ASP A 427 -31.44 33.14 -11.00
C ASP A 427 -30.72 32.45 -12.16
N GLY A 428 -29.69 33.12 -12.73
CA GLY A 428 -28.92 32.57 -13.86
C GLY A 428 -28.19 31.26 -13.52
N GLN A 429 -27.64 31.12 -12.31
CA GLN A 429 -26.93 29.90 -11.91
C GLN A 429 -27.89 28.73 -11.65
N VAL A 430 -29.09 29.01 -11.12
CA VAL A 430 -30.13 28.00 -10.91
C VAL A 430 -30.70 27.51 -12.25
N TYR A 431 -30.99 28.42 -13.18
CA TYR A 431 -31.39 28.05 -14.55
C TYR A 431 -30.31 27.19 -15.22
N ALA A 432 -29.04 27.61 -15.09
CA ALA A 432 -27.92 26.87 -15.64
C ALA A 432 -27.79 25.46 -15.04
N ALA A 433 -27.94 25.32 -13.72
CA ALA A 433 -27.91 24.04 -13.04
C ALA A 433 -29.03 23.10 -13.48
N LEU A 434 -30.25 23.63 -13.67
CA LEU A 434 -31.38 22.82 -14.14
C LEU A 434 -31.22 22.39 -15.60
N ILE A 435 -30.78 23.28 -16.49
CA ILE A 435 -30.48 22.95 -17.89
C ILE A 435 -29.41 21.85 -17.92
N ARG A 436 -28.35 21.99 -17.13
CA ARG A 436 -27.30 20.98 -16.99
C ARG A 436 -27.86 19.65 -16.48
N ALA A 437 -28.83 19.66 -15.56
CA ALA A 437 -29.50 18.46 -15.06
C ALA A 437 -30.35 17.76 -16.15
N TYR A 438 -31.08 18.52 -16.98
CA TYR A 438 -31.81 17.95 -18.12
C TYR A 438 -30.86 17.28 -19.12
N LEU A 439 -29.72 17.94 -19.41
CA LEU A 439 -28.71 17.42 -20.31
C LEU A 439 -27.99 16.18 -19.75
N SER A 440 -27.60 16.18 -18.46
CA SER A 440 -26.95 15.01 -17.83
C SER A 440 -27.87 13.79 -17.74
N CYS A 441 -29.18 14.01 -17.64
CA CYS A 441 -30.18 12.93 -17.70
C CYS A 441 -30.55 12.52 -19.14
N GLY A 442 -29.88 13.04 -20.16
CA GLY A 442 -30.08 12.70 -21.58
C GLY A 442 -31.37 13.23 -22.21
N LYS A 443 -31.99 14.28 -21.64
CA LYS A 443 -33.24 14.89 -22.14
C LYS A 443 -32.99 16.26 -22.78
N GLU A 444 -32.32 16.26 -23.93
CA GLU A 444 -31.95 17.48 -24.66
C GLU A 444 -33.16 18.33 -25.08
N GLU A 445 -34.25 17.71 -25.55
CA GLU A 445 -35.48 18.43 -25.91
C GLU A 445 -36.12 19.16 -24.73
N GLY A 446 -35.98 18.61 -23.52
CA GLY A 446 -36.48 19.26 -22.31
C GLY A 446 -35.64 20.49 -21.94
N ALA A 447 -34.32 20.41 -22.15
CA ALA A 447 -33.40 21.52 -21.91
C ALA A 447 -33.65 22.68 -22.88
N THR A 448 -33.83 22.41 -24.18
CA THR A 448 -34.08 23.45 -25.20
C THR A 448 -35.42 24.12 -25.00
N GLN A 449 -36.49 23.35 -24.75
CA GLN A 449 -37.80 23.91 -24.43
C GLN A 449 -37.77 24.79 -23.17
N PHE A 450 -36.97 24.42 -22.17
CA PHE A 450 -36.80 25.23 -20.98
C PHE A 450 -36.05 26.54 -21.27
N LEU A 451 -34.97 26.47 -22.06
CA LEU A 451 -34.23 27.66 -22.52
C LEU A 451 -35.12 28.63 -23.32
N ASP A 452 -35.98 28.12 -24.22
CA ASP A 452 -36.95 28.93 -24.98
C ASP A 452 -38.01 29.57 -24.08
N ARG A 453 -38.45 28.87 -23.02
CA ARG A 453 -39.37 29.43 -22.01
C ARG A 453 -38.72 30.56 -21.22
N ILE A 454 -37.45 30.43 -20.86
CA ILE A 454 -36.72 31.52 -20.19
C ILE A 454 -36.65 32.70 -21.16
N ARG A 455 -36.22 32.48 -22.41
CA ARG A 455 -36.12 33.54 -23.42
C ARG A 455 -37.43 34.31 -23.62
N SER A 456 -38.54 33.59 -23.77
CA SER A 456 -39.88 34.20 -23.91
C SER A 456 -40.35 34.95 -22.67
N SER A 457 -39.93 34.56 -21.46
CA SER A 457 -40.26 35.30 -20.23
C SER A 457 -39.57 36.68 -20.14
N PHE A 458 -38.45 36.88 -20.84
CA PHE A 458 -37.79 38.18 -20.93
C PHE A 458 -38.40 39.09 -22.01
N ASP A 459 -39.33 38.59 -22.83
CA ASP A 459 -40.05 39.41 -23.83
C ASP A 459 -41.02 40.41 -23.18
N GLU A 460 -41.42 40.19 -21.92
CA GLU A 460 -42.33 41.03 -21.15
C GLU A 460 -41.64 42.22 -20.43
N VAL A 461 -40.29 42.29 -20.43
CA VAL A 461 -39.50 43.31 -19.69
C VAL A 461 -39.13 44.49 -20.62
N THR A 462 -39.52 45.72 -20.23
CA THR A 462 -39.44 46.92 -21.08
C THR A 462 -38.15 47.76 -20.95
N GLU A 463 -37.38 47.64 -19.87
CA GLU A 463 -36.12 48.39 -19.66
C GLU A 463 -34.89 47.46 -19.63
N GLY A 464 -33.85 47.78 -20.41
CA GLY A 464 -32.57 47.07 -20.40
C GLY A 464 -32.64 45.60 -20.83
N ARG A 465 -33.63 45.24 -21.67
CA ARG A 465 -33.94 43.87 -22.12
C ARG A 465 -32.72 43.12 -22.64
N GLN A 466 -31.98 43.71 -23.57
CA GLN A 466 -30.88 43.05 -24.27
C GLN A 466 -29.68 42.80 -23.34
N ASP A 467 -29.38 43.75 -22.45
CA ASP A 467 -28.23 43.68 -21.54
C ASP A 467 -28.48 42.73 -20.35
N ARG A 468 -29.74 42.65 -19.87
CA ARG A 468 -30.12 41.69 -18.82
C ARG A 468 -30.19 40.26 -19.36
N TRP A 469 -30.76 40.08 -20.56
CA TRP A 469 -30.77 38.78 -21.21
C TRP A 469 -29.35 38.32 -21.53
N SER A 470 -28.50 39.18 -22.12
CA SER A 470 -27.13 38.78 -22.46
C SER A 470 -26.28 38.38 -21.24
N ALA A 471 -26.48 39.05 -20.09
CA ALA A 471 -25.82 38.66 -18.84
C ALA A 471 -26.30 37.29 -18.33
N VAL A 472 -27.60 36.99 -18.40
CA VAL A 472 -28.17 35.70 -17.97
C VAL A 472 -27.83 34.59 -18.97
N GLU A 473 -27.92 34.87 -20.26
CA GLU A 473 -27.54 33.99 -21.36
C GLU A 473 -26.06 33.61 -21.25
N ALA A 474 -25.17 34.56 -21.00
CA ALA A 474 -23.74 34.28 -20.80
C ALA A 474 -23.51 33.30 -19.63
N VAL A 475 -24.19 33.50 -18.50
CA VAL A 475 -24.09 32.59 -17.33
C VAL A 475 -24.66 31.21 -17.64
N ILE A 476 -25.78 31.13 -18.38
CA ILE A 476 -26.39 29.85 -18.76
C ILE A 476 -25.48 29.09 -19.73
N VAL A 477 -24.97 29.76 -20.76
CA VAL A 477 -24.08 29.14 -21.74
C VAL A 477 -22.80 28.66 -21.07
N GLU A 478 -22.17 29.50 -20.24
CA GLU A 478 -20.93 29.14 -19.53
C GLU A 478 -21.16 28.02 -18.50
N ALA A 479 -22.10 28.20 -17.58
CA ALA A 479 -22.27 27.27 -16.46
C ALA A 479 -23.08 26.02 -16.84
N ALA A 480 -23.95 26.05 -17.85
CA ALA A 480 -24.76 24.89 -18.27
C ALA A 480 -24.19 24.18 -19.49
N LEU A 481 -24.14 24.84 -20.65
CA LEU A 481 -23.85 24.19 -21.93
C LEU A 481 -22.37 23.85 -22.06
N VAL A 482 -21.49 24.82 -21.79
CA VAL A 482 -20.05 24.61 -21.78
C VAL A 482 -19.66 23.64 -20.67
N GLN A 483 -20.10 23.83 -19.43
CA GLN A 483 -19.76 22.89 -18.37
C GLN A 483 -20.29 21.46 -18.62
N HIS A 484 -21.48 21.31 -19.21
CA HIS A 484 -22.01 19.98 -19.56
C HIS A 484 -21.15 19.32 -20.65
N SER A 485 -20.82 20.03 -21.72
CA SER A 485 -19.97 19.52 -22.79
C SER A 485 -18.55 19.20 -22.31
N LEU A 486 -18.04 19.95 -21.33
CA LEU A 486 -16.79 19.61 -20.64
C LEU A 486 -16.92 18.32 -19.81
N ASN A 487 -18.03 18.15 -19.07
CA ASN A 487 -18.27 16.95 -18.27
C ASN A 487 -18.49 15.69 -19.12
N THR A 488 -19.05 15.82 -20.33
CA THR A 488 -19.24 14.69 -21.27
C THR A 488 -18.01 14.40 -22.14
N GLY A 489 -17.00 15.28 -22.13
CA GLY A 489 -15.78 15.15 -22.92
C GLY A 489 -15.86 15.66 -24.36
N ASP A 490 -16.98 16.27 -24.75
CA ASP A 490 -17.20 16.83 -26.10
C ASP A 490 -16.63 18.27 -26.21
N HIS A 491 -15.31 18.40 -26.15
CA HIS A 491 -14.64 19.71 -26.08
C HIS A 491 -14.81 20.58 -27.35
N SER A 492 -14.98 19.97 -28.52
CA SER A 492 -15.19 20.71 -29.78
C SER A 492 -16.51 21.47 -29.79
N LYS A 493 -17.59 20.82 -29.35
CA LYS A 493 -18.91 21.46 -29.18
C LYS A 493 -18.85 22.57 -28.14
N ALA A 494 -18.12 22.36 -27.04
CA ALA A 494 -17.91 23.37 -26.01
C ALA A 494 -17.25 24.63 -26.58
N LEU A 495 -16.23 24.46 -27.42
CA LEU A 495 -15.51 25.57 -28.05
C LEU A 495 -16.37 26.33 -29.06
N ASP A 496 -17.16 25.62 -29.87
CA ASP A 496 -18.06 26.25 -30.84
C ASP A 496 -19.18 27.04 -30.13
N GLN A 497 -19.76 26.48 -29.06
CA GLN A 497 -20.75 27.16 -28.22
C GLN A 497 -20.15 28.42 -27.59
N ALA A 498 -18.96 28.32 -26.99
CA ALA A 498 -18.29 29.48 -26.39
C ALA A 498 -17.94 30.58 -27.42
N LYS A 499 -17.58 30.22 -28.65
CA LYS A 499 -17.25 31.22 -29.70
C LYS A 499 -18.49 31.94 -30.24
N ASN A 500 -19.60 31.21 -30.40
CA ASN A 500 -20.80 31.72 -31.05
C ASN A 500 -21.74 32.43 -30.07
N GLU A 501 -21.82 31.98 -28.82
CA GLU A 501 -22.85 32.38 -27.86
C GLU A 501 -22.31 33.24 -26.70
N LEU A 502 -20.99 33.30 -26.48
CA LEU A 502 -20.38 34.16 -25.45
C LEU A 502 -19.68 35.39 -26.06
N HIS A 503 -19.68 36.48 -25.29
CA HIS A 503 -19.02 37.74 -25.64
C HIS A 503 -18.01 38.17 -24.56
N ASP A 504 -17.02 38.98 -24.98
CA ASP A 504 -16.04 39.67 -24.12
C ASP A 504 -15.29 38.78 -23.10
N GLU A 505 -15.34 39.14 -21.82
CA GLU A 505 -14.52 38.54 -20.75
C GLU A 505 -15.01 37.14 -20.37
N ALA A 506 -16.33 36.91 -20.35
CA ALA A 506 -16.92 35.60 -20.12
C ALA A 506 -16.48 34.59 -21.21
N ARG A 507 -16.40 35.04 -22.46
CA ARG A 507 -15.84 34.23 -23.56
C ARG A 507 -14.38 33.86 -23.29
N ASN A 508 -13.54 34.79 -22.84
CA ASN A 508 -12.14 34.51 -22.58
C ASN A 508 -11.95 33.54 -21.41
N GLN A 509 -12.75 33.68 -20.33
CA GLN A 509 -12.72 32.78 -19.19
C GLN A 509 -13.21 31.37 -19.57
N ALA A 510 -14.30 31.28 -20.34
CA ALA A 510 -14.82 30.01 -20.85
C ALA A 510 -13.82 29.31 -21.79
N ILE A 511 -13.24 30.03 -22.76
CA ILE A 511 -12.22 29.48 -23.66
C ILE A 511 -10.97 29.05 -22.89
N SER A 512 -10.56 29.79 -21.85
CA SER A 512 -9.46 29.40 -20.97
C SER A 512 -9.75 28.09 -20.25
N ARG A 513 -10.92 27.95 -19.63
CA ARG A 513 -11.37 26.68 -19.00
C ARG A 513 -11.48 25.53 -20.00
N ILE A 514 -11.99 25.78 -21.20
CA ILE A 514 -12.09 24.77 -22.26
C ILE A 514 -10.69 24.34 -22.71
N CYS A 515 -9.75 25.28 -22.88
CA CYS A 515 -8.38 24.97 -23.26
C CYS A 515 -7.71 24.09 -22.19
N ILE A 516 -7.88 24.43 -20.91
CA ILE A 516 -7.37 23.64 -19.78
C ILE A 516 -7.98 22.23 -19.78
N ALA A 517 -9.31 22.12 -19.83
CA ALA A 517 -10.00 20.83 -19.79
C ALA A 517 -9.69 19.94 -21.00
N ALA A 518 -9.68 20.51 -22.22
CA ALA A 518 -9.31 19.79 -23.43
C ALA A 518 -7.85 19.33 -23.39
N ALA A 519 -6.95 20.17 -22.85
CA ALA A 519 -5.55 19.81 -22.70
C ALA A 519 -5.36 18.69 -21.67
N ASP A 520 -6.06 18.77 -20.53
CA ASP A 520 -6.01 17.77 -19.46
C ASP A 520 -6.54 16.40 -19.96
N ALA A 521 -7.63 16.40 -20.74
CA ALA A 521 -8.24 15.22 -21.38
C ALA A 521 -7.46 14.64 -22.58
N GLY A 522 -6.46 15.37 -23.10
CA GLY A 522 -5.61 14.88 -24.20
C GLY A 522 -6.02 15.33 -25.60
N ASP A 523 -7.01 16.22 -25.76
CA ASP A 523 -7.52 16.72 -27.04
C ASP A 523 -6.72 17.93 -27.57
N LEU A 524 -5.64 17.63 -28.29
CA LEU A 524 -4.73 18.63 -28.85
C LEU A 524 -5.38 19.64 -29.82
N PRO A 525 -6.11 19.24 -30.88
CA PRO A 525 -6.59 20.19 -31.89
C PRO A 525 -7.53 21.25 -31.29
N THR A 526 -8.45 20.83 -30.42
CA THR A 526 -9.37 21.74 -29.74
C THR A 526 -8.63 22.64 -28.76
N ALA A 527 -7.69 22.09 -27.98
CA ALA A 527 -6.91 22.87 -27.02
C ALA A 527 -6.04 23.95 -27.71
N SER A 528 -5.40 23.63 -28.84
CA SER A 528 -4.64 24.63 -29.62
C SER A 528 -5.55 25.69 -30.23
N ALA A 529 -6.69 25.29 -30.80
CA ALA A 529 -7.65 26.23 -31.40
C ALA A 529 -8.29 27.15 -30.36
N ALA A 530 -8.47 26.67 -29.12
CA ALA A 530 -8.92 27.46 -27.99
C ALA A 530 -7.82 28.46 -27.56
N TYR A 531 -6.57 28.00 -27.43
CA TYR A 531 -5.46 28.85 -27.02
C TYR A 531 -5.15 29.98 -28.02
N ASP A 532 -5.20 29.69 -29.31
CA ASP A 532 -4.99 30.69 -30.37
C ASP A 532 -6.08 31.77 -30.38
N SER A 533 -7.30 31.43 -29.90
CA SER A 533 -8.42 32.36 -29.81
C SER A 533 -8.40 33.28 -28.58
N LEU A 534 -7.50 33.04 -27.61
CA LEU A 534 -7.38 33.88 -26.42
C LEU A 534 -6.63 35.19 -26.71
N PRO A 535 -6.94 36.30 -26.00
CA PRO A 535 -6.15 37.53 -26.09
C PRO A 535 -4.68 37.33 -25.70
N THR A 536 -3.76 38.14 -26.20
CA THR A 536 -2.32 38.07 -25.87
C THR A 536 -1.97 38.55 -24.45
N ALA A 537 -2.97 38.90 -23.64
CA ALA A 537 -2.76 39.33 -22.26
C ALA A 537 -2.15 38.19 -21.41
N PRO A 538 -1.18 38.51 -20.54
CA PRO A 538 -0.39 37.53 -19.81
C PRO A 538 -1.23 36.71 -18.82
N ASP A 539 -2.12 37.37 -18.08
CA ASP A 539 -2.85 36.78 -16.96
C ASP A 539 -3.85 35.70 -17.40
N VAL A 540 -4.40 35.82 -18.61
CA VAL A 540 -5.38 34.88 -19.16
C VAL A 540 -4.71 33.67 -19.82
N ARG A 541 -3.51 33.83 -20.38
CA ARG A 541 -2.81 32.77 -21.13
C ARG A 541 -1.94 31.86 -20.26
N GLN A 542 -1.58 32.27 -19.04
CA GLN A 542 -0.68 31.49 -18.18
C GLN A 542 -1.20 30.07 -17.90
N ASN A 543 -2.41 29.93 -17.34
CA ASN A 543 -2.97 28.62 -17.00
C ASN A 543 -3.21 27.71 -18.22
N PRO A 544 -3.82 28.21 -19.33
CA PRO A 544 -3.93 27.45 -20.58
C PRO A 544 -2.57 27.00 -21.15
N ALA A 545 -1.54 27.86 -21.07
CA ALA A 545 -0.21 27.52 -21.55
C ALA A 545 0.45 26.43 -20.71
N ILE A 546 0.24 26.42 -19.39
CA ILE A 546 0.70 25.34 -18.50
C ILE A 546 0.06 24.01 -18.91
N SER A 547 -1.25 23.97 -19.07
CA SER A 547 -1.98 22.74 -19.45
C SER A 547 -1.57 22.25 -20.85
N LEU A 548 -1.42 23.16 -21.82
CA LEU A 548 -0.93 22.80 -23.16
C LEU A 548 0.51 22.32 -23.16
N LEU A 549 1.39 22.93 -22.36
CA LEU A 549 2.76 22.47 -22.18
C LEU A 549 2.78 21.04 -21.61
N ALA A 550 1.96 20.78 -20.58
CA ALA A 550 1.81 19.47 -20.00
C ALA A 550 1.29 18.43 -21.02
N LEU A 551 0.31 18.79 -21.85
CA LEU A 551 -0.17 17.94 -22.95
C LEU A 551 0.94 17.61 -23.97
N GLN A 552 1.67 18.62 -24.44
CA GLN A 552 2.74 18.43 -25.43
C GLN A 552 3.86 17.55 -24.88
N VAL A 553 4.20 17.72 -23.60
CA VAL A 553 5.18 16.88 -22.90
C VAL A 553 4.68 15.43 -22.77
N ARG A 554 3.43 15.20 -22.36
CA ARG A 554 2.84 13.85 -22.28
C ARG A 554 2.83 13.12 -23.64
N ARG A 555 2.68 13.85 -24.75
CA ARG A 555 2.79 13.30 -26.11
C ARG A 555 4.22 13.17 -26.63
N GLY A 556 5.23 13.62 -25.88
CA GLY A 556 6.65 13.55 -26.25
C GLY A 556 7.12 14.64 -27.23
N ASN A 557 6.33 15.69 -27.47
CA ASN A 557 6.65 16.76 -28.41
C ASN A 557 7.37 17.94 -27.73
N VAL A 558 8.69 17.79 -27.53
CA VAL A 558 9.52 18.76 -26.80
C VAL A 558 9.66 20.11 -27.53
N SER A 559 9.60 20.13 -28.87
CA SER A 559 9.78 21.37 -29.65
C SER A 559 8.59 22.32 -29.52
N ALA A 560 7.36 21.79 -29.57
CA ALA A 560 6.15 22.57 -29.33
C ALA A 560 6.05 23.02 -27.86
N ALA A 561 6.50 22.19 -26.91
CA ALA A 561 6.58 22.59 -25.50
C ALA A 561 7.56 23.76 -25.28
N ARG A 562 8.64 23.84 -26.06
CA ARG A 562 9.66 24.91 -25.92
C ARG A 562 9.10 26.31 -26.18
N SER A 563 8.24 26.49 -27.17
CA SER A 563 7.65 27.81 -27.45
C SER A 563 6.73 28.27 -26.33
N LEU A 564 5.94 27.34 -25.76
CA LEU A 564 5.09 27.60 -24.60
C LEU A 564 5.92 27.89 -23.34
N TRP A 565 7.03 27.17 -23.13
CA TRP A 565 7.96 27.40 -22.02
C TRP A 565 8.62 28.78 -22.09
N ILE A 566 9.04 29.22 -23.29
CA ILE A 566 9.63 30.56 -23.47
C ILE A 566 8.63 31.65 -23.07
N MET A 567 7.35 31.48 -23.40
CA MET A 567 6.29 32.40 -22.97
C MET A 567 6.19 32.45 -21.44
N LEU A 568 6.08 31.30 -20.76
CA LEU A 568 6.01 31.22 -19.29
C LEU A 568 7.27 31.79 -18.60
N ASN A 569 8.43 31.66 -19.22
CA ASN A 569 9.67 32.19 -18.67
C ASN A 569 9.88 33.70 -18.92
N THR A 570 9.17 34.29 -19.88
CA THR A 570 9.30 35.72 -20.22
C THR A 570 8.18 36.59 -19.67
N VAL A 571 7.01 36.00 -19.43
CA VAL A 571 5.76 36.72 -19.15
C VAL A 571 5.17 36.27 -17.80
N GLY A 572 4.99 37.20 -16.86
CA GLY A 572 4.27 36.98 -15.58
C GLY A 572 5.14 36.95 -14.31
N GLN A 573 4.49 37.18 -13.15
CA GLN A 573 5.09 36.93 -11.83
C GLN A 573 5.25 35.42 -11.62
N ALA A 574 6.40 34.99 -11.10
CA ALA A 574 6.63 33.57 -10.85
C ALA A 574 5.79 33.14 -9.64
N THR A 575 4.73 32.36 -9.88
CA THR A 575 3.88 31.79 -8.83
C THR A 575 4.42 30.44 -8.36
N PRO A 576 4.12 30.02 -7.11
CA PRO A 576 4.48 28.69 -6.61
C PRO A 576 3.92 27.55 -7.48
N ASP A 577 2.77 27.75 -8.14
CA ASP A 577 2.14 26.78 -9.05
C ASP A 577 3.02 26.40 -10.26
N LEU A 578 4.06 27.18 -10.56
CA LEU A 578 4.99 26.90 -11.65
C LEU A 578 6.03 25.82 -11.29
N VAL A 579 6.15 25.39 -10.03
CA VAL A 579 7.12 24.36 -9.63
C VAL A 579 6.88 23.04 -10.38
N GLN A 580 5.64 22.54 -10.38
CA GLN A 580 5.30 21.28 -11.05
C GLN A 580 5.48 21.33 -12.59
N PRO A 581 5.01 22.35 -13.33
CA PRO A 581 5.29 22.52 -14.76
C PRO A 581 6.79 22.58 -15.07
N THR A 582 7.57 23.25 -14.22
CA THR A 582 9.03 23.32 -14.35
C THR A 582 9.67 21.95 -14.24
N ALA A 583 9.27 21.18 -13.22
CA ALA A 583 9.76 19.82 -13.01
C ALA A 583 9.40 18.90 -14.18
N MET A 584 8.15 18.97 -14.65
CA MET A 584 7.65 18.18 -15.77
C MET A 584 8.42 18.48 -17.07
N TYR A 585 8.61 19.76 -17.40
CA TYR A 585 9.36 20.16 -18.59
C TYR A 585 10.84 19.76 -18.53
N ALA A 586 11.46 19.95 -17.35
CA ALA A 586 12.84 19.53 -17.13
C ALA A 586 13.00 18.02 -17.28
N VAL A 587 12.12 17.20 -16.68
CA VAL A 587 12.13 15.74 -16.85
C VAL A 587 11.97 15.33 -18.30
N ALA A 588 11.14 16.02 -19.07
CA ALA A 588 10.99 15.77 -20.51
C ALA A 588 12.30 16.02 -21.28
N LEU A 589 12.98 17.13 -20.99
CA LEU A 589 14.29 17.45 -21.58
C LEU A 589 15.39 16.46 -21.14
N LEU A 590 15.37 16.02 -19.88
CA LEU A 590 16.28 14.99 -19.37
C LEU A 590 16.08 13.67 -20.14
N LYS A 591 14.82 13.22 -20.30
CA LYS A 591 14.49 12.00 -21.05
C LYS A 591 14.79 12.11 -22.55
N SER A 592 14.70 13.31 -23.14
CA SER A 592 15.03 13.54 -24.55
C SER A 592 16.54 13.68 -24.82
N GLY A 593 17.38 13.63 -23.77
CA GLY A 593 18.85 13.75 -23.87
C GLY A 593 19.39 15.19 -23.82
N ASN A 594 18.54 16.20 -23.69
CA ASN A 594 18.94 17.61 -23.57
C ASN A 594 19.13 18.00 -22.09
N VAL A 595 20.03 17.28 -21.42
CA VAL A 595 20.18 17.36 -19.96
C VAL A 595 20.59 18.75 -19.47
N GLU A 596 21.55 19.38 -20.15
CA GLU A 596 22.09 20.67 -19.77
C GLU A 596 21.03 21.79 -19.85
N GLU A 597 20.26 21.83 -20.94
CA GLU A 597 19.17 22.79 -21.11
C GLU A 597 18.08 22.56 -20.05
N GLY A 598 17.69 21.30 -19.79
CA GLY A 598 16.68 20.97 -18.78
C GLY A 598 17.03 21.45 -17.38
N LEU A 599 18.25 21.15 -16.91
CA LEU A 599 18.71 21.55 -15.59
C LEU A 599 18.88 23.07 -15.45
N HIS A 600 19.36 23.74 -16.51
CA HIS A 600 19.52 25.20 -16.51
C HIS A 600 18.17 25.92 -16.44
N GLN A 601 17.20 25.50 -17.25
CA GLN A 601 15.85 26.08 -17.25
C GLN A 601 15.15 25.85 -15.90
N ALA A 602 15.29 24.67 -15.31
CA ALA A 602 14.75 24.36 -13.99
C ALA A 602 15.32 25.27 -12.89
N ARG A 603 16.66 25.37 -12.81
CA ARG A 603 17.33 26.25 -11.83
C ARG A 603 16.92 27.71 -11.99
N HIS A 604 16.83 28.20 -13.22
CA HIS A 604 16.41 29.58 -13.49
C HIS A 604 15.00 29.84 -12.98
N MET A 605 14.05 28.95 -13.27
CA MET A 605 12.66 29.13 -12.83
C MET A 605 12.51 28.98 -11.31
N PHE A 606 13.15 27.98 -10.69
CA PHE A 606 13.14 27.82 -9.22
C PHE A 606 13.73 29.04 -8.50
N LYS A 607 14.77 29.68 -9.06
CA LYS A 607 15.29 30.95 -8.52
C LYS A 607 14.24 32.07 -8.59
N ARG A 608 13.50 32.19 -9.70
CA ARG A 608 12.44 33.19 -9.84
C ARG A 608 11.29 32.96 -8.84
N ILE A 609 10.86 31.71 -8.68
CA ILE A 609 9.79 31.33 -7.75
C ILE A 609 10.19 31.67 -6.31
N ARG A 610 11.41 31.28 -5.89
CA ARG A 610 11.92 31.61 -4.55
C ARG A 610 11.97 33.11 -4.28
N ASN A 611 12.32 33.92 -5.27
CA ASN A 611 12.38 35.38 -5.13
C ASN A 611 10.99 36.05 -5.09
N ALA A 612 9.95 35.39 -5.60
CA ALA A 612 8.60 35.94 -5.71
C ALA A 612 7.65 35.50 -4.57
N THR A 613 8.00 34.46 -3.80
CA THR A 613 7.12 33.85 -2.81
C THR A 613 7.24 34.52 -1.43
N GLN A 614 6.11 34.80 -0.76
CA GLN A 614 6.05 35.33 0.62
C GLN A 614 6.39 34.23 1.66
N ASP A 615 6.84 34.62 2.86
CA ASP A 615 7.44 33.71 3.86
C ASP A 615 6.61 32.45 4.21
N GLN A 616 5.27 32.54 4.29
CA GLN A 616 4.41 31.39 4.58
C GLN A 616 4.38 30.34 3.45
N HIS A 617 4.29 30.78 2.19
CA HIS A 617 4.30 29.87 1.03
C HIS A 617 5.72 29.46 0.61
N ALA A 618 6.75 30.16 1.10
CA ALA A 618 8.14 29.89 0.77
C ALA A 618 8.61 28.54 1.32
N ALA A 619 8.10 28.07 2.45
CA ALA A 619 8.42 26.75 3.00
C ALA A 619 7.89 25.63 2.08
N LEU A 620 6.59 25.67 1.74
CA LEU A 620 5.95 24.68 0.87
C LEU A 620 6.57 24.68 -0.54
N ALA A 621 6.85 25.85 -1.10
CA ALA A 621 7.54 25.95 -2.39
C ALA A 621 8.96 25.34 -2.35
N ARG A 622 9.72 25.54 -1.25
CA ARG A 622 11.05 24.91 -1.08
C ARG A 622 10.96 23.40 -0.97
N GLU A 623 9.96 22.86 -0.27
CA GLU A 623 9.74 21.41 -0.17
C GLU A 623 9.45 20.79 -1.54
N GLN A 624 8.50 21.36 -2.29
CA GLN A 624 8.17 20.90 -3.65
C GLN A 624 9.36 21.02 -4.62
N ILE A 625 10.20 22.06 -4.48
CA ILE A 625 11.44 22.19 -5.26
C ILE A 625 12.44 21.08 -4.88
N THR A 626 12.62 20.78 -3.59
CA THR A 626 13.52 19.70 -3.14
C THR A 626 13.08 18.36 -3.70
N GLU A 627 11.78 18.09 -3.66
CA GLU A 627 11.21 16.87 -4.20
C GLU A 627 11.35 16.77 -5.73
N SER A 628 11.19 17.90 -6.43
CA SER A 628 11.47 17.99 -7.86
C SER A 628 12.93 17.68 -8.18
N LEU A 629 13.88 18.12 -7.34
CA LEU A 629 15.29 17.76 -7.47
C LEU A 629 15.52 16.26 -7.22
N HIS A 630 14.86 15.66 -6.23
CA HIS A 630 14.88 14.20 -6.02
C HIS A 630 14.37 13.44 -7.25
N LEU A 631 13.29 13.91 -7.88
CA LEU A 631 12.75 13.34 -9.12
C LEU A 631 13.78 13.44 -10.26
N PHE A 632 14.44 14.59 -10.44
CA PHE A 632 15.52 14.72 -11.43
C PHE A 632 16.63 13.71 -11.17
N GLY A 633 17.01 13.51 -9.91
CA GLY A 633 18.02 12.54 -9.52
C GLY A 633 17.65 11.10 -9.88
N ARG A 634 16.42 10.70 -9.58
CA ARG A 634 15.91 9.37 -9.94
C ARG A 634 15.92 9.15 -11.45
N VAL A 635 15.46 10.13 -12.23
CA VAL A 635 15.45 10.07 -13.70
C VAL A 635 16.86 10.00 -14.27
N LEU A 636 17.80 10.80 -13.75
CA LEU A 636 19.21 10.79 -14.17
C LEU A 636 19.89 9.45 -13.86
N MET A 637 19.63 8.86 -12.70
CA MET A 637 20.15 7.53 -12.34
C MET A 637 19.54 6.42 -13.19
N GLN A 638 18.24 6.44 -13.46
CA GLN A 638 17.56 5.45 -14.32
C GLN A 638 18.02 5.53 -15.78
N SER A 639 18.27 6.74 -16.28
CA SER A 639 18.70 6.96 -17.67
C SER A 639 20.21 6.73 -17.88
N ALA A 640 20.99 6.53 -16.81
CA ALA A 640 22.44 6.33 -16.82
C ALA A 640 23.20 7.38 -17.66
N VAL A 641 22.68 8.61 -17.73
CA VAL A 641 23.29 9.68 -18.53
C VAL A 641 24.52 10.24 -17.82
N ILE A 642 25.64 10.26 -18.53
CA ILE A 642 26.87 10.90 -18.06
C ILE A 642 26.65 12.42 -18.05
N LEU A 643 26.69 13.01 -16.87
CA LEU A 643 26.54 14.46 -16.70
C LEU A 643 27.79 15.20 -17.17
N SER A 644 27.61 16.28 -17.93
CA SER A 644 28.70 17.22 -18.20
C SER A 644 29.11 17.93 -16.91
N PRO A 645 30.38 18.37 -16.76
CA PRO A 645 30.82 19.10 -15.55
C PRO A 645 29.94 20.31 -15.24
N GLN A 646 29.47 21.02 -16.28
CA GLN A 646 28.56 22.17 -16.13
C GLN A 646 27.16 21.76 -15.64
N SER A 647 26.65 20.61 -16.10
CA SER A 647 25.36 20.06 -15.64
C SER A 647 25.44 19.60 -14.18
N SER A 648 26.52 18.89 -13.80
CA SER A 648 26.78 18.48 -12.42
C SER A 648 26.83 19.68 -11.46
N MET A 649 27.51 20.75 -11.86
CA MET A 649 27.57 21.96 -11.04
C MET A 649 26.24 22.70 -10.96
N THR A 650 25.49 22.79 -12.06
CA THR A 650 24.16 23.42 -12.07
C THR A 650 23.22 22.72 -11.09
N LEU A 651 23.29 21.39 -11.03
CA LEU A 651 22.54 20.57 -10.10
C LEU A 651 22.96 20.82 -8.64
N LEU A 652 24.27 20.81 -8.34
CA LEU A 652 24.79 21.09 -6.99
C LEU A 652 24.39 22.49 -6.50
N TRP A 653 24.47 23.49 -7.37
CA TRP A 653 24.01 24.84 -7.05
C TRP A 653 22.51 24.90 -6.80
N SER A 654 21.69 24.20 -7.60
CA SER A 654 20.23 24.19 -7.38
C SER A 654 19.84 23.58 -6.03
N MET A 655 20.57 22.56 -5.57
CA MET A 655 20.41 21.96 -4.24
C MET A 655 20.81 22.96 -3.14
N LEU A 656 22.00 23.56 -3.24
CA LEU A 656 22.49 24.52 -2.24
C LEU A 656 21.58 25.73 -2.09
N GLU A 657 21.10 26.30 -3.21
CA GLU A 657 20.18 27.44 -3.21
C GLU A 657 18.82 27.12 -2.53
N ASN A 658 18.49 25.84 -2.34
CA ASN A 658 17.27 25.40 -1.66
C ASN A 658 17.48 25.07 -0.17
N GLY A 659 18.70 25.25 0.36
CA GLY A 659 19.00 25.09 1.78
C GLY A 659 19.51 23.72 2.21
N GLY A 660 19.74 22.77 1.29
CA GLY A 660 20.23 21.44 1.65
C GLY A 660 20.71 20.61 0.46
N LEU A 661 21.67 19.71 0.72
CA LEU A 661 22.17 18.76 -0.29
C LEU A 661 21.33 17.48 -0.26
N VAL A 662 20.81 17.07 -1.42
CA VAL A 662 20.14 15.79 -1.58
C VAL A 662 21.20 14.69 -1.73
N SER A 663 21.47 13.93 -0.66
CA SER A 663 22.65 13.03 -0.58
C SER A 663 22.83 12.16 -1.82
N PRO A 664 21.89 11.28 -2.23
CA PRO A 664 22.11 10.36 -3.36
C PRO A 664 22.38 11.08 -4.69
N LEU A 665 21.78 12.25 -4.87
CA LEU A 665 21.92 13.06 -6.08
C LEU A 665 23.23 13.84 -6.10
N ALA A 666 23.66 14.36 -4.95
CA ALA A 666 24.96 14.98 -4.79
C ALA A 666 26.08 13.97 -5.06
N GLU A 667 25.97 12.73 -4.58
CA GLU A 667 26.97 11.67 -4.87
C GLU A 667 27.02 11.38 -6.37
N HIS A 668 25.86 11.23 -7.02
CA HIS A 668 25.79 11.00 -8.46
C HIS A 668 26.38 12.15 -9.28
N ALA A 669 26.12 13.41 -8.88
CA ALA A 669 26.67 14.59 -9.56
C ALA A 669 28.20 14.66 -9.43
N VAL A 670 28.73 14.37 -8.23
CA VAL A 670 30.17 14.38 -7.96
C VAL A 670 30.88 13.16 -8.55
N ALA A 671 30.23 12.00 -8.59
CA ALA A 671 30.78 10.79 -9.20
C ALA A 671 31.05 10.96 -10.71
N ASN A 672 30.23 11.77 -11.39
CA ASN A 672 30.38 12.12 -12.80
C ASN A 672 31.47 13.19 -13.07
N LEU A 673 32.00 13.85 -12.04
CA LEU A 673 33.14 14.76 -12.17
C LEU A 673 34.44 13.97 -12.32
N GLY A 674 34.83 13.70 -13.57
CA GLY A 674 36.12 13.09 -13.90
C GLY A 674 37.31 14.07 -13.74
N PRO A 675 38.56 13.57 -13.80
CA PRO A 675 39.78 14.39 -13.62
C PRO A 675 39.88 15.60 -14.57
N LEU A 676 39.51 15.39 -15.84
CA LEU A 676 39.46 16.44 -16.86
C LEU A 676 38.33 17.45 -16.63
N GLY A 677 37.22 17.02 -16.01
CA GLY A 677 36.13 17.90 -15.65
C GLY A 677 36.51 18.81 -14.49
N ILE A 678 37.17 18.24 -13.47
CA ILE A 678 37.63 18.95 -12.27
C ILE A 678 38.61 20.08 -12.63
N SER A 679 39.55 19.85 -13.57
CA SER A 679 40.51 20.87 -13.99
C SER A 679 39.90 22.01 -14.81
N GLN A 680 38.69 21.82 -15.35
CA GLN A 680 37.96 22.82 -16.14
C GLN A 680 36.93 23.62 -15.33
N LEU A 681 36.77 23.33 -14.03
CA LEU A 681 35.83 24.04 -13.16
C LEU A 681 36.30 25.47 -12.84
N LYS A 682 35.34 26.39 -12.68
CA LYS A 682 35.61 27.73 -12.18
C LYS A 682 35.95 27.68 -10.69
N ALA A 683 36.62 28.70 -10.16
CA ALA A 683 37.02 28.75 -8.76
C ALA A 683 35.84 28.56 -7.77
N ALA A 684 34.70 29.21 -8.02
CA ALA A 684 33.50 29.05 -7.21
C ALA A 684 32.90 27.63 -7.30
N ASP A 685 32.93 27.02 -8.49
CA ASP A 685 32.40 25.67 -8.72
C ASP A 685 33.29 24.61 -8.07
N LEU A 686 34.62 24.78 -8.17
CA LEU A 686 35.59 23.90 -7.53
C LEU A 686 35.50 23.98 -6.00
N THR A 687 35.28 25.18 -5.45
CA THR A 687 35.09 25.37 -3.99
C THR A 687 33.84 24.63 -3.52
N LEU A 688 32.71 24.77 -4.22
CA LEU A 688 31.47 24.06 -3.87
C LEU A 688 31.63 22.54 -4.01
N ALA A 689 32.25 22.05 -5.09
CA ALA A 689 32.48 20.62 -5.27
C ALA A 689 33.40 20.05 -4.16
N LEU A 690 34.40 20.83 -3.72
CA LEU A 690 35.28 20.49 -2.61
C LEU A 690 34.51 20.44 -1.28
N GLN A 691 33.63 21.42 -1.00
CA GLN A 691 32.77 21.45 0.19
C GLN A 691 31.87 20.22 0.27
N VAL A 692 31.20 19.88 -0.84
CA VAL A 692 30.27 18.75 -0.92
C VAL A 692 31.03 17.44 -0.69
N GLN A 693 32.14 17.23 -1.38
CA GLN A 693 32.91 15.99 -1.26
C GLN A 693 33.60 15.86 0.11
N ALA A 694 34.10 16.95 0.69
CA ALA A 694 34.64 16.97 2.05
C ALA A 694 33.54 16.67 3.08
N GLY A 695 32.37 17.32 2.94
CA GLY A 695 31.20 17.07 3.77
C GLY A 695 30.73 15.62 3.75
N MET A 696 30.64 15.01 2.56
CA MET A 696 30.30 13.59 2.40
C MET A 696 31.31 12.68 3.10
N LEU A 697 32.61 12.99 2.99
CA LEU A 697 33.66 12.23 3.66
C LEU A 697 33.58 12.38 5.19
N VAL A 698 33.19 13.54 5.71
CA VAL A 698 33.07 13.79 7.15
C VAL A 698 31.81 13.16 7.74
N SER A 699 30.65 13.31 7.09
CA SER A 699 29.33 12.88 7.60
C SER A 699 29.07 11.37 7.49
N SER A 700 29.70 10.67 6.55
CA SER A 700 29.44 9.24 6.32
C SER A 700 30.09 8.37 7.40
N GLY A 701 29.32 8.01 8.43
CA GLY A 701 29.70 7.11 9.53
C GLY A 701 29.46 5.60 9.27
N SER A 702 29.06 5.18 8.07
CA SER A 702 28.57 3.81 7.83
C SER A 702 29.21 3.11 6.61
N MET A 703 30.15 2.21 6.88
CA MET A 703 30.39 0.87 6.27
C MET A 703 30.32 0.61 4.74
N LEU A 704 30.29 1.60 3.84
CA LEU A 704 30.41 1.37 2.39
C LEU A 704 31.33 2.41 1.74
N PHE A 705 32.65 2.22 1.85
CA PHE A 705 33.59 2.99 1.04
C PHE A 705 33.63 2.44 -0.38
N ASP A 706 33.15 3.21 -1.35
CA ASP A 706 33.64 3.11 -2.72
C ASP A 706 35.02 3.78 -2.79
N VAL A 707 36.03 3.05 -3.29
CA VAL A 707 37.45 3.48 -3.39
C VAL A 707 37.60 4.80 -4.18
N ALA A 708 36.58 5.17 -4.95
CA ALA A 708 36.58 6.34 -5.81
C ALA A 708 36.30 7.70 -5.12
N HIS A 709 35.70 7.76 -3.92
CA HIS A 709 35.46 9.04 -3.23
C HIS A 709 36.75 9.71 -2.70
N PRO A 710 37.63 9.00 -1.98
CA PRO A 710 38.91 9.55 -1.51
C PRO A 710 39.83 10.00 -2.66
N VAL A 711 39.84 9.25 -3.78
CA VAL A 711 40.68 9.57 -4.95
C VAL A 711 40.20 10.84 -5.65
N ARG A 712 38.88 11.02 -5.83
CA ARG A 712 38.30 12.24 -6.41
C ARG A 712 38.54 13.46 -5.52
N PHE A 713 38.37 13.31 -4.20
CA PHE A 713 38.65 14.36 -3.24
C PHE A 713 40.14 14.79 -3.29
N ALA A 714 41.06 13.83 -3.30
CA ALA A 714 42.50 14.11 -3.41
C ALA A 714 42.84 14.86 -4.72
N HIS A 715 42.21 14.49 -5.85
CA HIS A 715 42.41 15.20 -7.12
C HIS A 715 41.82 16.61 -7.11
N MET A 716 40.63 16.82 -6.54
CA MET A 716 40.03 18.16 -6.38
C MET A 716 40.91 19.06 -5.51
N LEU A 717 41.44 18.51 -4.42
CA LEU A 717 42.34 19.22 -3.51
C LEU A 717 43.68 19.57 -4.19
N ASP A 718 44.27 18.65 -4.95
CA ASP A 718 45.52 18.92 -5.69
C ASP A 718 45.34 19.99 -6.77
N VAL A 719 44.19 20.02 -7.45
CA VAL A 719 43.83 21.09 -8.41
C VAL A 719 43.59 22.43 -7.69
N ALA A 720 42.93 22.43 -6.53
CA ALA A 720 42.72 23.64 -5.73
C ALA A 720 44.05 24.22 -5.19
N LEU A 721 44.95 23.36 -4.72
CA LEU A 721 46.27 23.74 -4.20
C LEU A 721 47.19 24.23 -5.31
N SER A 722 47.21 23.56 -6.48
CA SER A 722 48.02 23.99 -7.63
C SER A 722 47.52 25.26 -8.30
N SER A 723 46.23 25.60 -8.15
CA SER A 723 45.65 26.86 -8.64
C SER A 723 45.69 28.00 -7.61
N ALA A 724 46.26 27.79 -6.42
CA ALA A 724 46.34 28.75 -5.32
C ALA A 724 44.97 29.37 -4.96
N LEU A 725 43.94 28.53 -4.88
CA LEU A 725 42.58 28.97 -4.63
C LEU A 725 42.42 29.47 -3.18
N PRO A 726 41.88 30.67 -2.95
CA PRO A 726 41.60 31.15 -1.60
C PRO A 726 40.37 30.43 -1.04
N LEU A 727 40.57 29.63 0.01
CA LEU A 727 39.52 28.90 0.71
C LEU A 727 39.05 29.68 1.95
N ASP A 728 37.74 29.74 2.18
CA ASP A 728 37.13 30.35 3.36
C ASP A 728 37.35 29.54 4.65
N LEU A 729 37.15 30.16 5.81
CA LEU A 729 37.36 29.51 7.12
C LEU A 729 36.49 28.25 7.32
N TYR A 730 35.29 28.23 6.72
CA TYR A 730 34.40 27.08 6.78
C TYR A 730 34.88 25.92 5.89
N THR A 731 35.31 26.20 4.64
CA THR A 731 35.88 25.15 3.77
C THR A 731 37.18 24.59 4.33
N THR A 732 38.06 25.45 4.82
CA THR A 732 39.34 25.02 5.39
C THR A 732 39.12 24.09 6.57
N GLY A 733 38.18 24.37 7.48
CA GLY A 733 37.82 23.48 8.58
C GLY A 733 37.24 22.13 8.13
N LEU A 734 36.33 22.12 7.15
CA LEU A 734 35.75 20.89 6.59
C LEU A 734 36.77 20.03 5.85
N VAL A 735 37.64 20.67 5.06
CA VAL A 735 38.70 20.01 4.30
C VAL A 735 39.73 19.42 5.27
N ASP A 736 40.07 20.12 6.35
CA ASP A 736 41.01 19.61 7.36
C ASP A 736 40.50 18.34 8.03
N GLN A 737 39.21 18.31 8.41
CA GLN A 737 38.56 17.11 8.94
C GLN A 737 38.52 15.94 7.92
N ALA A 738 38.33 16.24 6.63
CA ALA A 738 38.29 15.24 5.56
C ALA A 738 39.69 14.70 5.18
N VAL A 739 40.73 15.56 5.20
CA VAL A 739 42.12 15.21 4.88
C VAL A 739 42.67 14.18 5.87
N GLY A 740 42.22 14.19 7.13
CA GLY A 740 42.55 13.14 8.10
C GLY A 740 42.19 11.72 7.65
N LYS A 741 41.15 11.56 6.81
CA LYS A 741 40.73 10.26 6.24
C LYS A 741 41.56 9.84 5.00
N LEU A 742 42.38 10.74 4.43
CA LEU A 742 43.28 10.46 3.29
C LEU A 742 44.67 9.97 3.69
N PHE A 743 45.00 10.00 4.99
CA PHE A 743 46.36 9.71 5.49
C PHE A 743 46.90 8.35 5.04
N VAL A 744 46.04 7.33 4.94
CA VAL A 744 46.42 5.98 4.54
C VAL A 744 46.56 5.82 3.02
N SER A 745 45.87 6.63 2.22
CA SER A 745 45.76 6.46 0.75
C SER A 745 46.68 7.37 -0.06
N ARG A 746 46.90 8.64 0.36
CA ARG A 746 47.72 9.64 -0.34
C ARG A 746 48.44 10.61 0.63
N PRO A 747 49.57 10.21 1.24
CA PRO A 747 50.30 11.04 2.22
C PRO A 747 50.97 12.28 1.60
N ASP A 748 51.15 12.29 0.27
CA ASP A 748 51.70 13.41 -0.50
C ASP A 748 50.76 14.62 -0.55
N VAL A 749 49.45 14.39 -0.70
CA VAL A 749 48.44 15.46 -0.73
C VAL A 749 48.23 16.07 0.65
N VAL A 750 48.33 15.25 1.71
CA VAL A 750 48.27 15.70 3.11
C VAL A 750 49.40 16.68 3.42
N LYS A 751 50.63 16.41 2.95
CA LYS A 751 51.77 17.33 3.11
C LYS A 751 51.54 18.65 2.38
N LYS A 752 51.08 18.62 1.12
CA LYS A 752 50.75 19.85 0.37
C LYS A 752 49.66 20.69 1.04
N TRP A 753 48.69 20.05 1.71
CA TRP A 753 47.66 20.73 2.49
C TRP A 753 48.24 21.39 3.75
N GLN A 754 49.12 20.70 4.47
CA GLN A 754 49.84 21.24 5.62
C GLN A 754 50.72 22.44 5.20
N ASP A 755 51.45 22.32 4.09
CA ASP A 755 52.25 23.41 3.52
C ASP A 755 51.38 24.62 3.12
N TYR A 756 50.15 24.39 2.64
CA TYR A 756 49.19 25.45 2.33
C TYR A 756 48.65 26.16 3.57
N LEU A 757 48.35 25.43 4.65
CA LEU A 757 47.94 26.01 5.94
C LEU A 757 49.09 26.81 6.56
N GLU A 758 50.32 26.31 6.48
CA GLU A 758 51.52 27.00 6.93
C GLU A 758 51.80 28.26 6.09
N ALA A 759 51.66 28.19 4.76
CA ALA A 759 51.79 29.32 3.87
C ALA A 759 50.69 30.39 4.07
N GLY A 760 49.45 29.96 4.37
CA GLY A 760 48.33 30.85 4.70
C GLY A 760 48.54 31.60 6.01
N SER A 761 49.12 30.93 7.02
CA SER A 761 49.46 31.54 8.32
C SER A 761 50.59 32.59 8.25
N GLN A 762 51.38 32.60 7.18
CA GLN A 762 52.48 33.55 6.98
C GLN A 762 52.11 34.83 6.23
N THR A 763 50.84 35.01 5.83
CA THR A 763 50.39 36.25 5.16
C THR A 763 49.97 37.34 6.14
N SER A 764 50.85 37.65 7.09
CA SER A 764 50.77 38.88 7.90
C SER A 764 52.07 39.68 7.88
N VAL A 765 52.73 39.80 6.72
CA VAL A 765 53.71 40.88 6.49
C VAL A 765 53.66 41.38 5.04
N SER A 766 53.70 42.70 4.91
CA SER A 766 53.54 43.60 3.77
C SER A 766 54.19 43.24 2.41
N PRO A 767 53.67 43.81 1.30
CA PRO A 767 54.05 43.47 -0.07
C PRO A 767 55.31 44.22 -0.52
N SER A 768 56.36 43.50 -0.91
CA SER A 768 57.45 43.98 -1.77
C SER A 768 58.33 42.81 -2.19
N GLN A 769 58.12 42.30 -3.42
CA GLN A 769 59.15 42.03 -4.43
C GLN A 769 58.61 41.04 -5.48
N MET A 770 58.20 41.62 -6.62
CA MET A 770 58.21 40.96 -7.92
C MET A 770 59.63 40.47 -8.26
N PHE A 771 59.78 39.31 -8.92
CA PHE A 771 60.16 39.20 -10.34
C PHE A 771 60.76 37.83 -10.71
N LEU A 772 60.36 37.34 -11.90
CA LEU A 772 60.99 36.32 -12.77
C LEU A 772 60.78 34.85 -12.34
N SER A 773 60.38 33.91 -13.19
CA SER A 773 60.45 33.82 -14.64
C SER A 773 59.47 32.76 -15.17
N SER A 774 58.81 33.07 -16.28
CA SER A 774 58.23 32.10 -17.20
C SER A 774 59.34 31.23 -17.81
N ASP A 775 59.10 29.92 -17.96
CA ASP A 775 59.28 29.29 -19.27
C ASP A 775 58.65 27.89 -19.35
N ARG A 776 57.92 27.70 -20.44
CA ARG A 776 57.47 26.41 -20.96
C ARG A 776 58.68 25.67 -21.53
N GLN A 777 58.78 24.37 -21.29
CA GLN A 777 59.30 23.41 -22.28
C GLN A 777 59.07 21.95 -21.85
N SER A 778 58.35 21.20 -22.68
CA SER A 778 58.47 19.74 -22.82
C SER A 778 59.79 19.40 -23.51
N PRO A 779 60.37 18.19 -23.31
CA PRO A 779 60.27 17.22 -24.40
C PRO A 779 60.19 15.73 -23.98
N VAL A 780 59.79 14.93 -24.96
CA VAL A 780 59.68 13.47 -25.04
C VAL A 780 61.04 12.84 -25.43
N SER A 781 61.44 11.69 -24.84
CA SER A 781 61.98 10.50 -25.55
C SER A 781 62.52 9.37 -24.62
N MET A 782 61.79 8.24 -24.62
CA MET A 782 62.15 6.82 -24.86
C MET A 782 63.39 6.10 -24.23
N ALA A 783 63.10 4.85 -23.81
CA ALA A 783 63.92 3.63 -23.66
C ALA A 783 64.82 3.51 -22.40
N GLU A 784 65.01 2.38 -21.71
CA GLU A 784 64.52 0.99 -21.79
C GLU A 784 64.95 0.26 -20.47
N THR A 785 64.11 -0.67 -19.98
CA THR A 785 64.37 -1.90 -19.18
C THR A 785 65.55 -2.00 -18.18
N SER A 786 65.27 -2.24 -16.89
CA SER A 786 65.45 -3.55 -16.22
C SER A 786 65.20 -3.52 -14.69
N ILE A 787 64.08 -4.17 -14.29
CA ILE A 787 63.83 -5.04 -13.12
C ILE A 787 64.71 -4.85 -11.86
N THR A 788 64.08 -4.47 -10.73
CA THR A 788 64.02 -5.28 -9.48
C THR A 788 63.14 -4.61 -8.41
N THR A 789 61.91 -5.11 -8.26
CA THR A 789 61.18 -5.24 -6.98
C THR A 789 61.64 -6.53 -6.29
N PRO A 790 61.55 -6.69 -4.95
CA PRO A 790 60.26 -6.83 -4.21
C PRO A 790 60.27 -6.08 -2.84
N SER A 791 59.19 -5.82 -2.10
CA SER A 791 57.85 -6.39 -2.00
C SER A 791 56.94 -5.37 -1.28
N ALA A 792 55.79 -5.04 -1.87
CA ALA A 792 54.59 -4.60 -1.13
C ALA A 792 53.58 -5.77 -1.20
N ALA A 793 52.80 -5.95 -0.14
CA ALA A 793 52.03 -7.17 0.14
C ALA A 793 51.14 -7.67 -1.04
N PRO A 794 51.03 -9.01 -1.24
CA PRO A 794 50.43 -9.66 -2.42
C PRO A 794 48.91 -9.89 -2.36
N GLU A 795 48.11 -9.03 -1.72
CA GLU A 795 46.72 -9.37 -1.37
C GLU A 795 45.62 -8.87 -2.33
N SER A 796 45.92 -8.01 -3.31
CA SER A 796 44.89 -7.44 -4.22
C SER A 796 45.21 -7.57 -5.71
N PHE A 797 46.26 -8.30 -6.08
CA PHE A 797 46.68 -8.44 -7.47
C PHE A 797 46.03 -9.68 -8.11
N ASP A 798 45.28 -9.48 -9.21
CA ASP A 798 44.77 -10.57 -10.05
C ASP A 798 45.68 -10.73 -11.29
N PRO A 799 46.44 -11.83 -11.40
CA PRO A 799 47.32 -12.10 -12.53
C PRO A 799 46.61 -12.17 -13.90
N TYR A 800 45.30 -12.45 -13.90
CA TYR A 800 44.53 -12.73 -15.12
C TYR A 800 43.64 -11.55 -15.55
N ALA A 801 43.64 -10.45 -14.79
CA ALA A 801 42.82 -9.27 -15.08
C ALA A 801 43.09 -8.66 -16.48
N HIS A 802 44.34 -8.71 -16.97
CA HIS A 802 44.72 -8.18 -18.29
C HIS A 802 44.05 -8.91 -19.47
N ALA A 803 43.71 -10.20 -19.30
CA ALA A 803 43.05 -11.01 -20.34
C ALA A 803 41.52 -11.08 -20.15
N THR A 804 40.98 -10.43 -19.11
CA THR A 804 39.55 -10.44 -18.78
C THR A 804 38.76 -9.43 -19.63
N ASP A 805 37.74 -9.89 -20.36
CA ASP A 805 36.84 -9.01 -21.11
C ASP A 805 35.61 -8.62 -20.29
N PHE A 806 35.66 -7.42 -19.70
CA PHE A 806 34.59 -6.91 -18.86
C PHE A 806 33.29 -6.63 -19.64
N ARG A 807 33.40 -6.16 -20.89
CA ARG A 807 32.25 -5.77 -21.73
C ARG A 807 31.53 -7.00 -22.26
N GLY A 808 32.28 -7.97 -22.78
CA GLY A 808 31.72 -9.25 -23.21
C GLY A 808 31.05 -10.00 -22.05
N SER A 809 31.65 -9.96 -20.86
CA SER A 809 31.09 -10.57 -19.65
C SER A 809 29.77 -9.96 -19.19
N ALA A 810 29.59 -8.64 -19.38
CA ALA A 810 28.35 -7.94 -19.02
C ALA A 810 27.21 -8.29 -19.99
N ILE A 811 27.49 -8.33 -21.29
CA ILE A 811 26.53 -8.71 -22.34
C ILE A 811 26.06 -10.16 -22.14
N ILE A 812 26.99 -11.08 -21.87
CA ILE A 812 26.64 -12.48 -21.57
C ILE A 812 25.78 -12.57 -20.31
N ALA A 813 26.06 -11.77 -19.27
CA ALA A 813 25.25 -11.78 -18.05
C ALA A 813 23.83 -11.26 -18.29
N GLU A 814 23.67 -10.18 -19.05
CA GLU A 814 22.38 -9.59 -19.42
C GLU A 814 21.54 -10.56 -20.28
N GLU A 815 22.17 -11.22 -21.26
CA GLU A 815 21.50 -12.22 -22.11
C GLU A 815 20.97 -13.42 -21.31
N LEU A 816 21.70 -13.85 -20.28
CA LEU A 816 21.28 -14.95 -19.40
C LEU A 816 20.22 -14.54 -18.36
N GLU A 817 20.11 -13.24 -18.05
CA GLU A 817 19.11 -12.69 -17.13
C GLU A 817 17.79 -12.33 -17.83
N ASN A 818 17.81 -12.17 -19.15
CA ASN A 818 16.61 -11.90 -19.95
C ASN A 818 15.58 -13.02 -19.85
N THR A 819 14.38 -12.66 -19.38
CA THR A 819 13.26 -13.60 -19.13
C THR A 819 12.40 -13.84 -20.38
N SER A 820 12.65 -13.11 -21.47
CA SER A 820 11.88 -13.17 -22.71
C SER A 820 12.44 -14.22 -23.68
N GLY A 821 11.81 -15.38 -23.83
CA GLY A 821 12.22 -16.43 -24.78
C GLY A 821 12.50 -17.78 -24.12
N ARG A 822 13.01 -18.76 -24.88
CA ARG A 822 13.40 -20.07 -24.31
C ARG A 822 14.80 -19.97 -23.70
N ILE A 823 14.99 -20.50 -22.49
CA ILE A 823 16.28 -20.50 -21.79
C ILE A 823 17.40 -21.11 -22.65
N GLU A 824 17.07 -22.13 -23.43
CA GLU A 824 18.02 -22.79 -24.34
C GLU A 824 18.53 -21.88 -25.47
N THR A 825 17.71 -20.94 -25.96
CA THR A 825 18.12 -20.03 -27.03
C THR A 825 19.10 -18.98 -26.52
N HIS A 826 18.84 -18.42 -25.34
CA HIS A 826 19.74 -17.46 -24.68
C HIS A 826 21.06 -18.09 -24.29
N LEU A 827 21.01 -19.33 -23.79
CA LEU A 827 22.22 -20.09 -23.47
C LEU A 827 23.08 -20.34 -24.71
N ASN A 828 22.47 -20.71 -25.85
CA ASN A 828 23.23 -20.97 -27.07
C ASN A 828 23.91 -19.69 -27.60
N GLU A 829 23.24 -18.54 -27.57
CA GLU A 829 23.82 -17.26 -28.01
C GLU A 829 24.92 -16.77 -27.04
N ALA A 830 24.71 -16.92 -25.74
CA ALA A 830 25.74 -16.64 -24.74
C ALA A 830 27.01 -17.49 -24.97
N LEU A 831 26.85 -18.75 -25.39
CA LEU A 831 27.97 -19.65 -25.72
C LEU A 831 28.67 -19.30 -27.03
N THR A 832 27.96 -18.82 -28.05
CA THR A 832 28.60 -18.35 -29.30
C THR A 832 29.50 -17.15 -28.99
N ARG A 833 29.04 -16.23 -28.14
CA ARG A 833 29.83 -15.08 -27.67
C ARG A 833 31.02 -15.50 -26.81
N LEU A 834 30.84 -16.44 -25.88
CA LEU A 834 31.94 -17.02 -25.10
C LEU A 834 33.04 -17.59 -26.01
N ASN A 835 32.66 -18.37 -27.01
CA ASN A 835 33.61 -18.98 -27.95
C ASN A 835 34.31 -17.93 -28.81
N ASN A 836 33.61 -16.89 -29.27
CA ASN A 836 34.21 -15.79 -30.02
C ASN A 836 35.22 -15.00 -29.18
N MET A 837 34.91 -14.76 -27.90
CA MET A 837 35.82 -14.10 -26.97
C MET A 837 37.10 -14.92 -26.74
N ARG A 838 36.97 -16.25 -26.53
CA ARG A 838 38.14 -17.14 -26.37
C ARG A 838 39.00 -17.22 -27.64
N ARG A 839 38.40 -17.15 -28.83
CA ARG A 839 39.15 -17.09 -30.11
C ARG A 839 40.02 -15.84 -30.24
N ILE A 840 39.64 -14.74 -29.57
CA ILE A 840 40.39 -13.48 -29.53
C ILE A 840 41.52 -13.52 -28.48
N GLY A 841 41.60 -14.60 -27.68
CA GLY A 841 42.57 -14.76 -26.60
C GLY A 841 42.17 -14.04 -25.30
N ARG A 842 40.88 -13.72 -25.13
CA ARG A 842 40.33 -13.12 -23.91
C ARG A 842 39.38 -14.10 -23.20
N HIS A 843 39.17 -13.91 -21.91
CA HIS A 843 38.25 -14.73 -21.12
C HIS A 843 37.21 -13.88 -20.35
N PRO A 844 36.04 -14.43 -19.99
CA PRO A 844 35.07 -13.78 -19.14
C PRO A 844 35.54 -13.63 -17.68
N ARG A 845 34.78 -12.83 -16.93
CA ARG A 845 34.87 -12.75 -15.46
C ARG A 845 34.44 -14.08 -14.81
N TYR A 846 35.01 -14.39 -13.64
CA TYR A 846 34.67 -15.58 -12.85
C TYR A 846 33.16 -15.75 -12.62
N ILE A 847 32.46 -14.68 -12.25
CA ILE A 847 31.00 -14.67 -12.01
C ILE A 847 30.21 -15.03 -13.29
N THR A 848 30.71 -14.66 -14.47
CA THR A 848 30.05 -14.97 -15.74
C THR A 848 30.13 -16.47 -16.05
N TYR A 849 31.24 -17.15 -15.72
CA TYR A 849 31.31 -18.62 -15.78
C TYR A 849 30.30 -19.27 -14.83
N ALA A 850 30.18 -18.78 -13.59
CA ALA A 850 29.20 -19.26 -12.61
C ALA A 850 27.74 -19.11 -13.12
N LYS A 851 27.41 -17.97 -13.76
CA LYS A 851 26.10 -17.75 -14.38
C LYS A 851 25.83 -18.69 -15.56
N LEU A 852 26.82 -18.91 -16.43
CA LEU A 852 26.74 -19.83 -17.56
C LEU A 852 26.52 -21.29 -17.10
N ILE A 853 27.22 -21.73 -16.06
CA ILE A 853 27.05 -23.04 -15.43
C ILE A 853 25.63 -23.19 -14.88
N THR A 854 25.13 -22.18 -14.17
CA THR A 854 23.77 -22.17 -13.62
C THR A 854 22.70 -22.21 -14.73
N ALA A 855 22.91 -21.49 -15.83
CA ALA A 855 22.01 -21.51 -16.98
C ALA A 855 22.02 -22.87 -17.72
N ALA A 856 23.20 -23.49 -17.85
CA ALA A 856 23.34 -24.84 -18.41
C ALA A 856 22.62 -25.89 -17.56
N ALA A 857 22.68 -25.76 -16.23
CA ALA A 857 21.95 -26.62 -15.30
C ALA A 857 20.44 -26.47 -15.43
N LYS A 858 19.93 -25.23 -15.52
CA LYS A 858 18.50 -24.96 -15.77
C LYS A 858 18.01 -25.50 -17.11
N ALA A 859 18.88 -25.58 -18.11
CA ALA A 859 18.60 -26.16 -19.42
C ALA A 859 18.71 -27.70 -19.45
N GLY A 860 19.03 -28.36 -18.33
CA GLY A 860 19.14 -29.83 -18.28
C GLY A 860 20.43 -30.40 -18.89
N ARG A 861 21.43 -29.57 -19.23
CA ARG A 861 22.62 -29.98 -20.01
C ARG A 861 23.86 -30.13 -19.14
N MET A 862 24.00 -31.26 -18.44
CA MET A 862 25.12 -31.52 -17.52
C MET A 862 26.50 -31.50 -18.22
N THR A 863 26.62 -32.15 -19.38
CA THR A 863 27.88 -32.23 -20.13
C THR A 863 28.41 -30.84 -20.50
N LEU A 864 27.51 -29.91 -20.77
CA LEU A 864 27.83 -28.54 -21.11
C LEU A 864 28.28 -27.74 -19.89
N ALA A 865 27.68 -27.94 -18.72
CA ALA A 865 28.15 -27.35 -17.46
C ALA A 865 29.59 -27.79 -17.14
N HIS A 866 29.90 -29.08 -17.29
CA HIS A 866 31.27 -29.59 -17.14
C HIS A 866 32.24 -29.02 -18.18
N ASN A 867 31.79 -28.89 -19.43
CA ASN A 867 32.62 -28.27 -20.46
C ASN A 867 32.96 -26.82 -20.11
N ILE A 868 31.98 -26.02 -19.64
CA ILE A 868 32.22 -24.63 -19.20
C ILE A 868 33.17 -24.59 -18.01
N HIS A 869 33.02 -25.49 -17.03
CA HIS A 869 33.95 -25.61 -15.89
C HIS A 869 35.39 -25.92 -16.34
N ASN A 870 35.54 -26.83 -17.30
CA ASN A 870 36.84 -27.16 -17.89
C ASN A 870 37.43 -25.99 -18.70
N MET A 871 36.58 -25.20 -19.38
CA MET A 871 36.99 -23.97 -20.04
C MET A 871 37.50 -22.94 -19.02
N ALA A 872 36.78 -22.74 -17.91
CA ALA A 872 37.21 -21.86 -16.83
C ALA A 872 38.56 -22.31 -16.23
N ARG A 873 38.76 -23.62 -16.03
CA ARG A 873 40.02 -24.19 -15.53
C ARG A 873 41.19 -24.00 -16.48
N ALA A 874 40.94 -24.01 -17.79
CA ALA A 874 41.96 -23.79 -18.81
C ALA A 874 42.30 -22.30 -18.99
N ASP A 875 41.30 -21.43 -18.93
CA ASP A 875 41.45 -20.00 -19.16
C ASP A 875 42.02 -19.27 -17.93
N VAL A 876 41.64 -19.71 -16.72
CA VAL A 876 42.03 -19.07 -15.46
C VAL A 876 42.44 -20.12 -14.41
N PRO A 877 43.69 -20.62 -14.45
CA PRO A 877 44.16 -21.65 -13.53
C PRO A 877 44.02 -21.26 -12.06
N LEU A 878 43.73 -22.25 -11.20
CA LEU A 878 43.62 -22.05 -9.76
C LEU A 878 45.02 -21.87 -9.15
N ASP A 879 45.31 -20.67 -8.68
CA ASP A 879 46.58 -20.34 -8.04
C ASP A 879 46.34 -19.87 -6.60
N MET A 880 46.82 -20.64 -5.61
CA MET A 880 46.47 -20.46 -4.19
C MET A 880 47.11 -19.25 -3.52
N ASN A 881 48.06 -18.61 -4.21
CA ASN A 881 48.81 -17.48 -3.68
C ASN A 881 48.04 -16.15 -3.81
N PHE A 882 46.99 -16.07 -4.65
CA PHE A 882 46.23 -14.85 -4.89
C PHE A 882 44.80 -14.96 -4.35
N SER A 883 44.45 -14.08 -3.41
CA SER A 883 43.13 -14.04 -2.75
C SER A 883 41.98 -13.84 -3.76
N VAL A 884 42.16 -12.99 -4.77
CA VAL A 884 41.13 -12.67 -5.78
C VAL A 884 40.79 -13.89 -6.65
N VAL A 885 41.81 -14.66 -7.06
CA VAL A 885 41.64 -15.90 -7.82
C VAL A 885 40.91 -16.93 -6.97
N LYS A 886 41.25 -17.03 -5.68
CA LYS A 886 40.55 -17.88 -4.70
C LYS A 886 39.07 -17.51 -4.58
N TYR A 887 38.72 -16.23 -4.40
CA TYR A 887 37.33 -15.76 -4.34
C TYR A 887 36.55 -16.00 -5.65
N GLY A 888 37.19 -15.78 -6.80
CA GLY A 888 36.60 -16.06 -8.11
C GLY A 888 36.25 -17.54 -8.31
N TRP A 889 37.14 -18.44 -7.89
CA TRP A 889 36.93 -19.88 -7.96
C TRP A 889 35.87 -20.39 -6.98
N VAL A 890 35.71 -19.76 -5.81
CA VAL A 890 34.60 -20.07 -4.88
C VAL A 890 33.25 -19.88 -5.56
N SER A 891 33.06 -18.82 -6.35
CA SER A 891 31.80 -18.59 -7.09
C SER A 891 31.53 -19.64 -8.17
N ILE A 892 32.58 -20.11 -8.87
CA ILE A 892 32.46 -21.13 -9.91
C ILE A 892 32.13 -22.50 -9.29
N LEU A 893 32.83 -22.86 -8.22
CA LEU A 893 32.61 -24.13 -7.51
C LEU A 893 31.23 -24.15 -6.82
N ASP A 894 30.79 -23.05 -6.21
CA ASP A 894 29.43 -22.94 -5.63
C ASP A 894 28.35 -23.13 -6.71
N ALA A 895 28.53 -22.54 -7.90
CA ALA A 895 27.63 -22.75 -9.03
C ALA A 895 27.66 -24.18 -9.58
N MET A 896 28.81 -24.87 -9.53
CA MET A 896 28.91 -26.29 -9.88
C MET A 896 28.19 -27.18 -8.88
N VAL A 897 28.31 -26.93 -7.58
CA VAL A 897 27.54 -27.65 -6.55
C VAL A 897 26.04 -27.45 -6.81
N ALA A 898 25.60 -26.20 -7.02
CA ALA A 898 24.22 -25.89 -7.36
C ALA A 898 23.75 -26.61 -8.64
N ALA A 899 24.57 -26.62 -9.70
CA ALA A 899 24.27 -27.30 -10.96
C ALA A 899 24.12 -28.82 -10.80
N CYS A 900 25.04 -29.46 -10.08
CA CYS A 900 25.00 -30.88 -9.77
C CYS A 900 23.74 -31.26 -8.98
N LEU A 901 23.35 -30.44 -8.00
CA LEU A 901 22.12 -30.67 -7.23
C LEU A 901 20.85 -30.53 -8.06
N THR A 902 20.79 -29.52 -8.95
CA THR A 902 19.62 -29.27 -9.80
C THR A 902 19.37 -30.42 -10.78
N LEU A 903 20.45 -31.09 -11.20
CA LEU A 903 20.43 -32.20 -12.15
C LEU A 903 20.43 -33.59 -11.47
N GLY A 904 20.43 -33.64 -10.14
CA GLY A 904 20.29 -34.87 -9.34
C GLY A 904 21.58 -35.63 -9.03
N ASP A 905 22.76 -35.13 -9.40
CA ASP A 905 24.04 -35.79 -9.13
C ASP A 905 24.64 -35.34 -7.79
N ARG A 906 24.19 -35.99 -6.72
CA ARG A 906 24.63 -35.68 -5.34
C ARG A 906 26.06 -36.07 -5.03
N GLN A 907 26.57 -37.13 -5.65
CA GLN A 907 27.92 -37.60 -5.36
C GLN A 907 28.94 -36.57 -5.87
N LEU A 908 28.72 -36.07 -7.08
CA LEU A 908 29.56 -35.05 -7.66
C LEU A 908 29.40 -33.70 -6.95
N ALA A 909 28.18 -33.35 -6.53
CA ALA A 909 27.95 -32.18 -5.67
C ALA A 909 28.75 -32.25 -4.36
N ALA A 910 28.83 -33.42 -3.72
CA ALA A 910 29.62 -33.62 -2.51
C ALA A 910 31.13 -33.49 -2.75
N GLN A 911 31.62 -33.92 -3.91
CA GLN A 911 33.03 -33.74 -4.29
C GLN A 911 33.39 -32.26 -4.45
N TYR A 912 32.57 -31.49 -5.16
CA TYR A 912 32.79 -30.04 -5.32
C TYR A 912 32.57 -29.25 -4.02
N HIS A 913 31.66 -29.70 -3.14
CA HIS A 913 31.51 -29.15 -1.78
C HIS A 913 32.81 -29.34 -1.00
N GLN A 914 33.39 -30.55 -1.04
CA GLN A 914 34.66 -30.82 -0.36
C GLN A 914 35.81 -29.99 -0.94
N GLU A 915 35.89 -29.83 -2.26
CA GLU A 915 36.87 -28.96 -2.94
C GLU A 915 36.72 -27.49 -2.50
N LEU A 916 35.49 -27.03 -2.27
CA LEU A 916 35.21 -25.69 -1.78
C LEU A 916 35.63 -25.52 -0.30
N LEU A 917 35.45 -26.56 0.52
CA LEU A 917 35.95 -26.59 1.91
C LEU A 917 37.48 -26.64 1.98
N THR A 918 38.17 -27.35 1.07
CA THR A 918 39.64 -27.34 1.05
C THR A 918 40.22 -25.98 0.68
N LEU A 919 39.44 -25.14 -0.01
CA LEU A 919 39.76 -23.72 -0.22
C LEU A 919 39.51 -22.86 1.03
N GLY A 920 38.92 -23.39 2.10
CA GLY A 920 38.63 -22.63 3.31
C GLY A 920 37.46 -21.64 3.13
N SER A 921 36.50 -22.01 2.28
CA SER A 921 35.22 -21.30 2.13
C SER A 921 34.07 -22.30 2.29
N ALA A 922 32.88 -21.84 2.67
CA ALA A 922 31.68 -22.67 2.75
C ALA A 922 30.75 -22.37 1.55
N PRO A 923 29.92 -23.34 1.12
CA PRO A 923 28.96 -23.10 0.05
C PRO A 923 27.95 -22.01 0.43
N SER A 924 27.37 -21.35 -0.56
CA SER A 924 26.40 -20.29 -0.29
C SER A 924 25.13 -20.83 0.35
N ALA A 925 24.43 -19.99 1.12
CA ALA A 925 23.12 -20.33 1.69
C ALA A 925 22.09 -20.75 0.62
N ASN A 926 22.22 -20.22 -0.61
CA ASN A 926 21.39 -20.63 -1.74
C ASN A 926 21.67 -22.08 -2.16
N THR A 927 22.94 -22.49 -2.20
CA THR A 927 23.36 -23.86 -2.48
C THR A 927 22.85 -24.83 -1.41
N PHE A 928 22.92 -24.47 -0.13
CA PHE A 928 22.28 -25.23 0.95
C PHE A 928 20.76 -25.31 0.82
N GLY A 929 20.09 -24.23 0.38
CA GLY A 929 18.67 -24.26 0.07
C GLY A 929 18.35 -25.21 -1.11
N LEU A 930 19.24 -25.31 -2.09
CA LEU A 930 19.14 -26.30 -3.17
C LEU A 930 19.34 -27.73 -2.66
N TYR A 931 20.28 -27.96 -1.73
CA TYR A 931 20.41 -29.26 -1.07
C TYR A 931 19.07 -29.70 -0.46
N ILE A 932 18.40 -28.82 0.28
CA ILE A 932 17.11 -29.10 0.94
C ILE A 932 15.98 -29.29 -0.09
N THR A 933 15.84 -28.40 -1.07
CA THR A 933 14.72 -28.45 -2.03
C THR A 933 14.79 -29.67 -2.95
N THR A 934 16.00 -30.08 -3.35
CA THR A 934 16.26 -31.22 -4.23
C THR A 934 16.18 -32.58 -3.52
N LEU A 935 15.99 -32.65 -2.19
CA LEU A 935 15.84 -33.93 -1.43
C LEU A 935 14.73 -34.86 -1.96
N LYS A 936 13.88 -34.37 -2.86
CA LYS A 936 12.63 -34.96 -3.35
C LYS A 936 12.74 -36.28 -4.13
N GLU A 937 13.93 -36.68 -4.61
CA GLU A 937 14.05 -37.80 -5.56
C GLU A 937 14.79 -39.03 -5.04
N SER A 938 15.61 -38.93 -3.99
CA SER A 938 16.57 -40.00 -3.72
C SER A 938 16.02 -41.13 -2.86
N THR A 939 14.99 -40.91 -2.04
CA THR A 939 14.62 -41.91 -1.02
C THR A 939 13.17 -41.73 -0.58
N LYS A 940 12.25 -42.51 -1.19
CA LYS A 940 10.92 -42.81 -0.61
C LYS A 940 11.02 -43.58 0.74
N THR A 941 12.21 -43.63 1.33
CA THR A 941 12.65 -44.55 2.39
C THR A 941 13.25 -43.83 3.61
N PHE A 942 13.42 -42.49 3.59
CA PHE A 942 13.97 -41.73 4.74
C PHE A 942 13.15 -40.48 5.03
N ASP A 943 13.16 -40.03 6.29
CA ASP A 943 12.48 -38.81 6.74
C ASP A 943 13.15 -37.56 6.14
N GLU A 944 12.60 -37.09 5.01
CA GLU A 944 13.08 -35.90 4.30
C GLU A 944 13.16 -34.65 5.19
N ALA A 945 12.31 -34.54 6.22
CA ALA A 945 12.32 -33.42 7.14
C ALA A 945 13.53 -33.46 8.08
N THR A 946 13.86 -34.64 8.59
CA THR A 946 15.04 -34.82 9.46
C THR A 946 16.35 -34.63 8.68
N GLU A 947 16.43 -35.07 7.43
CA GLU A 947 17.59 -34.77 6.58
C GLU A 947 17.68 -33.28 6.22
N ALA A 948 16.57 -32.60 5.97
CA ALA A 948 16.55 -31.15 5.76
C ALA A 948 17.10 -30.39 6.99
N LEU A 949 16.74 -30.82 8.21
CA LEU A 949 17.28 -30.27 9.45
C LEU A 949 18.78 -30.49 9.59
N LYS A 950 19.28 -31.71 9.27
CA LYS A 950 20.72 -32.00 9.28
C LYS A 950 21.49 -31.09 8.32
N VAL A 951 20.96 -30.88 7.11
CA VAL A 951 21.57 -29.99 6.12
C VAL A 951 21.58 -28.54 6.61
N PHE A 952 20.49 -28.09 7.25
CA PHE A 952 20.41 -26.74 7.83
C PHE A 952 21.43 -26.54 8.97
N HIS A 953 21.48 -27.46 9.93
CA HIS A 953 22.45 -27.41 11.02
C HIS A 953 23.89 -27.52 10.52
N ARG A 954 24.12 -28.29 9.45
CA ARG A 954 25.42 -28.35 8.77
C ARG A 954 25.81 -26.98 8.19
N ALA A 955 24.87 -26.27 7.55
CA ALA A 955 25.14 -24.92 7.02
C ALA A 955 25.56 -23.96 8.15
N VAL A 956 24.84 -23.99 9.28
CA VAL A 956 25.16 -23.18 10.46
C VAL A 956 26.52 -23.57 11.06
N ALA A 957 26.82 -24.86 11.16
CA ALA A 957 28.11 -25.36 11.67
C ALA A 957 29.30 -25.02 10.76
N GLU A 958 29.08 -24.93 9.44
CA GLU A 958 30.06 -24.48 8.45
C GLU A 958 30.19 -22.95 8.40
N GLY A 959 29.48 -22.21 9.27
CA GLY A 959 29.59 -20.75 9.40
C GLY A 959 28.79 -19.94 8.37
N VAL A 960 27.81 -20.56 7.71
CA VAL A 960 26.96 -19.89 6.72
C VAL A 960 25.81 -19.17 7.40
N GLU A 961 25.68 -17.87 7.16
CA GLU A 961 24.53 -17.08 7.62
C GLU A 961 23.25 -17.48 6.85
N PRO A 962 22.20 -18.00 7.53
CA PRO A 962 21.00 -18.44 6.85
C PRO A 962 20.25 -17.30 6.17
N THR A 963 20.01 -17.43 4.87
CA THR A 963 19.19 -16.47 4.11
C THR A 963 17.71 -16.81 4.18
N SER A 964 16.84 -15.85 3.80
CA SER A 964 15.40 -16.08 3.71
C SER A 964 15.02 -17.26 2.81
N PHE A 965 15.79 -17.52 1.75
CA PHE A 965 15.57 -18.68 0.89
C PHE A 965 15.85 -20.01 1.62
N LEU A 966 16.92 -20.08 2.41
CA LEU A 966 17.28 -21.28 3.16
C LEU A 966 16.23 -21.61 4.24
N TYR A 967 15.76 -20.60 5.00
CA TYR A 967 14.65 -20.76 5.93
C TYR A 967 13.36 -21.22 5.22
N ASN A 968 12.99 -20.59 4.09
CA ASN A 968 11.80 -20.97 3.33
C ASN A 968 11.89 -22.41 2.79
N ALA A 969 13.08 -22.85 2.37
CA ALA A 969 13.31 -24.22 1.92
C ALA A 969 13.12 -25.23 3.06
N LEU A 970 13.65 -24.93 4.25
CA LEU A 970 13.50 -25.75 5.45
C LEU A 970 12.03 -25.79 5.91
N ILE A 971 11.42 -24.63 6.16
CA ILE A 971 10.02 -24.49 6.60
C ILE A 971 9.08 -25.16 5.58
N GLY A 972 9.33 -24.99 4.29
CA GLY A 972 8.56 -25.64 3.24
C GLY A 972 8.67 -27.17 3.22
N LYS A 973 9.80 -27.74 3.67
CA LYS A 973 9.96 -29.19 3.85
C LYS A 973 9.32 -29.69 5.15
N LEU A 974 9.53 -28.98 6.27
CA LEU A 974 8.90 -29.29 7.56
C LEU A 974 7.37 -29.22 7.48
N GLY A 975 6.82 -28.20 6.82
CA GLY A 975 5.39 -28.04 6.60
C GLY A 975 4.79 -29.15 5.72
N LYS A 976 5.56 -29.71 4.78
CA LYS A 976 5.15 -30.90 4.03
C LYS A 976 5.09 -32.15 4.90
N ALA A 977 5.99 -32.26 5.87
CA ALA A 977 6.01 -33.32 6.88
C ALA A 977 5.02 -33.09 8.04
N ARG A 978 4.23 -32.00 8.02
CA ARG A 978 3.27 -31.61 9.07
C ARG A 978 3.92 -31.36 10.46
N ARG A 979 5.22 -31.03 10.50
CA ARG A 979 5.95 -30.66 11.72
C ARG A 979 5.82 -29.15 11.96
N ILE A 980 4.66 -28.70 12.43
CA ILE A 980 4.31 -27.28 12.51
C ILE A 980 5.02 -26.55 13.65
N ASP A 981 5.21 -27.20 14.79
CA ASP A 981 5.93 -26.62 15.92
C ASP A 981 7.35 -26.21 15.50
N ASP A 982 8.02 -27.08 14.74
CA ASP A 982 9.34 -26.78 14.16
C ASP A 982 9.26 -25.64 13.13
N CYS A 983 8.23 -25.61 12.27
CA CYS A 983 8.03 -24.50 11.32
C CYS A 983 7.93 -23.14 12.04
N LEU A 984 7.13 -23.08 13.11
CA LEU A 984 6.93 -21.85 13.89
C LEU A 984 8.19 -21.48 14.68
N ALA A 985 8.92 -22.47 15.21
CA ALA A 985 10.19 -22.25 15.88
C ALA A 985 11.23 -21.63 14.93
N TYR A 986 11.43 -22.20 13.74
CA TYR A 986 12.37 -21.64 12.76
C TYR A 986 11.90 -20.31 12.16
N PHE A 987 10.59 -20.05 12.11
CA PHE A 987 10.06 -18.74 11.75
C PHE A 987 10.36 -17.67 12.82
N ALA A 988 10.22 -18.02 14.10
CA ALA A 988 10.62 -17.15 15.20
C ALA A 988 12.15 -16.92 15.22
N GLU A 989 12.94 -17.96 14.99
CA GLU A 989 14.40 -17.88 14.86
C GLU A 989 14.81 -16.95 13.71
N MET A 990 14.16 -17.07 12.54
CA MET A 990 14.37 -16.17 11.40
C MET A 990 14.15 -14.70 11.78
N ARG A 991 13.08 -14.39 12.55
CA ARG A 991 12.82 -13.03 13.06
C ARG A 991 13.86 -12.59 14.08
N ALA A 992 14.26 -13.47 15.01
CA ALA A 992 15.27 -13.18 16.03
C ALA A 992 16.65 -12.89 15.42
N ASN A 993 17.00 -13.56 14.32
CA ASN A 993 18.24 -13.35 13.58
C ASN A 993 18.19 -12.13 12.63
N ASN A 994 17.19 -11.24 12.77
CA ASN A 994 16.96 -10.07 11.91
C ASN A 994 16.79 -10.38 10.42
N VAL A 995 16.49 -11.64 10.07
CA VAL A 995 16.18 -12.02 8.68
C VAL A 995 14.70 -11.73 8.43
N ARG A 996 14.42 -10.68 7.65
CA ARG A 996 13.04 -10.23 7.43
C ARG A 996 12.22 -11.27 6.64
N PRO A 997 11.07 -11.72 7.18
CA PRO A 997 10.11 -12.56 6.44
C PRO A 997 9.69 -11.91 5.12
N THR A 998 9.53 -12.74 4.09
CA THR A 998 9.07 -12.30 2.76
C THR A 998 7.66 -12.80 2.49
N SER A 999 6.99 -12.29 1.44
CA SER A 999 5.71 -12.83 0.96
C SER A 999 5.75 -14.34 0.69
N VAL A 1000 6.92 -14.87 0.31
CA VAL A 1000 7.12 -16.31 0.08
C VAL A 1000 7.15 -17.06 1.41
N THR A 1001 7.78 -16.49 2.44
CA THR A 1001 7.86 -17.04 3.80
C THR A 1001 6.46 -17.20 4.41
N TYR A 1002 5.66 -16.13 4.41
CA TYR A 1002 4.27 -16.19 4.88
C TYR A 1002 3.45 -17.18 4.05
N GLY A 1003 3.58 -17.18 2.72
CA GLY A 1003 2.92 -18.17 1.86
C GLY A 1003 3.29 -19.63 2.21
N THR A 1004 4.54 -19.90 2.58
CA THR A 1004 4.96 -21.24 3.03
C THR A 1004 4.38 -21.62 4.40
N ILE A 1005 4.26 -20.65 5.32
CA ILE A 1005 3.72 -20.88 6.67
C ILE A 1005 2.22 -21.04 6.63
N VAL A 1006 1.49 -20.17 5.92
CA VAL A 1006 0.05 -20.29 5.69
C VAL A 1006 -0.27 -21.66 5.08
N ASN A 1007 0.47 -22.09 4.05
CA ASN A 1007 0.28 -23.43 3.47
C ASN A 1007 0.56 -24.56 4.48
N ALA A 1008 1.56 -24.40 5.35
CA ALA A 1008 1.85 -25.37 6.40
C ALA A 1008 0.71 -25.44 7.45
N LEU A 1009 0.21 -24.29 7.93
CA LEU A 1009 -0.88 -24.18 8.90
C LEU A 1009 -2.20 -24.74 8.31
N CYS A 1010 -2.51 -24.40 7.05
CA CYS A 1010 -3.65 -24.97 6.32
C CYS A 1010 -3.59 -26.51 6.27
N ARG A 1011 -2.41 -27.12 6.17
CA ARG A 1011 -2.26 -28.59 6.14
C ARG A 1011 -2.54 -29.28 7.48
N VAL A 1012 -2.34 -28.57 8.59
CA VAL A 1012 -2.65 -29.06 9.95
C VAL A 1012 -4.02 -28.60 10.43
N SER A 1013 -4.72 -27.83 9.61
CA SER A 1013 -6.08 -27.35 9.87
C SER A 1013 -6.19 -26.38 11.04
N ASP A 1014 -5.12 -25.66 11.33
CA ASP A 1014 -5.12 -24.58 12.31
C ASP A 1014 -5.59 -23.28 11.64
N GLU A 1015 -6.90 -23.08 11.64
CA GLU A 1015 -7.57 -21.97 10.95
C GLU A 1015 -7.20 -20.61 11.51
N ARG A 1016 -7.24 -20.45 12.85
CA ARG A 1016 -7.03 -19.15 13.51
C ARG A 1016 -5.64 -18.61 13.24
N PHE A 1017 -4.62 -19.43 13.47
CA PHE A 1017 -3.25 -19.04 13.18
C PHE A 1017 -3.00 -18.85 11.69
N ALA A 1018 -3.68 -19.59 10.80
CA ALA A 1018 -3.54 -19.37 9.36
C ALA A 1018 -4.12 -18.01 8.93
N GLU A 1019 -5.27 -17.59 9.48
CA GLU A 1019 -5.87 -16.28 9.24
C GLU A 1019 -5.02 -15.15 9.85
N GLU A 1020 -4.56 -15.29 11.09
CA GLU A 1020 -3.66 -14.31 11.73
C GLU A 1020 -2.36 -14.10 10.93
N MET A 1021 -1.70 -15.18 10.49
CA MET A 1021 -0.49 -15.09 9.68
C MET A 1021 -0.76 -14.52 8.28
N PHE A 1022 -1.98 -14.68 7.76
CA PHE A 1022 -2.39 -14.09 6.48
C PHE A 1022 -2.65 -12.58 6.62
N GLU A 1023 -3.25 -12.14 7.72
CA GLU A 1023 -3.46 -10.73 8.04
C GLU A 1023 -2.14 -10.01 8.36
N GLU A 1024 -1.26 -10.64 9.14
CA GLU A 1024 0.10 -10.13 9.40
C GLU A 1024 0.84 -9.92 8.07
N MET A 1025 0.73 -10.88 7.13
CA MET A 1025 1.32 -10.76 5.80
C MET A 1025 0.78 -9.54 5.03
N GLU A 1026 -0.52 -9.25 5.08
CA GLU A 1026 -1.11 -8.09 4.39
C GLU A 1026 -0.78 -6.75 5.04
N SER A 1027 -0.62 -6.72 6.36
CA SER A 1027 -0.29 -5.51 7.12
C SER A 1027 1.16 -5.03 6.90
N MET A 1028 2.02 -5.86 6.30
CA MET A 1028 3.44 -5.55 6.20
C MET A 1028 3.77 -4.52 5.10
N PRO A 1029 4.62 -3.52 5.41
CA PRO A 1029 4.93 -2.41 4.50
C PRO A 1029 5.64 -2.82 3.19
N ASN A 1030 6.26 -4.01 3.17
CA ASN A 1030 6.93 -4.58 1.99
C ASN A 1030 6.12 -5.70 1.32
N TYR A 1031 4.82 -5.79 1.60
CA TYR A 1031 3.95 -6.81 1.02
C TYR A 1031 3.92 -6.71 -0.51
N LYS A 1032 4.34 -7.80 -1.18
CA LYS A 1032 4.22 -7.96 -2.63
C LYS A 1032 3.05 -8.90 -2.91
N PRO A 1033 1.96 -8.42 -3.53
CA PRO A 1033 0.78 -9.23 -3.81
C PRO A 1033 1.15 -10.45 -4.66
N ARG A 1034 0.80 -11.66 -4.18
CA ARG A 1034 1.06 -12.92 -4.88
C ARG A 1034 -0.19 -13.81 -4.86
N PRO A 1035 -0.51 -14.54 -5.94
CA PRO A 1035 -1.65 -15.47 -5.96
C PRO A 1035 -1.53 -16.67 -5.01
N ALA A 1036 -0.32 -17.12 -4.68
CA ALA A 1036 -0.11 -18.42 -3.99
C ALA A 1036 -0.68 -18.51 -2.55
N PRO A 1037 -0.53 -17.48 -1.68
CA PRO A 1037 -1.16 -17.49 -0.36
C PRO A 1037 -2.69 -17.52 -0.44
N TYR A 1038 -3.30 -16.73 -1.32
CA TYR A 1038 -4.76 -16.72 -1.53
C TYR A 1038 -5.26 -18.08 -2.02
N ASN A 1039 -4.58 -18.67 -3.01
CA ASN A 1039 -4.92 -20.01 -3.48
C ASN A 1039 -4.82 -21.06 -2.37
N SER A 1040 -3.89 -20.91 -1.41
CA SER A 1040 -3.74 -21.83 -0.28
C SER A 1040 -4.91 -21.70 0.71
N MET A 1041 -5.38 -20.48 1.00
CA MET A 1041 -6.57 -20.24 1.82
C MET A 1041 -7.84 -20.73 1.12
N ILE A 1042 -8.02 -20.39 -0.16
CA ILE A 1042 -9.13 -20.88 -0.98
C ILE A 1042 -9.14 -22.41 -1.00
N GLN A 1043 -8.00 -23.05 -1.24
CA GLN A 1043 -7.89 -24.51 -1.26
C GLN A 1043 -8.19 -25.14 0.11
N TYR A 1044 -7.82 -24.48 1.21
CA TYR A 1044 -8.10 -24.92 2.57
C TYR A 1044 -9.60 -24.87 2.89
N PHE A 1045 -10.25 -23.74 2.62
CA PHE A 1045 -11.69 -23.60 2.83
C PHE A 1045 -12.51 -24.48 1.89
N LEU A 1046 -12.00 -24.77 0.69
CA LEU A 1046 -12.61 -25.72 -0.23
C LEU A 1046 -12.53 -27.17 0.28
N ASN A 1047 -11.32 -27.68 0.55
CA ASN A 1047 -11.13 -29.13 0.76
C ASN A 1047 -11.29 -29.57 2.21
N THR A 1048 -10.91 -28.72 3.17
CA THR A 1048 -10.84 -29.11 4.59
C THR A 1048 -12.07 -28.64 5.35
N LYS A 1049 -12.40 -27.35 5.27
CA LYS A 1049 -13.53 -26.76 6.02
C LYS A 1049 -14.85 -26.85 5.25
N ARG A 1050 -14.80 -26.91 3.92
CA ARG A 1050 -15.95 -26.94 3.00
C ARG A 1050 -16.87 -25.73 3.16
N ASP A 1051 -16.29 -24.52 3.21
CA ASP A 1051 -17.01 -23.24 3.34
C ASP A 1051 -16.88 -22.41 2.05
N ILE A 1052 -17.98 -22.30 1.31
CA ILE A 1052 -18.03 -21.55 0.04
C ILE A 1052 -17.96 -20.04 0.25
N SER A 1053 -18.47 -19.52 1.37
CA SER A 1053 -18.54 -18.08 1.63
C SER A 1053 -17.13 -17.53 1.82
N LYS A 1054 -16.30 -18.20 2.61
CA LYS A 1054 -14.89 -17.84 2.78
C LYS A 1054 -14.10 -18.02 1.49
N VAL A 1055 -14.37 -19.05 0.69
CA VAL A 1055 -13.73 -19.21 -0.64
C VAL A 1055 -13.97 -17.99 -1.53
N LEU A 1056 -15.23 -17.52 -1.61
CA LEU A 1056 -15.58 -16.34 -2.41
C LEU A 1056 -14.99 -15.07 -1.81
N ALA A 1057 -15.02 -14.91 -0.49
CA ALA A 1057 -14.43 -13.76 0.20
C ALA A 1057 -12.92 -13.61 -0.09
N TYR A 1058 -12.14 -14.71 -0.04
CA TYR A 1058 -10.71 -14.65 -0.37
C TYR A 1058 -10.47 -14.42 -1.88
N TYR A 1059 -11.38 -14.84 -2.76
CA TYR A 1059 -11.30 -14.53 -4.18
C TYR A 1059 -11.61 -13.06 -4.47
N GLU A 1060 -12.63 -12.48 -3.85
CA GLU A 1060 -12.95 -11.06 -3.93
C GLU A 1060 -11.83 -10.20 -3.33
N ARG A 1061 -11.25 -10.63 -2.19
CA ARG A 1061 -10.06 -10.00 -1.60
C ARG A 1061 -8.85 -10.05 -2.54
N MET A 1062 -8.68 -11.14 -3.28
CA MET A 1062 -7.64 -11.25 -4.33
C MET A 1062 -7.88 -10.25 -5.48
N GLN A 1063 -9.13 -10.08 -5.92
CA GLN A 1063 -9.50 -9.16 -7.00
C GLN A 1063 -9.37 -7.68 -6.59
N THR A 1064 -9.86 -7.31 -5.40
CA THR A 1064 -9.77 -5.94 -4.85
C THR A 1064 -8.32 -5.48 -4.70
N ARG A 1065 -7.40 -6.40 -4.41
CA ARG A 1065 -5.95 -6.15 -4.36
C ARG A 1065 -5.26 -6.17 -5.74
N ASN A 1066 -6.01 -6.20 -6.84
CA ASN A 1066 -5.53 -6.25 -8.23
C ASN A 1066 -4.61 -7.45 -8.54
N ILE A 1067 -4.78 -8.58 -7.84
CA ILE A 1067 -4.01 -9.80 -8.09
C ILE A 1067 -4.71 -10.62 -9.17
N LYS A 1068 -4.04 -10.84 -10.30
CA LYS A 1068 -4.60 -11.59 -11.43
C LYS A 1068 -4.83 -13.07 -11.06
N PRO A 1069 -6.06 -13.60 -11.21
CA PRO A 1069 -6.35 -15.02 -11.03
C PRO A 1069 -5.49 -15.90 -11.92
N THR A 1070 -5.02 -17.02 -11.39
CA THR A 1070 -4.23 -18.02 -12.14
C THR A 1070 -5.13 -19.15 -12.62
N LEU A 1071 -4.67 -19.98 -13.57
CA LEU A 1071 -5.38 -21.21 -13.96
C LEU A 1071 -5.74 -22.08 -12.74
N HIS A 1072 -4.85 -22.16 -11.76
CA HIS A 1072 -5.13 -22.90 -10.53
C HIS A 1072 -6.25 -22.26 -9.69
N THR A 1073 -6.32 -20.92 -9.65
CA THR A 1073 -7.40 -20.18 -8.98
C THR A 1073 -8.75 -20.50 -9.62
N TYR A 1074 -8.85 -20.45 -10.96
CA TYR A 1074 -10.08 -20.79 -11.67
C TYR A 1074 -10.49 -22.25 -11.44
N LYS A 1075 -9.53 -23.18 -11.40
CA LYS A 1075 -9.82 -24.58 -11.02
C LYS A 1075 -10.47 -24.66 -9.63
N LEU A 1076 -9.89 -23.99 -8.62
CA LEU A 1076 -10.41 -24.03 -7.25
C LEU A 1076 -11.83 -23.43 -7.15
N LEU A 1077 -12.13 -22.39 -7.92
CA LEU A 1077 -13.48 -21.80 -7.98
C LEU A 1077 -14.50 -22.71 -8.66
N ILE A 1078 -14.10 -23.35 -9.76
CA ILE A 1078 -14.94 -24.37 -10.41
C ILE A 1078 -15.20 -25.49 -9.41
N ASP A 1079 -14.18 -26.02 -8.74
CA ASP A 1079 -14.31 -27.05 -7.71
C ASP A 1079 -15.22 -26.58 -6.56
N ALA A 1080 -15.15 -25.31 -6.14
CA ALA A 1080 -15.99 -24.76 -5.07
C ALA A 1080 -17.47 -24.74 -5.45
N HIS A 1081 -17.83 -24.21 -6.61
CA HIS A 1081 -19.22 -24.22 -7.08
C HIS A 1081 -19.74 -25.63 -7.43
N ALA A 1082 -18.83 -26.54 -7.79
CA ALA A 1082 -19.13 -27.91 -8.20
C ALA A 1082 -19.29 -28.90 -7.04
N SER A 1083 -18.57 -28.72 -5.94
CA SER A 1083 -18.43 -29.75 -4.88
C SER A 1083 -18.91 -29.32 -3.49
N LEU A 1084 -19.18 -28.03 -3.29
CA LEU A 1084 -19.76 -27.50 -2.05
C LEU A 1084 -21.27 -27.27 -2.21
N GLU A 1085 -22.02 -27.49 -1.13
CA GLU A 1085 -23.45 -27.23 -1.09
C GLU A 1085 -23.71 -25.75 -0.73
N PRO A 1086 -24.61 -25.04 -1.44
CA PRO A 1086 -25.45 -25.50 -2.55
C PRO A 1086 -24.68 -25.60 -3.88
N VAL A 1087 -24.79 -26.77 -4.54
CA VAL A 1087 -24.11 -27.04 -5.82
C VAL A 1087 -24.71 -26.17 -6.91
N ASN A 1088 -23.90 -25.32 -7.52
CA ASN A 1088 -24.33 -24.40 -8.57
C ASN A 1088 -23.51 -24.61 -9.85
N MET A 1089 -24.00 -25.52 -10.70
CA MET A 1089 -23.35 -25.84 -11.97
C MET A 1089 -23.36 -24.67 -12.96
N ALA A 1090 -24.38 -23.81 -12.91
CA ALA A 1090 -24.45 -22.65 -13.79
C ALA A 1090 -23.33 -21.65 -13.44
N ALA A 1091 -23.07 -21.44 -12.14
CA ALA A 1091 -21.94 -20.63 -11.69
C ALA A 1091 -20.60 -21.27 -12.06
N ALA A 1092 -20.45 -22.60 -11.92
CA ALA A 1092 -19.23 -23.29 -12.32
C ALA A 1092 -18.92 -23.18 -13.83
N GLU A 1093 -19.95 -23.25 -14.68
CA GLU A 1093 -19.82 -23.02 -16.13
C GLU A 1093 -19.52 -21.54 -16.45
N ALA A 1094 -20.15 -20.60 -15.72
CA ALA A 1094 -19.86 -19.17 -15.86
C ALA A 1094 -18.40 -18.82 -15.51
N VAL A 1095 -17.81 -19.48 -14.49
CA VAL A 1095 -16.39 -19.32 -14.17
C VAL A 1095 -15.51 -19.76 -15.35
N LEU A 1096 -15.86 -20.83 -16.06
CA LEU A 1096 -15.11 -21.30 -17.23
C LEU A 1096 -15.20 -20.30 -18.38
N GLU A 1097 -16.37 -19.68 -18.61
CA GLU A 1097 -16.52 -18.60 -19.60
C GLU A 1097 -15.76 -17.34 -19.18
N SER A 1098 -15.75 -16.98 -17.89
CA SER A 1098 -14.95 -15.86 -17.38
C SER A 1098 -13.44 -16.07 -17.60
N MET A 1099 -12.97 -17.31 -17.47
CA MET A 1099 -11.57 -17.67 -17.75
C MET A 1099 -11.22 -17.50 -19.24
N LYS A 1100 -12.15 -17.86 -20.14
CA LYS A 1100 -11.99 -17.62 -21.59
C LYS A 1100 -12.00 -16.13 -21.91
N ALA A 1101 -12.90 -15.35 -21.30
CA ALA A 1101 -13.00 -13.90 -21.48
C ALA A 1101 -11.74 -13.16 -20.99
N ALA A 1102 -11.09 -13.67 -19.93
CA ALA A 1102 -9.81 -13.17 -19.43
C ALA A 1102 -8.59 -13.55 -20.33
N GLY A 1103 -8.82 -14.25 -21.46
CA GLY A 1103 -7.79 -14.65 -22.41
C GLY A 1103 -7.03 -15.93 -22.04
N HIS A 1104 -7.49 -16.69 -21.04
CA HIS A 1104 -6.87 -17.96 -20.65
C HIS A 1104 -7.54 -19.15 -21.36
N GLN A 1105 -6.75 -20.14 -21.77
CA GLN A 1105 -7.25 -21.37 -22.39
C GLN A 1105 -7.55 -22.43 -21.31
N PRO A 1106 -8.78 -22.98 -21.25
CA PRO A 1106 -9.11 -24.06 -20.32
C PRO A 1106 -8.29 -25.33 -20.57
N ASP A 1107 -7.57 -25.79 -19.55
CA ASP A 1107 -6.89 -27.08 -19.54
C ASP A 1107 -7.83 -28.24 -19.14
N ALA A 1108 -7.44 -29.48 -19.44
CA ALA A 1108 -8.21 -30.69 -19.15
C ALA A 1108 -8.64 -30.83 -17.69
N VAL A 1109 -7.85 -30.25 -16.76
CA VAL A 1109 -8.13 -30.28 -15.32
C VAL A 1109 -9.42 -29.53 -14.96
N HIS A 1110 -9.75 -28.42 -15.64
CA HIS A 1110 -10.97 -27.65 -15.36
C HIS A 1110 -12.23 -28.40 -15.81
N TYR A 1111 -12.14 -29.08 -16.96
CA TYR A 1111 -13.23 -29.91 -17.45
C TYR A 1111 -13.40 -31.18 -16.61
N ALA A 1112 -12.31 -31.75 -16.09
CA ALA A 1112 -12.37 -32.90 -15.18
C ALA A 1112 -13.19 -32.58 -13.92
N SER A 1113 -13.00 -31.39 -13.33
CA SER A 1113 -13.80 -30.90 -12.21
C SER A 1113 -15.30 -30.84 -12.54
N LEU A 1114 -15.69 -30.34 -13.72
CA LEU A 1114 -17.09 -30.30 -14.17
C LEU A 1114 -17.67 -31.69 -14.44
N VAL A 1115 -16.88 -32.59 -15.05
CA VAL A 1115 -17.28 -33.99 -15.30
C VAL A 1115 -17.54 -34.70 -13.97
N HIS A 1116 -16.63 -34.53 -13.00
CA HIS A 1116 -16.79 -35.09 -11.66
C HIS A 1116 -18.04 -34.52 -10.97
N ALA A 1117 -18.29 -33.20 -11.05
CA ALA A 1117 -19.46 -32.57 -10.46
C ALA A 1117 -20.79 -33.10 -11.03
N LYS A 1118 -20.93 -33.07 -12.36
CA LYS A 1118 -22.15 -33.56 -13.05
C LYS A 1118 -22.37 -35.04 -12.79
N GLY A 1119 -21.30 -35.81 -12.84
CA GLY A 1119 -21.35 -37.25 -12.75
C GLY A 1119 -21.50 -37.81 -11.34
N CYS A 1120 -20.63 -37.39 -10.41
CA CYS A 1120 -20.57 -37.94 -9.05
C CYS A 1120 -21.51 -37.21 -8.07
N VAL A 1121 -21.67 -35.89 -8.19
CA VAL A 1121 -22.45 -35.08 -7.24
C VAL A 1121 -23.91 -34.97 -7.67
N LEU A 1122 -24.16 -34.72 -8.96
CA LEU A 1122 -25.53 -34.63 -9.51
C LEU A 1122 -26.09 -35.95 -10.05
N HIS A 1123 -25.28 -37.02 -10.09
CA HIS A 1123 -25.64 -38.30 -10.69
C HIS A 1123 -26.10 -38.22 -12.16
N ASP A 1124 -25.70 -37.17 -12.89
CA ASP A 1124 -25.98 -36.97 -14.31
C ASP A 1124 -24.81 -37.44 -15.17
N LEU A 1125 -24.79 -38.75 -15.44
CA LEU A 1125 -23.80 -39.36 -16.32
C LEU A 1125 -23.90 -38.84 -17.77
N ALA A 1126 -25.10 -38.53 -18.25
CA ALA A 1126 -25.30 -38.08 -19.63
C ALA A 1126 -24.69 -36.69 -19.85
N GLY A 1127 -24.89 -35.77 -18.91
CA GLY A 1127 -24.25 -34.46 -18.90
C GLY A 1127 -22.73 -34.54 -18.76
N ALA A 1128 -22.23 -35.40 -17.86
CA ALA A 1128 -20.81 -35.65 -17.69
C ALA A 1128 -20.15 -36.18 -18.99
N ARG A 1129 -20.82 -37.13 -19.66
CA ARG A 1129 -20.33 -37.70 -20.91
C ARG A 1129 -20.32 -36.71 -22.07
N LYS A 1130 -21.33 -35.85 -22.18
CA LYS A 1130 -21.37 -34.77 -23.18
C LYS A 1130 -20.17 -33.82 -23.05
N VAL A 1131 -19.84 -33.40 -21.82
CA VAL A 1131 -18.69 -32.52 -21.57
C VAL A 1131 -17.39 -33.24 -21.94
N PHE A 1132 -17.25 -34.50 -21.54
CA PHE A 1132 -16.09 -35.32 -21.89
C PHE A 1132 -15.91 -35.47 -23.41
N ASP A 1133 -16.96 -35.86 -24.14
CA ASP A 1133 -16.88 -36.07 -25.58
C ASP A 1133 -16.60 -34.76 -26.33
N ALA A 1134 -17.09 -33.61 -25.82
CA ALA A 1134 -16.78 -32.29 -26.36
C ALA A 1134 -15.27 -31.95 -26.23
N VAL A 1135 -14.67 -32.20 -25.06
CA VAL A 1135 -13.23 -31.97 -24.82
C VAL A 1135 -12.36 -32.93 -25.62
N VAL A 1136 -12.79 -34.18 -25.75
CA VAL A 1136 -12.13 -35.23 -26.54
C VAL A 1136 -12.15 -34.94 -28.05
N SER A 1137 -13.11 -34.14 -28.50
CA SER A 1137 -13.26 -33.67 -29.89
C SER A 1137 -12.45 -32.40 -30.17
N ASP A 1138 -12.15 -31.59 -29.16
CA ASP A 1138 -11.34 -30.37 -29.30
C ASP A 1138 -9.84 -30.71 -29.40
N ARG A 1139 -9.22 -30.38 -30.54
CA ARG A 1139 -7.79 -30.60 -30.78
C ARG A 1139 -6.88 -29.60 -30.05
N ARG A 1140 -7.45 -28.53 -29.47
CA ARG A 1140 -6.69 -27.48 -28.78
C ARG A 1140 -6.31 -27.88 -27.35
N VAL A 1141 -7.07 -28.79 -26.73
CA VAL A 1141 -6.85 -29.24 -25.35
C VAL A 1141 -5.99 -30.50 -25.34
N ARG A 1142 -4.92 -30.50 -24.53
CA ARG A 1142 -4.11 -31.71 -24.32
C ARG A 1142 -4.86 -32.63 -23.35
N LEU A 1143 -5.21 -33.83 -23.81
CA LEU A 1143 -5.85 -34.83 -22.95
C LEU A 1143 -4.89 -35.28 -21.84
N GLN A 1144 -5.38 -35.26 -20.61
CA GLN A 1144 -4.65 -35.66 -19.40
C GLN A 1144 -5.37 -36.82 -18.70
N PRO A 1145 -4.65 -37.67 -17.95
CA PRO A 1145 -5.26 -38.79 -17.22
C PRO A 1145 -6.37 -38.39 -16.24
N CYS A 1146 -6.30 -37.20 -15.64
CA CYS A 1146 -7.30 -36.70 -14.68
C CYS A 1146 -8.72 -36.60 -15.27
N LEU A 1147 -8.85 -36.32 -16.58
CA LEU A 1147 -10.15 -36.23 -17.24
C LEU A 1147 -10.81 -37.61 -17.36
N TYR A 1148 -10.03 -38.65 -17.69
CA TYR A 1148 -10.50 -40.02 -17.71
C TYR A 1148 -10.82 -40.52 -16.30
N GLN A 1149 -9.99 -40.18 -15.31
CA GLN A 1149 -10.25 -40.50 -13.90
C GLN A 1149 -11.62 -39.98 -13.44
N ALA A 1150 -11.92 -38.69 -13.67
CA ALA A 1150 -13.20 -38.09 -13.29
C ALA A 1150 -14.39 -38.78 -13.98
N LEU A 1151 -14.25 -39.18 -15.25
CA LEU A 1151 -15.29 -39.92 -15.96
C LEU A 1151 -15.46 -41.33 -15.39
N PHE A 1152 -14.37 -42.04 -15.06
CA PHE A 1152 -14.45 -43.36 -14.41
C PHE A 1152 -15.11 -43.27 -13.03
N GLU A 1153 -14.75 -42.28 -12.22
CA GLU A 1153 -15.40 -42.00 -10.93
C GLU A 1153 -16.91 -41.76 -11.13
N SER A 1154 -17.30 -40.98 -12.14
CA SER A 1154 -18.72 -40.76 -12.44
C SER A 1154 -19.48 -42.00 -12.90
N MET A 1155 -18.84 -42.91 -13.64
CA MET A 1155 -19.45 -44.17 -14.07
C MET A 1155 -19.61 -45.14 -12.90
N VAL A 1156 -18.63 -45.18 -11.99
CA VAL A 1156 -18.68 -45.99 -10.77
C VAL A 1156 -19.75 -45.46 -9.82
N ALA A 1157 -19.83 -44.14 -9.61
CA ALA A 1157 -20.84 -43.51 -8.75
C ALA A 1157 -22.28 -43.72 -9.25
N ASN A 1158 -22.47 -43.92 -10.55
CA ASN A 1158 -23.78 -44.18 -11.18
C ASN A 1158 -24.03 -45.68 -11.46
N HIS A 1159 -23.22 -46.59 -10.91
CA HIS A 1159 -23.35 -48.05 -11.06
C HIS A 1159 -23.35 -48.55 -12.52
N ARG A 1160 -22.60 -47.90 -13.41
CA ARG A 1160 -22.42 -48.32 -14.82
C ARG A 1160 -20.98 -48.71 -15.11
N VAL A 1161 -20.42 -49.64 -14.33
CA VAL A 1161 -19.00 -50.03 -14.44
C VAL A 1161 -18.74 -50.84 -15.72
N ALA A 1162 -19.74 -51.55 -16.25
CA ALA A 1162 -19.64 -52.29 -17.51
C ALA A 1162 -19.17 -51.42 -18.71
N ASP A 1163 -19.62 -50.18 -18.79
CA ASP A 1163 -19.27 -49.23 -19.87
C ASP A 1163 -17.82 -48.73 -19.77
N THR A 1164 -17.13 -48.97 -18.64
CA THR A 1164 -15.77 -48.48 -18.42
C THR A 1164 -14.76 -49.14 -19.38
N GLU A 1165 -15.01 -50.36 -19.84
CA GLU A 1165 -14.09 -51.11 -20.72
C GLU A 1165 -13.86 -50.42 -22.06
N GLU A 1166 -14.92 -49.91 -22.70
CA GLU A 1166 -14.84 -49.17 -23.96
C GLU A 1166 -14.01 -47.88 -23.80
N VAL A 1167 -14.18 -47.20 -22.66
CA VAL A 1167 -13.47 -45.96 -22.34
C VAL A 1167 -11.99 -46.23 -22.04
N VAL A 1168 -11.67 -47.35 -21.38
CA VAL A 1168 -10.29 -47.80 -21.15
C VAL A 1168 -9.59 -48.10 -22.48
N GLN A 1169 -10.27 -48.78 -23.42
CA GLN A 1169 -9.72 -49.01 -24.77
C GLN A 1169 -9.47 -47.69 -25.50
N ASN A 1170 -10.40 -46.73 -25.41
CA ASN A 1170 -10.22 -45.39 -25.96
C ASN A 1170 -9.01 -44.66 -25.37
N MET A 1171 -8.80 -44.78 -24.05
CA MET A 1171 -7.67 -44.20 -23.33
C MET A 1171 -6.32 -44.73 -23.87
N PHE A 1172 -6.21 -46.04 -24.03
CA PHE A 1172 -5.01 -46.67 -24.60
C PHE A 1172 -4.79 -46.30 -26.07
N ALA A 1173 -5.85 -46.27 -26.89
CA ALA A 1173 -5.75 -45.87 -28.29
C ALA A 1173 -5.22 -44.44 -28.46
N ARG A 1174 -5.52 -43.55 -27.51
CA ARG A 1174 -5.05 -42.16 -27.48
C ARG A 1174 -3.72 -41.96 -26.74
N ARG A 1175 -3.05 -43.05 -26.34
CA ARG A 1175 -1.76 -43.06 -25.62
C ARG A 1175 -1.79 -42.28 -24.30
N VAL A 1176 -2.91 -42.34 -23.58
CA VAL A 1176 -3.01 -41.81 -22.22
C VAL A 1176 -2.65 -42.93 -21.24
N ASP A 1177 -1.67 -42.66 -20.35
CA ASP A 1177 -1.15 -43.66 -19.41
C ASP A 1177 -2.19 -44.02 -18.33
N MET A 1178 -2.30 -45.32 -18.04
CA MET A 1178 -3.01 -45.83 -16.87
C MET A 1178 -2.24 -45.43 -15.59
N THR A 1179 -2.81 -44.54 -14.79
CA THR A 1179 -2.23 -44.10 -13.52
C THR A 1179 -2.73 -44.96 -12.36
N ALA A 1180 -1.99 -44.98 -11.25
CA ALA A 1180 -2.40 -45.66 -10.01
C ALA A 1180 -3.80 -45.23 -9.55
N TYR A 1181 -4.12 -43.93 -9.63
CA TYR A 1181 -5.43 -43.39 -9.24
C TYR A 1181 -6.58 -43.91 -10.11
N ILE A 1182 -6.41 -43.93 -11.45
CA ILE A 1182 -7.43 -44.47 -12.36
C ILE A 1182 -7.68 -45.95 -12.09
N ALA A 1183 -6.63 -46.74 -11.90
CA ALA A 1183 -6.77 -48.14 -11.59
C ALA A 1183 -7.41 -48.36 -10.23
N ASN A 1184 -7.08 -47.56 -9.20
CA ASN A 1184 -7.73 -47.66 -7.89
C ASN A 1184 -9.24 -47.45 -8.02
N THR A 1185 -9.69 -46.43 -8.75
CA THR A 1185 -11.11 -46.17 -9.02
C THR A 1185 -11.78 -47.36 -9.71
N LEU A 1186 -11.15 -47.91 -10.74
CA LEU A 1186 -11.71 -49.05 -11.49
C LEU A 1186 -11.69 -50.35 -10.67
N ILE A 1187 -10.64 -50.61 -9.88
CA ILE A 1187 -10.56 -51.74 -8.95
C ILE A 1187 -11.70 -51.65 -7.93
N HIS A 1188 -11.93 -50.48 -7.34
CA HIS A 1188 -13.04 -50.25 -6.43
C HIS A 1188 -14.40 -50.46 -7.11
N GLY A 1189 -14.57 -49.95 -8.34
CA GLY A 1189 -15.81 -50.13 -9.12
C GLY A 1189 -16.14 -51.60 -9.40
N TRP A 1190 -15.17 -52.36 -9.93
CA TRP A 1190 -15.37 -53.78 -10.23
C TRP A 1190 -15.51 -54.64 -8.97
N ALA A 1191 -14.82 -54.26 -7.87
CA ALA A 1191 -14.99 -54.92 -6.58
C ALA A 1191 -16.40 -54.70 -6.00
N ALA A 1192 -16.96 -53.49 -6.15
CA ALA A 1192 -18.33 -53.19 -5.72
C ALA A 1192 -19.40 -53.99 -6.51
N GLU A 1193 -19.15 -54.30 -7.78
CA GLU A 1193 -19.98 -55.22 -8.58
C GLU A 1193 -19.70 -56.71 -8.31
N GLY A 1194 -18.74 -57.04 -7.43
CA GLY A 1194 -18.37 -58.41 -7.09
C GLY A 1194 -17.46 -59.11 -8.10
N ASN A 1195 -16.92 -58.41 -9.10
CA ASN A 1195 -16.09 -58.99 -10.16
C ASN A 1195 -14.59 -58.79 -9.92
N VAL A 1196 -14.03 -59.61 -9.04
CA VAL A 1196 -12.61 -59.56 -8.64
C VAL A 1196 -11.65 -59.90 -9.79
N SER A 1197 -12.08 -60.74 -10.74
CA SER A 1197 -11.23 -61.15 -11.86
C SER A 1197 -10.84 -59.96 -12.74
N LYS A 1198 -11.79 -59.06 -13.01
CA LYS A 1198 -11.57 -57.83 -13.78
C LYS A 1198 -10.78 -56.80 -12.98
N ALA A 1199 -11.04 -56.67 -11.68
CA ALA A 1199 -10.24 -55.83 -10.79
C ALA A 1199 -8.75 -56.25 -10.82
N LYS A 1200 -8.49 -57.56 -10.78
CA LYS A 1200 -7.12 -58.11 -10.89
C LYS A 1200 -6.48 -57.83 -12.25
N ALA A 1201 -7.23 -57.95 -13.34
CA ALA A 1201 -6.72 -57.63 -14.68
C ALA A 1201 -6.29 -56.14 -14.79
N ILE A 1202 -7.03 -55.22 -14.18
CA ILE A 1202 -6.66 -53.80 -14.13
C ILE A 1202 -5.45 -53.58 -13.23
N TYR A 1203 -5.38 -54.25 -12.08
CA TYR A 1203 -4.21 -54.22 -11.19
C TYR A 1203 -2.92 -54.72 -11.88
N ASP A 1204 -3.03 -55.79 -12.66
CA ASP A 1204 -1.91 -56.35 -13.43
C ASP A 1204 -1.50 -55.51 -14.63
N SER A 1205 -2.43 -54.70 -15.18
CA SER A 1205 -2.10 -53.73 -16.24
C SER A 1205 -1.13 -52.64 -15.77
N ILE A 1206 -1.08 -52.36 -14.46
CA ILE A 1206 -0.07 -51.49 -13.88
C ILE A 1206 1.16 -52.33 -13.54
N GLY A 1207 2.25 -52.10 -14.27
CA GLY A 1207 3.54 -52.73 -13.97
C GLY A 1207 4.01 -52.46 -12.54
N ILE A 1208 4.65 -53.45 -11.91
CA ILE A 1208 5.06 -53.46 -10.49
C ILE A 1208 5.80 -52.19 -10.04
N GLN A 1209 6.57 -51.56 -10.94
CA GLN A 1209 7.30 -50.32 -10.62
C GLN A 1209 6.41 -49.09 -10.39
N LYS A 1210 5.26 -49.01 -11.08
CA LYS A 1210 4.32 -47.88 -11.04
C LYS A 1210 3.23 -48.04 -9.98
N ARG A 1211 3.17 -49.19 -9.29
CA ARG A 1211 2.20 -49.45 -8.22
C ARG A 1211 2.51 -48.59 -6.99
N GLU A 1212 1.48 -47.93 -6.46
CA GLU A 1212 1.53 -47.16 -5.22
C GLU A 1212 0.95 -47.98 -4.06
N PRO A 1213 1.29 -47.66 -2.79
CA PRO A 1213 0.70 -48.34 -1.64
C PRO A 1213 -0.84 -48.34 -1.65
N SER A 1214 -1.44 -47.27 -2.16
CA SER A 1214 -2.90 -47.13 -2.34
C SER A 1214 -3.48 -48.16 -3.32
N THR A 1215 -2.72 -48.56 -4.35
CA THR A 1215 -3.12 -49.59 -5.31
C THR A 1215 -3.03 -50.99 -4.73
N TYR A 1216 -2.00 -51.26 -3.94
CA TYR A 1216 -1.92 -52.50 -3.15
C TYR A 1216 -3.09 -52.57 -2.17
N GLU A 1217 -3.37 -51.48 -1.44
CA GLU A 1217 -4.48 -51.37 -0.49
C GLU A 1217 -5.85 -51.58 -1.15
N ALA A 1218 -6.11 -50.94 -2.30
CA ALA A 1218 -7.36 -51.07 -3.05
C ALA A 1218 -7.59 -52.52 -3.50
N MET A 1219 -6.55 -53.19 -4.00
CA MET A 1219 -6.64 -54.59 -4.42
C MET A 1219 -6.79 -55.55 -3.24
N THR A 1220 -6.07 -55.32 -2.14
CA THR A 1220 -6.23 -56.09 -0.90
C THR A 1220 -7.65 -55.98 -0.38
N ARG A 1221 -8.25 -54.77 -0.37
CA ARG A 1221 -9.67 -54.59 -0.01
C ARG A 1221 -10.62 -55.31 -0.96
N ALA A 1222 -10.37 -55.26 -2.27
CA ALA A 1222 -11.19 -55.96 -3.26
C ALA A 1222 -11.20 -57.49 -3.05
N PHE A 1223 -10.06 -58.08 -2.71
CA PHE A 1223 -9.97 -59.51 -2.37
C PHE A 1223 -10.66 -59.83 -1.04
N LEU A 1224 -10.52 -58.96 -0.03
CA LEU A 1224 -11.20 -59.12 1.26
C LEU A 1224 -12.73 -59.03 1.12
N SER A 1225 -13.26 -58.13 0.27
CA SER A 1225 -14.69 -58.04 -0.02
C SER A 1225 -15.26 -59.26 -0.73
N ALA A 1226 -14.41 -60.07 -1.36
CA ALA A 1226 -14.77 -61.33 -2.00
C ALA A 1226 -14.34 -62.56 -1.20
N GLU A 1227 -13.99 -62.37 0.08
CA GLU A 1227 -13.57 -63.41 1.02
C GLU A 1227 -12.28 -64.19 0.63
N ASP A 1228 -11.51 -63.70 -0.34
CA ASP A 1228 -10.26 -64.33 -0.80
C ASP A 1228 -9.04 -63.82 -0.01
N ARG A 1229 -8.87 -64.35 1.20
CA ARG A 1229 -7.77 -63.94 2.11
C ARG A 1229 -6.38 -64.38 1.64
N THR A 1230 -6.26 -65.46 0.88
CA THR A 1230 -4.96 -65.98 0.45
C THR A 1230 -4.37 -65.08 -0.64
N SER A 1231 -5.17 -64.68 -1.62
CA SER A 1231 -4.76 -63.70 -2.63
C SER A 1231 -4.45 -62.34 -1.99
N ALA A 1232 -5.24 -61.90 -1.02
CA ALA A 1232 -4.97 -60.66 -0.28
C ALA A 1232 -3.59 -60.67 0.41
N ALA A 1233 -3.21 -61.79 1.05
CA ALA A 1233 -1.90 -61.95 1.69
C ALA A 1233 -0.73 -61.90 0.69
N THR A 1234 -0.89 -62.47 -0.51
CA THR A 1234 0.15 -62.44 -1.54
C THR A 1234 0.44 -61.03 -2.05
N ILE A 1235 -0.60 -60.20 -2.19
CA ILE A 1235 -0.47 -58.79 -2.61
C ILE A 1235 0.26 -57.97 -1.54
N VAL A 1236 -0.01 -58.22 -0.26
CA VAL A 1236 0.68 -57.57 0.85
C VAL A 1236 2.15 -58.02 0.96
N GLN A 1237 2.45 -59.30 0.71
CA GLN A 1237 3.84 -59.77 0.64
C GLN A 1237 4.60 -59.12 -0.55
N GLU A 1238 3.95 -58.98 -1.71
CA GLU A 1238 4.51 -58.27 -2.86
C GLU A 1238 4.83 -56.81 -2.50
N MET A 1239 3.93 -56.14 -1.78
CA MET A 1239 4.15 -54.78 -1.27
C MET A 1239 5.34 -54.71 -0.30
N MET A 1240 5.47 -55.65 0.64
CA MET A 1240 6.56 -55.66 1.61
C MET A 1240 7.94 -55.81 0.95
N SER A 1241 8.02 -56.58 -0.15
CA SER A 1241 9.26 -56.73 -0.93
C SER A 1241 9.80 -55.41 -1.53
N ARG A 1242 8.95 -54.38 -1.61
CA ARG A 1242 9.31 -53.04 -2.11
C ARG A 1242 9.90 -52.12 -1.04
N GLY A 1243 9.85 -52.49 0.24
CA GLY A 1243 10.45 -51.72 1.33
C GLY A 1243 9.78 -50.37 1.59
N TYR A 1244 8.44 -50.28 1.53
CA TYR A 1244 7.71 -49.07 1.90
C TYR A 1244 7.85 -48.75 3.41
N PRO A 1245 7.71 -47.47 3.83
CA PRO A 1245 7.80 -47.10 5.24
C PRO A 1245 6.86 -47.91 6.12
N PRO A 1246 7.30 -48.35 7.32
CA PRO A 1246 6.53 -49.23 8.18
C PRO A 1246 5.19 -48.64 8.60
N ALA A 1247 5.08 -47.30 8.69
CA ALA A 1247 3.83 -46.61 9.01
C ALA A 1247 2.73 -46.76 7.94
N VAL A 1248 3.10 -46.92 6.67
CA VAL A 1248 2.16 -47.10 5.55
C VAL A 1248 1.91 -48.58 5.30
N ALA A 1249 2.98 -49.37 5.31
CA ALA A 1249 2.90 -50.82 5.14
C ALA A 1249 2.10 -51.48 6.29
N GLY A 1250 2.31 -51.02 7.53
CA GLY A 1250 1.59 -51.52 8.72
C GLY A 1250 0.08 -51.40 8.58
N LYS A 1251 -0.44 -50.26 8.13
CA LYS A 1251 -1.89 -50.07 7.94
C LYS A 1251 -2.53 -51.06 6.97
N ILE A 1252 -1.81 -51.46 5.92
CA ILE A 1252 -2.31 -52.39 4.90
C ILE A 1252 -2.16 -53.84 5.39
N VAL A 1253 -1.09 -54.14 6.12
CA VAL A 1253 -0.88 -55.43 6.79
C VAL A 1253 -1.98 -55.66 7.84
N ASP A 1254 -2.33 -54.64 8.61
CA ASP A 1254 -3.39 -54.69 9.64
C ASP A 1254 -4.77 -55.02 9.05
N LEU A 1255 -5.05 -54.69 7.78
CA LEU A 1255 -6.32 -55.01 7.11
C LEU A 1255 -6.59 -56.52 6.99
N ILE A 1256 -5.55 -57.36 7.02
CA ILE A 1256 -5.68 -58.82 6.93
C ILE A 1256 -5.97 -59.44 8.32
N GLY A 1257 -5.86 -58.64 9.39
CA GLY A 1257 -6.11 -59.03 10.78
C GLY A 1257 -4.80 -59.03 11.59
N GLY A 1258 -4.75 -58.20 12.62
CA GLY A 1258 -3.60 -58.05 13.51
C GLY A 1258 -3.22 -59.36 14.22
N ALA A 1259 -2.02 -59.84 13.90
CA ALA A 1259 -1.22 -60.65 14.80
C ALA A 1259 0.22 -60.15 14.72
N SER A 1260 0.59 -59.29 15.67
CA SER A 1260 1.97 -59.14 16.09
C SER A 1260 2.47 -60.48 16.66
N ALA A 1261 2.92 -61.38 15.78
CA ALA A 1261 3.75 -62.53 16.16
C ALA A 1261 4.41 -63.13 14.91
N SER A 1262 5.74 -62.99 14.85
CA SER A 1262 6.70 -63.68 13.98
C SER A 1262 6.53 -63.54 12.47
N LEU A 1263 7.22 -62.56 11.89
CA LEU A 1263 8.09 -62.71 10.71
C LEU A 1263 9.17 -61.63 10.74
#